data_AF-Q9Y767-F1
#
_entry.id   AF-Q9Y767-F1
#
_cell.length_a   1.000
_cell.length_b   1.000
_cell.length_c   1.000
_cell.angle_alpha   90.00
_cell.angle_beta   90.00
_cell.angle_gamma   90.00
#
_symmetry.space_group_name_H-M   'P 1'
#
loop_
_entity.id
_entity.type
_entity.pdbx_description
1 polymer ?
#
loop_
_entity_poly.entity_id
_entity_poly.type
_entity_poly.pdbx_seq_one_letter_code
_entity_poly.pdbx_strand_id
1 'polypeptide(L)'
;MLTPVRCRTVPNATVATAARVLRRANLFSRYPRQLGHLRWDSTIAQVLERKGLGVPSTARHNEIGVQQLSEHLYKQLFPRGNTDPPAPELIELAKDHLARHDLLGKTTDKTPPIAFQLPALVGDTLDEHFHKLGVDAAEPFLTHAKQFADAHLPPKPTSWVRRSGWTKYNRDGTTENDVLPQGNMMCFDVEVMYKDNPYAVMACAGTPDAWYAWLSPWLLGETENKAQLVPMGDPTVDRIIVGHNIGYDRAKILEEYDLKQTRNFFLDTMSLHVAVNGMCSQQRPTWMKHKKARELREKAEHESASVELQEVLQGGSLTAEEADLWVDKSSINSLRDVAQFHLNVKIDKDIRDVFAETDRNVILNQLDDLLTYCAADVQVTHQVYQVVFPNFLGVCPHPVSFAALRHLASVILPVNKTWDTYIETAEATYLQMLHGVQERLFTLMERTLDYKADPEKYLSDPWLSQLDWSGQEIKMAKPKKKGDVERPALNQKLPGYPQWYKDLFVKVPKELSGLDEPDKEQENRKARHEFINLTVRSRIAPLLLKLSWEGYPLFWSDQFGWTFQVPREKAETFIQRQMTPVQFEDPDVDDRLRMDVDHKYFKLPHKDGPNARCVNPMAKGYLPYFEKGILSSEYPYAKEALEMNASCSYWISARERIKNQMVVYEDQLPPSQRFVNKDADSNTPIGGFVLPQVIPMGTITRRAVERTWLTASNAKKNRVGSELKAMVRAPPGYVFVGADVDSEELWIASVVGDATFKLHGGNAIGFMTLEGTKSQGTDLHSRTASILGITRNDAKVFNYGRIYGAGLKFASQLLRQFNPSLTEAETTAIATKLYDATKGAKTNRKSLYKRPFWRGGTESFVFNMLEEFAEQERPRTPVLGAGITEALMSRWVSKGGFLTSRINWAIQSSGVDYLHLLIIAMDYLTRRFNLACRLAITVHDEIRYLAEEPDKYRVAMALQIANLWTRVMFAQQVGIQDLPQSCAFFSAVDIDHVLRKEVDMDCITPSNPIPIAHGESIDIFQILEKGDDAKLDDSIVPQSQYAPRLENIPYTPRVPVMQRLRERAEAGDHQAFLRFIRAQITNSDEELKRIIAETRYSDPYGAFSLASNGRVSGNPHQRHAAVHASTKTAAAPSKPSIASRFDSVSQASRIKSVAAGSDEPTIRATKAQGKAMAKASGTKLAASTKDTVLNVTIKKKVAAPEMAAVPSTSSESKSKASATTSTTTTENATASPSSSSNVDAKKTTSKTKPTHKKETEGEPFPSLDDPVIAARLEAVSKTSPGTRASVAAKLDALASFSMRAAAAAEAAVTTTTTPEPPTNPPPVAPKAKEPTTTMAEKVLKPTAVPKNPTPTLTPTTKKSNPTSTPTTPKPVGRPRTTPILPYTAPKKKLPSSAFSKEQKEPMSVSEAVWTASVGGRATTTTATATATGDEKKKTTTTPSWKPVKESLFGRGVYIP
;
A
#
# COMPACT_ATOMS: atom_id res chain seq x y z
N MET A 1 57.83 26.22 -11.75
CA MET A 1 59.11 26.65 -12.35
C MET A 1 58.85 27.09 -13.80
N LEU A 2 59.81 27.80 -14.40
CA LEU A 2 59.85 28.24 -15.81
C LEU A 2 60.05 27.00 -16.74
N THR A 3 59.75 26.96 -18.05
CA THR A 3 59.17 27.89 -19.05
C THR A 3 58.64 27.09 -20.27
N PRO A 4 57.71 27.59 -21.11
CA PRO A 4 57.09 26.83 -22.21
C PRO A 4 57.72 27.07 -23.59
N VAL A 5 57.42 26.20 -24.57
CA VAL A 5 57.79 26.33 -26.00
C VAL A 5 56.52 26.40 -26.89
N ARG A 6 56.59 27.14 -28.00
CA ARG A 6 55.46 27.43 -28.91
C ARG A 6 55.90 27.40 -30.38
N CYS A 7 55.20 26.67 -31.25
CA CYS A 7 55.16 26.83 -32.72
C CYS A 7 54.14 25.84 -33.37
N ARG A 8 53.45 26.11 -34.48
CA ARG A 8 52.94 27.40 -35.05
C ARG A 8 51.97 27.14 -36.23
N THR A 9 50.72 27.60 -36.13
CA THR A 9 49.80 27.96 -37.27
C THR A 9 49.45 26.84 -38.29
N VAL A 10 48.46 26.93 -39.20
CA VAL A 10 47.67 28.02 -39.82
C VAL A 10 46.14 27.71 -39.83
N PRO A 11 45.23 28.68 -40.14
CA PRO A 11 43.84 28.68 -39.62
C PRO A 11 42.72 28.69 -40.68
N ASN A 12 41.45 28.71 -40.25
CA ASN A 12 40.43 29.54 -40.90
C ASN A 12 39.22 29.94 -40.02
N ALA A 13 38.57 31.03 -40.47
CA ALA A 13 37.47 31.85 -39.94
C ALA A 13 36.22 31.13 -39.34
N THR A 14 35.33 31.75 -38.57
CA THR A 14 34.88 33.17 -38.54
C THR A 14 34.63 33.74 -37.12
N VAL A 15 34.38 35.06 -37.03
CA VAL A 15 34.27 35.84 -35.78
C VAL A 15 32.95 36.62 -35.72
N ALA A 16 32.31 36.61 -34.55
CA ALA A 16 31.29 37.53 -34.01
C ALA A 16 30.01 37.86 -34.80
N THR A 17 28.85 37.71 -34.14
CA THR A 17 27.77 38.75 -34.06
C THR A 17 26.83 38.41 -32.88
N ALA A 18 27.07 38.99 -31.69
CA ALA A 18 26.20 38.83 -30.52
C ALA A 18 26.38 39.92 -29.42
N ALA A 19 26.68 41.18 -29.76
CA ALA A 19 26.96 42.22 -28.76
C ALA A 19 26.62 43.65 -29.24
N ARG A 20 25.35 43.95 -29.58
CA ARG A 20 24.98 45.31 -30.07
C ARG A 20 23.54 45.80 -29.91
N VAL A 21 22.87 45.47 -28.80
CA VAL A 21 21.60 46.11 -28.39
C VAL A 21 21.72 46.59 -26.94
N LEU A 22 20.90 47.56 -26.52
CA LEU A 22 20.88 48.19 -25.18
C LEU A 22 22.10 49.05 -24.80
N ARG A 23 22.33 50.14 -25.55
CA ARG A 23 22.80 51.40 -24.92
C ARG A 23 21.57 52.28 -24.60
N ARG A 24 21.53 52.82 -23.38
CA ARG A 24 20.39 53.57 -22.83
C ARG A 24 20.04 54.83 -23.63
N ALA A 25 18.74 55.15 -23.65
CA ALA A 25 18.28 56.51 -23.87
C ALA A 25 18.68 57.43 -22.69
N ASN A 26 19.00 58.66 -23.05
CA ASN A 26 19.55 59.75 -22.27
C ASN A 26 18.62 60.33 -21.16
N LEU A 27 19.24 61.11 -20.25
CA LEU A 27 18.65 62.15 -19.37
C LEU A 27 17.72 61.65 -18.23
N PHE A 28 18.01 61.91 -16.96
CA PHE A 28 18.20 63.28 -16.41
C PHE A 28 19.39 63.44 -15.43
N SER A 29 19.72 64.71 -15.16
CA SER A 29 20.70 65.21 -14.16
C SER A 29 19.92 65.72 -12.92
N ARG A 30 20.46 66.08 -11.75
CA ARG A 30 21.84 66.36 -11.28
C ARG A 30 21.82 66.43 -9.73
N TYR A 31 22.85 65.98 -9.01
CA TYR A 31 23.38 66.61 -7.76
C TYR A 31 24.73 65.96 -7.36
N PRO A 32 25.74 66.70 -6.82
CA PRO A 32 27.12 66.20 -6.79
C PRO A 32 27.83 66.12 -5.41
N ARG A 33 28.75 65.15 -5.31
CA ARG A 33 30.03 65.17 -4.55
C ARG A 33 29.98 65.55 -3.05
N GLN A 34 30.10 64.51 -2.22
CA GLN A 34 31.30 64.39 -1.36
C GLN A 34 31.95 63.03 -1.65
N LEU A 35 33.29 62.99 -1.69
CA LEU A 35 34.05 61.75 -1.95
C LEU A 35 35.40 61.84 -1.21
N GLY A 36 35.40 61.40 0.04
CA GLY A 36 36.62 61.21 0.82
C GLY A 36 37.36 59.94 0.38
N HIS A 37 38.68 59.91 0.56
CA HIS A 37 39.50 58.75 0.18
C HIS A 37 39.16 57.52 1.03
N LEU A 38 38.56 56.52 0.40
CA LEU A 38 38.43 55.15 0.92
C LEU A 38 39.01 54.18 -0.12
N ARG A 39 39.76 53.18 0.34
CA ARG A 39 40.33 52.14 -0.53
C ARG A 39 39.20 51.36 -1.20
N TRP A 40 39.23 51.28 -2.52
CA TRP A 40 38.41 50.33 -3.27
C TRP A 40 39.10 48.96 -3.30
N ASP A 41 39.19 48.33 -2.13
CA ASP A 41 39.71 46.97 -1.98
C ASP A 41 38.69 45.96 -2.55
N SER A 42 38.89 45.64 -3.85
CA SER A 42 38.46 44.45 -4.63
C SER A 42 36.99 43.97 -4.62
N THR A 43 36.13 44.44 -3.74
CA THR A 43 34.85 43.80 -3.39
C THR A 43 33.75 44.02 -4.43
N ILE A 44 33.70 45.21 -5.05
CA ILE A 44 32.62 45.58 -5.98
C ILE A 44 32.73 44.84 -7.33
N ALA A 45 33.90 44.27 -7.65
CA ALA A 45 34.08 43.41 -8.82
C ALA A 45 33.39 42.03 -8.70
N GLN A 46 32.92 41.63 -7.50
CA GLN A 46 32.17 40.39 -7.27
C GLN A 46 30.65 40.60 -7.12
N VAL A 47 30.16 41.85 -7.23
CA VAL A 47 28.73 42.19 -7.12
C VAL A 47 28.06 42.22 -8.51
N LEU A 48 28.85 42.30 -9.58
CA LEU A 48 28.37 42.20 -10.96
C LEU A 48 28.40 40.72 -11.40
N GLU A 49 27.30 40.25 -11.99
CA GLU A 49 27.07 38.86 -12.44
C GLU A 49 26.88 37.77 -11.36
N ARG A 50 26.26 38.09 -10.22
CA ARG A 50 25.43 37.07 -9.52
C ARG A 50 24.02 37.08 -10.10
N LYS A 51 23.73 36.12 -10.98
CA LYS A 51 22.38 35.85 -11.50
C LYS A 51 21.53 34.93 -10.63
N GLY A 52 22.17 34.05 -9.84
CA GLY A 52 21.47 33.10 -8.99
C GLY A 52 20.96 33.70 -7.67
N LEU A 53 19.95 33.06 -7.08
CA LEU A 53 19.29 33.45 -5.83
C LEU A 53 20.12 33.13 -4.56
N GLY A 54 21.21 32.39 -4.68
CA GLY A 54 22.04 31.96 -3.57
C GLY A 54 22.86 33.10 -2.93
N VAL A 55 22.75 33.26 -1.61
CA VAL A 55 23.57 34.18 -0.81
C VAL A 55 24.68 33.45 -0.05
N PRO A 56 25.83 34.08 0.24
CA PRO A 56 26.88 33.47 1.06
C PRO A 56 26.42 33.22 2.50
N SER A 57 26.70 32.04 3.03
CA SER A 57 26.52 31.70 4.44
C SER A 57 27.62 30.76 4.92
N THR A 58 27.82 30.66 6.22
CA THR A 58 28.62 29.61 6.85
C THR A 58 27.81 28.32 7.02
N ALA A 59 28.50 27.18 6.94
CA ALA A 59 27.98 25.87 7.35
C ALA A 59 28.00 25.74 8.88
N ARG A 60 27.05 24.97 9.42
CA ARG A 60 26.95 24.63 10.84
C ARG A 60 27.07 23.12 11.00
N HIS A 61 27.63 22.69 12.13
CA HIS A 61 27.71 21.27 12.50
C HIS A 61 27.30 21.13 13.96
N ASN A 62 26.67 20.01 14.31
CA ASN A 62 26.36 19.69 15.71
C ASN A 62 27.54 18.97 16.39
N GLU A 63 27.38 18.61 17.67
CA GLU A 63 28.43 18.10 18.56
C GLU A 63 28.90 16.66 18.23
N ILE A 64 28.24 16.00 17.27
CA ILE A 64 28.65 14.72 16.68
C ILE A 64 29.11 14.86 15.22
N GLY A 65 29.12 16.08 14.67
CA GLY A 65 29.66 16.42 13.36
C GLY A 65 28.68 16.37 12.18
N VAL A 66 27.37 16.22 12.39
CA VAL A 66 26.37 16.23 11.29
C VAL A 66 26.15 17.66 10.80
N GLN A 67 26.19 17.90 9.49
CA GLN A 67 25.99 19.23 8.91
C GLN A 67 24.53 19.69 9.05
N GLN A 68 24.31 20.79 9.77
CA GLN A 68 23.01 21.42 9.96
C GLN A 68 22.72 22.46 8.86
N LEU A 69 21.51 23.02 8.86
CA LEU A 69 21.14 24.18 8.05
C LEU A 69 22.20 25.29 8.15
N SER A 70 22.36 26.05 7.06
CA SER A 70 23.27 27.20 7.06
C SER A 70 22.83 28.27 8.06
N GLU A 71 23.78 29.04 8.57
CA GLU A 71 23.53 30.11 9.56
C GLU A 71 22.50 31.15 9.08
N HIS A 72 22.41 31.40 7.76
CA HIS A 72 21.40 32.28 7.16
C HIS A 72 19.99 31.67 7.14
N LEU A 73 19.83 30.38 6.83
CA LEU A 73 18.52 29.71 6.88
C LEU A 73 18.08 29.49 8.33
N TYR A 74 18.99 29.09 9.21
CA TYR A 74 18.73 28.85 10.63
C TYR A 74 18.06 30.07 11.29
N LYS A 75 18.60 31.27 11.07
CA LYS A 75 18.07 32.53 11.63
C LYS A 75 16.68 32.92 11.10
N GLN A 76 16.29 32.44 9.92
CA GLN A 76 14.95 32.68 9.36
C GLN A 76 13.91 31.69 9.89
N LEU A 77 14.34 30.45 10.20
CA LEU A 77 13.46 29.35 10.63
C LEU A 77 13.33 29.25 12.15
N PHE A 78 14.35 29.66 12.89
CA PHE A 78 14.42 29.66 14.35
C PHE A 78 14.75 31.08 14.87
N PRO A 79 13.83 32.06 14.73
CA PRO A 79 14.10 33.46 15.08
C PRO A 79 14.42 33.69 16.57
N ARG A 80 13.99 32.76 17.45
CA ARG A 80 14.31 32.75 18.89
C ARG A 80 15.59 31.97 19.23
N GLY A 81 16.27 31.38 18.25
CA GLY A 81 17.35 30.40 18.45
C GLY A 81 16.87 29.09 19.09
N ASN A 82 17.81 28.22 19.47
CA ASN A 82 17.50 27.00 20.21
C ASN A 82 17.20 27.33 21.68
N THR A 83 15.94 27.18 22.06
CA THR A 83 15.43 27.48 23.41
C THR A 83 15.47 26.29 24.38
N ASP A 84 15.83 25.09 23.90
CA ASP A 84 15.91 23.85 24.69
C ASP A 84 17.06 22.95 24.18
N PRO A 85 18.34 23.37 24.36
CA PRO A 85 19.49 22.63 23.87
C PRO A 85 19.68 21.27 24.58
N PRO A 86 20.31 20.29 23.91
CA PRO A 86 20.64 19.01 24.53
C PRO A 86 21.56 19.19 25.74
N ALA A 87 21.28 18.47 26.83
CA ALA A 87 22.14 18.45 28.01
C ALA A 87 23.50 17.80 27.67
N PRO A 88 24.65 18.28 28.23
CA PRO A 88 25.96 17.71 27.94
C PRO A 88 26.05 16.19 28.14
N GLU A 89 25.37 15.68 29.16
CA GLU A 89 25.27 14.25 29.45
C GLU A 89 24.60 13.46 28.33
N LEU A 90 23.59 14.02 27.65
CA LEU A 90 22.93 13.38 26.50
C LEU A 90 23.84 13.38 25.27
N ILE A 91 24.65 14.42 25.09
CA ILE A 91 25.63 14.53 23.99
C ILE A 91 26.71 13.45 24.13
N GLU A 92 27.26 13.25 25.34
CA GLU A 92 28.26 12.20 25.58
C GLU A 92 27.65 10.79 25.49
N LEU A 93 26.38 10.60 25.88
CA LEU A 93 25.67 9.34 25.69
C LEU A 93 25.38 9.04 24.20
N ALA A 94 25.07 10.05 23.39
CA ALA A 94 24.99 9.91 21.94
C ALA A 94 26.33 9.48 21.33
N LYS A 95 27.43 10.12 21.74
CA LYS A 95 28.80 9.76 21.30
C LYS A 95 29.17 8.32 21.68
N ASP A 96 28.89 7.88 22.90
CA ASP A 96 29.13 6.51 23.35
C ASP A 96 28.35 5.49 22.49
N HIS A 97 27.05 5.74 22.27
CA HIS A 97 26.22 4.89 21.42
C HIS A 97 26.72 4.81 19.95
N LEU A 98 27.09 5.95 19.36
CA LEU A 98 27.65 6.00 17.99
C LEU A 98 29.04 5.38 17.89
N ALA A 99 29.86 5.44 18.95
CA ALA A 99 31.15 4.78 19.01
C ALA A 99 30.99 3.25 19.10
N ARG A 100 30.11 2.75 19.97
CA ARG A 100 29.81 1.30 20.11
C ARG A 100 29.27 0.65 18.83
N HIS A 101 28.68 1.44 17.93
CA HIS A 101 28.20 0.96 16.63
C HIS A 101 29.14 1.25 15.45
N ASP A 102 30.31 1.83 15.69
CA ASP A 102 31.33 2.17 14.68
C ASP A 102 30.78 3.14 13.60
N LEU A 103 30.21 4.25 14.09
CA LEU A 103 29.64 5.37 13.31
C LEU A 103 30.24 6.74 13.64
N LEU A 104 30.64 6.96 14.90
CA LEU A 104 31.17 8.26 15.35
C LEU A 104 32.40 8.68 14.52
N GLY A 105 32.39 9.92 14.02
CA GLY A 105 33.47 10.45 13.17
C GLY A 105 33.43 10.00 11.71
N LYS A 106 32.40 9.27 11.27
CA LYS A 106 32.19 8.87 9.86
C LYS A 106 31.22 9.78 9.08
N THR A 107 31.08 11.03 9.52
CA THR A 107 30.45 12.10 8.72
C THR A 107 31.11 12.14 7.34
N THR A 108 30.30 12.23 6.28
CA THR A 108 30.81 12.30 4.91
C THR A 108 30.22 13.44 4.09
N ASP A 109 29.14 14.09 4.54
CA ASP A 109 28.65 15.28 3.84
C ASP A 109 29.70 16.41 3.87
N LYS A 110 29.86 17.05 2.71
CA LYS A 110 30.72 18.20 2.44
C LYS A 110 30.04 19.16 1.44
N THR A 111 28.73 19.07 1.29
CA THR A 111 27.94 19.94 0.42
C THR A 111 28.11 21.40 0.87
N PRO A 112 28.25 22.35 -0.06
CA PRO A 112 28.36 23.76 0.31
C PRO A 112 27.09 24.22 1.05
N PRO A 113 27.20 25.17 2.00
CA PRO A 113 26.06 25.63 2.78
C PRO A 113 25.02 26.32 1.89
N ILE A 114 23.81 25.75 1.83
CA ILE A 114 22.69 26.28 1.05
C ILE A 114 22.11 27.48 1.80
N ALA A 115 22.02 28.64 1.14
CA ALA A 115 21.44 29.84 1.72
C ALA A 115 20.76 30.70 0.65
N PHE A 116 19.52 31.10 0.94
CA PHE A 116 18.70 32.00 0.15
C PHE A 116 17.66 32.67 1.06
N GLN A 117 16.98 33.70 0.55
CA GLN A 117 15.90 34.37 1.27
C GLN A 117 14.64 33.51 1.22
N LEU A 118 14.11 33.14 2.39
CA LEU A 118 12.83 32.46 2.54
C LEU A 118 11.68 33.49 2.58
N PRO A 119 10.46 33.13 2.16
CA PRO A 119 9.24 33.86 2.52
C PRO A 119 9.12 33.97 4.04
N ALA A 120 8.66 35.12 4.53
CA ALA A 120 8.56 35.36 5.97
C ALA A 120 7.58 34.38 6.66
N LEU A 121 8.00 33.81 7.79
CA LEU A 121 7.14 33.02 8.66
C LEU A 121 6.08 33.91 9.32
N VAL A 122 4.89 33.35 9.55
CA VAL A 122 3.80 34.04 10.24
C VAL A 122 3.64 33.48 11.65
N GLY A 123 4.35 34.12 12.59
CA GLY A 123 4.51 33.63 13.96
C GLY A 123 5.97 33.29 14.27
N ASP A 124 6.25 33.05 15.55
CA ASP A 124 7.62 32.81 16.04
C ASP A 124 8.06 31.33 15.92
N THR A 125 7.18 30.46 15.42
CA THR A 125 7.40 29.00 15.31
C THR A 125 6.73 28.43 14.08
N LEU A 126 7.24 27.30 13.56
CA LEU A 126 6.57 26.58 12.48
C LEU A 126 5.22 26.01 12.92
N ASP A 127 5.03 25.74 14.22
CA ASP A 127 3.74 25.32 14.78
C ASP A 127 2.67 26.39 14.67
N GLU A 128 2.98 27.62 15.07
CA GLU A 128 2.11 28.79 14.89
C GLU A 128 1.84 29.05 13.40
N HIS A 129 2.88 28.98 12.57
CA HIS A 129 2.76 29.20 11.13
C HIS A 129 1.81 28.18 10.49
N PHE A 130 2.05 26.88 10.67
CA PHE A 130 1.18 25.83 10.12
C PHE A 130 -0.20 25.79 10.76
N HIS A 131 -0.37 26.24 12.00
CA HIS A 131 -1.70 26.44 12.57
C HIS A 131 -2.47 27.52 11.79
N LYS A 132 -1.85 28.70 11.59
CA LYS A 132 -2.46 29.82 10.87
C LYS A 132 -2.72 29.49 9.40
N LEU A 133 -1.76 28.89 8.69
CA LEU A 133 -1.97 28.39 7.31
C LEU A 133 -3.10 27.35 7.26
N GLY A 134 -3.14 26.43 8.23
CA GLY A 134 -4.16 25.41 8.31
C GLY A 134 -5.57 25.95 8.53
N VAL A 135 -5.75 27.02 9.32
CA VAL A 135 -7.05 27.69 9.48
C VAL A 135 -7.45 28.48 8.23
N ASP A 136 -6.52 29.23 7.63
CA ASP A 136 -6.76 30.02 6.42
C ASP A 136 -7.17 29.15 5.21
N ALA A 137 -6.55 27.98 5.05
CA ALA A 137 -6.94 27.01 4.03
C ALA A 137 -8.19 26.17 4.40
N ALA A 138 -8.56 26.12 5.68
CA ALA A 138 -9.74 25.40 6.15
C ALA A 138 -11.04 26.24 6.06
N GLU A 139 -10.97 27.55 6.25
CA GLU A 139 -12.15 28.43 6.23
C GLU A 139 -12.44 28.98 4.81
N PRO A 140 -13.70 29.29 4.46
CA PRO A 140 -14.92 29.15 5.28
C PRO A 140 -15.48 27.72 5.34
N PHE A 141 -14.84 26.75 4.68
CA PHE A 141 -15.32 25.38 4.55
C PHE A 141 -15.50 24.67 5.89
N LEU A 142 -14.63 24.94 6.87
CA LEU A 142 -14.68 24.35 8.21
C LEU A 142 -15.84 24.93 9.03
N THR A 143 -16.15 26.22 8.88
CA THR A 143 -17.38 26.83 9.42
C THR A 143 -18.62 26.22 8.78
N HIS A 144 -18.67 26.11 7.46
CA HIS A 144 -19.77 25.45 6.74
C HIS A 144 -19.92 23.96 7.14
N ALA A 145 -18.81 23.25 7.35
CA ALA A 145 -18.83 21.84 7.74
C ALA A 145 -19.44 21.63 9.16
N LYS A 146 -19.09 22.51 10.11
CA LYS A 146 -19.72 22.52 11.44
C LYS A 146 -21.21 22.84 11.33
N GLN A 147 -21.56 23.93 10.64
CA GLN A 147 -22.93 24.36 10.41
C GLN A 147 -23.80 23.27 9.78
N PHE A 148 -23.27 22.51 8.81
CA PHE A 148 -24.03 21.45 8.13
C PHE A 148 -24.15 20.15 8.93
N ALA A 149 -23.27 19.92 9.91
CA ALA A 149 -23.44 18.84 10.89
C ALA A 149 -24.53 19.16 11.93
N ASP A 150 -24.65 20.43 12.34
CA ASP A 150 -25.71 20.90 13.25
C ASP A 150 -27.08 21.07 12.54
N ALA A 151 -27.06 21.45 11.26
CA ALA A 151 -28.25 21.57 10.42
C ALA A 151 -28.95 20.22 10.20
N HIS A 152 -30.25 20.27 9.87
CA HIS A 152 -31.06 19.11 9.50
C HIS A 152 -31.68 19.34 8.12
N LEU A 153 -31.69 18.31 7.27
CA LEU A 153 -32.34 18.38 5.95
C LEU A 153 -33.87 18.52 6.09
N PRO A 154 -34.55 19.23 5.17
CA PRO A 154 -36.01 19.30 5.14
C PRO A 154 -36.64 17.92 4.84
N PRO A 155 -37.96 17.75 5.06
CA PRO A 155 -38.67 16.51 4.70
C PRO A 155 -38.46 16.17 3.22
N LYS A 156 -38.28 14.87 2.91
CA LYS A 156 -38.11 14.40 1.52
C LYS A 156 -39.39 14.65 0.71
N PRO A 157 -39.28 14.94 -0.60
CA PRO A 157 -40.43 15.01 -1.50
C PRO A 157 -41.22 13.70 -1.52
N THR A 158 -42.56 13.81 -1.59
CA THR A 158 -43.47 12.66 -1.72
C THR A 158 -43.85 12.35 -3.17
N SER A 159 -43.43 13.18 -4.11
CA SER A 159 -43.74 13.08 -5.54
C SER A 159 -42.65 13.77 -6.36
N TRP A 160 -42.20 13.13 -7.42
CA TRP A 160 -41.09 13.60 -8.25
C TRP A 160 -41.56 14.17 -9.59
N VAL A 161 -40.85 15.17 -10.11
CA VAL A 161 -41.11 15.80 -11.41
C VAL A 161 -40.23 15.14 -12.46
N ARG A 162 -40.86 14.59 -13.50
CA ARG A 162 -40.19 13.91 -14.61
C ARG A 162 -39.80 14.90 -15.71
N ARG A 163 -38.77 15.71 -15.45
CA ARG A 163 -38.14 16.68 -16.38
C ARG A 163 -36.61 16.57 -16.29
N SER A 164 -35.91 16.75 -17.40
CA SER A 164 -34.45 16.79 -17.44
C SER A 164 -33.86 18.02 -16.76
N GLY A 165 -32.55 17.99 -16.47
CA GLY A 165 -31.89 19.04 -15.69
C GLY A 165 -32.29 18.96 -14.22
N TRP A 166 -32.12 20.07 -13.49
CA TRP A 166 -32.43 20.14 -12.06
C TRP A 166 -33.87 20.58 -11.79
N THR A 167 -34.57 19.86 -10.91
CA THR A 167 -35.78 20.34 -10.24
C THR A 167 -35.49 20.55 -8.76
N LYS A 168 -35.83 21.72 -8.24
CA LYS A 168 -35.81 22.10 -6.83
C LYS A 168 -37.18 21.83 -6.20
N TYR A 169 -37.19 21.27 -5.00
CA TYR A 169 -38.37 20.93 -4.21
C TYR A 169 -38.32 21.72 -2.90
N ASN A 170 -39.19 22.71 -2.79
CA ASN A 170 -39.29 23.59 -1.64
C ASN A 170 -40.00 22.90 -0.46
N ARG A 171 -39.74 23.40 0.75
CA ARG A 171 -40.31 22.88 2.00
C ARG A 171 -41.84 23.01 2.12
N ASP A 172 -42.46 23.85 1.29
CA ASP A 172 -43.92 24.00 1.18
C ASP A 172 -44.57 23.02 0.17
N GLY A 173 -43.77 22.20 -0.52
CA GLY A 173 -44.21 21.28 -1.57
C GLY A 173 -44.25 21.88 -2.98
N THR A 174 -43.87 23.15 -3.16
CA THR A 174 -43.74 23.74 -4.50
C THR A 174 -42.45 23.28 -5.19
N THR A 175 -42.45 23.31 -6.53
CA THR A 175 -41.32 22.86 -7.35
C THR A 175 -40.89 23.91 -8.36
N GLU A 176 -39.59 24.20 -8.42
CA GLU A 176 -38.97 25.09 -9.41
C GLU A 176 -38.11 24.26 -10.38
N ASN A 177 -38.23 24.50 -11.68
CA ASN A 177 -37.49 23.77 -12.71
C ASN A 177 -36.27 24.58 -13.15
N ASP A 178 -35.23 23.88 -13.61
CA ASP A 178 -33.99 24.46 -14.14
C ASP A 178 -33.17 25.26 -13.09
N VAL A 179 -33.41 24.99 -11.79
CA VAL A 179 -32.73 25.64 -10.66
C VAL A 179 -31.62 24.75 -10.10
N LEU A 180 -30.37 25.15 -10.32
CA LEU A 180 -29.17 24.54 -9.74
C LEU A 180 -29.22 24.50 -8.20
N PRO A 181 -28.58 23.52 -7.53
CA PRO A 181 -28.45 23.49 -6.07
C PRO A 181 -27.85 24.78 -5.51
N GLN A 182 -28.60 25.48 -4.65
CA GLN A 182 -28.22 26.78 -4.10
C GLN A 182 -27.55 26.64 -2.73
N GLY A 183 -26.71 27.60 -2.37
CA GLY A 183 -26.05 27.68 -1.07
C GLY A 183 -24.70 26.95 -0.96
N ASN A 184 -24.05 27.12 0.19
CA ASN A 184 -22.67 26.71 0.45
C ASN A 184 -22.54 25.29 1.05
N MET A 185 -23.67 24.61 1.33
CA MET A 185 -23.72 23.37 2.10
C MET A 185 -24.72 22.39 1.49
N MET A 186 -24.27 21.20 1.08
CA MET A 186 -25.14 20.15 0.55
C MET A 186 -24.60 18.74 0.77
N CYS A 187 -25.50 17.76 0.84
CA CYS A 187 -25.20 16.34 0.70
C CYS A 187 -25.68 15.87 -0.69
N PHE A 188 -24.92 15.01 -1.36
CA PHE A 188 -25.06 14.68 -2.79
C PHE A 188 -24.76 13.20 -3.09
N ASP A 189 -25.48 12.63 -4.06
CA ASP A 189 -25.36 11.23 -4.53
C ASP A 189 -25.74 11.13 -6.02
N VAL A 190 -25.08 10.26 -6.79
CA VAL A 190 -25.29 10.10 -8.25
C VAL A 190 -25.39 8.63 -8.68
N GLU A 191 -26.55 8.25 -9.22
CA GLU A 191 -26.77 6.90 -9.77
C GLU A 191 -26.58 6.83 -11.30
N VAL A 192 -26.08 5.67 -11.74
CA VAL A 192 -25.65 5.41 -13.13
C VAL A 192 -26.01 3.98 -13.56
N MET A 193 -26.24 3.77 -14.87
CA MET A 193 -26.46 2.42 -15.44
C MET A 193 -25.14 1.66 -15.57
N TYR A 194 -24.57 1.21 -14.45
CA TYR A 194 -23.18 0.79 -14.33
C TYR A 194 -22.75 -0.46 -15.13
N LYS A 195 -23.69 -1.17 -15.79
CA LYS A 195 -23.37 -2.21 -16.80
C LYS A 195 -23.35 -1.69 -18.25
N ASP A 196 -23.93 -0.54 -18.52
CA ASP A 196 -24.09 0.05 -19.86
C ASP A 196 -23.17 1.26 -20.09
N ASN A 197 -23.12 2.20 -19.13
CA ASN A 197 -22.27 3.40 -19.24
C ASN A 197 -21.97 4.03 -17.85
N PRO A 198 -20.86 4.80 -17.71
CA PRO A 198 -20.44 5.37 -16.43
C PRO A 198 -21.03 6.75 -16.09
N TYR A 199 -21.85 7.33 -16.97
CA TYR A 199 -22.33 8.71 -16.87
C TYR A 199 -23.58 8.86 -16.00
N ALA A 200 -23.88 10.09 -15.59
CA ALA A 200 -25.00 10.38 -14.71
C ALA A 200 -26.35 10.08 -15.37
N VAL A 201 -27.18 9.31 -14.67
CA VAL A 201 -28.55 8.96 -15.10
C VAL A 201 -29.57 9.73 -14.25
N MET A 202 -29.35 9.79 -12.93
CA MET A 202 -30.03 10.69 -12.01
C MET A 202 -29.11 11.07 -10.83
N ALA A 203 -29.42 12.16 -10.14
CA ALA A 203 -28.72 12.56 -8.91
C ALA A 203 -29.69 13.24 -7.94
N CYS A 204 -29.41 13.16 -6.64
CA CYS A 204 -30.14 13.91 -5.62
C CYS A 204 -29.18 14.79 -4.80
N ALA A 205 -29.67 15.97 -4.39
CA ALA A 205 -28.97 16.82 -3.43
C ALA A 205 -29.92 17.30 -2.33
N GLY A 206 -29.45 17.26 -1.08
CA GLY A 206 -30.12 17.83 0.08
C GLY A 206 -29.35 19.03 0.62
N THR A 207 -30.00 20.19 0.67
CA THR A 207 -29.50 21.40 1.36
C THR A 207 -30.30 21.62 2.66
N PRO A 208 -29.88 22.52 3.57
CA PRO A 208 -30.70 22.89 4.73
C PRO A 208 -32.09 23.46 4.37
N ASP A 209 -32.24 24.05 3.19
CA ASP A 209 -33.44 24.81 2.79
C ASP A 209 -34.38 24.02 1.86
N ALA A 210 -33.83 23.22 0.94
CA ALA A 210 -34.57 22.53 -0.11
C ALA A 210 -33.92 21.18 -0.53
N TRP A 211 -34.73 20.32 -1.14
CA TRP A 211 -34.28 19.14 -1.89
C TRP A 211 -34.13 19.48 -3.37
N TYR A 212 -33.24 18.77 -4.06
CA TYR A 212 -33.03 18.87 -5.50
C TYR A 212 -32.89 17.49 -6.11
N ALA A 213 -33.46 17.26 -7.29
CA ALA A 213 -33.22 16.08 -8.11
C ALA A 213 -32.80 16.51 -9.52
N TRP A 214 -31.79 15.83 -10.07
CA TRP A 214 -31.34 16.00 -11.45
C TRP A 214 -31.69 14.75 -12.26
N LEU A 215 -32.24 14.94 -13.46
CA LEU A 215 -32.49 13.86 -14.42
C LEU A 215 -31.71 14.09 -15.72
N SER A 216 -31.09 13.02 -16.20
CA SER A 216 -30.33 13.01 -17.45
C SER A 216 -31.24 13.20 -18.66
N PRO A 217 -30.96 14.15 -19.58
CA PRO A 217 -31.68 14.26 -20.86
C PRO A 217 -31.64 12.97 -21.68
N TRP A 218 -30.58 12.15 -21.51
CA TRP A 218 -30.47 10.84 -22.16
C TRP A 218 -31.43 9.79 -21.57
N LEU A 219 -31.68 9.84 -20.25
CA LEU A 219 -32.64 8.95 -19.59
C LEU A 219 -34.06 9.18 -20.13
N LEU A 220 -34.46 10.45 -20.28
CA LEU A 220 -35.78 10.83 -20.79
C LEU A 220 -35.93 10.68 -22.32
N GLY A 221 -34.85 10.37 -23.04
CA GLY A 221 -34.87 10.21 -24.50
C GLY A 221 -34.84 11.53 -25.29
N GLU A 222 -34.51 12.65 -24.64
CA GLU A 222 -34.36 13.97 -25.27
C GLU A 222 -33.05 14.06 -26.08
N THR A 223 -32.08 13.19 -25.77
CA THR A 223 -30.84 13.03 -26.54
C THR A 223 -30.38 11.57 -26.56
N GLU A 224 -29.63 11.21 -27.60
CA GLU A 224 -28.93 9.93 -27.70
C GLU A 224 -27.48 10.00 -27.19
N ASN A 225 -26.98 11.19 -26.82
CA ASN A 225 -25.66 11.31 -26.19
C ASN A 225 -25.70 10.84 -24.72
N LYS A 226 -25.14 9.65 -24.46
CA LYS A 226 -24.94 9.10 -23.11
C LYS A 226 -24.03 9.94 -22.22
N ALA A 227 -23.11 10.73 -22.78
CA ALA A 227 -22.13 11.52 -22.03
C ALA A 227 -22.78 12.76 -21.39
N GLN A 228 -23.53 12.54 -20.32
CA GLN A 228 -24.19 13.56 -19.51
C GLN A 228 -23.49 13.70 -18.16
N LEU A 229 -23.22 14.95 -17.77
CA LEU A 229 -22.61 15.32 -16.49
C LEU A 229 -23.55 16.25 -15.73
N VAL A 230 -23.50 16.20 -14.40
CA VAL A 230 -24.35 16.99 -13.50
C VAL A 230 -23.73 18.39 -13.33
N PRO A 231 -24.40 19.48 -13.74
CA PRO A 231 -23.92 20.83 -13.49
C PRO A 231 -24.16 21.22 -12.03
N MET A 232 -23.14 21.73 -11.35
CA MET A 232 -23.21 22.23 -9.98
C MET A 232 -23.15 23.76 -9.90
N GLY A 233 -22.98 24.46 -11.02
CA GLY A 233 -23.04 25.93 -11.11
C GLY A 233 -21.68 26.59 -10.93
N ASP A 234 -21.66 27.81 -10.40
CA ASP A 234 -20.44 28.63 -10.35
C ASP A 234 -19.29 27.94 -9.55
N PRO A 235 -18.16 27.61 -10.20
CA PRO A 235 -17.03 26.93 -9.56
C PRO A 235 -16.19 27.84 -8.65
N THR A 236 -16.48 29.15 -8.60
CA THR A 236 -15.82 30.12 -7.71
C THR A 236 -16.50 30.24 -6.33
N VAL A 237 -17.68 29.64 -6.15
CA VAL A 237 -18.42 29.67 -4.88
C VAL A 237 -17.83 28.68 -3.87
N ASP A 238 -17.44 29.18 -2.70
CA ASP A 238 -17.00 28.36 -1.56
C ASP A 238 -18.12 27.44 -1.08
N ARG A 239 -17.97 26.13 -1.30
CA ARG A 239 -19.02 25.15 -1.05
C ARG A 239 -18.47 23.84 -0.50
N ILE A 240 -19.15 23.24 0.47
CA ILE A 240 -18.95 21.84 0.85
C ILE A 240 -19.98 20.94 0.16
N ILE A 241 -19.52 19.78 -0.30
CA ILE A 241 -20.35 18.73 -0.91
C ILE A 241 -20.05 17.43 -0.15
N VAL A 242 -20.97 17.03 0.72
CA VAL A 242 -20.87 15.78 1.50
C VAL A 242 -21.39 14.61 0.67
N GLY A 243 -20.71 13.46 0.75
CA GLY A 243 -21.18 12.21 0.16
C GLY A 243 -20.57 10.99 0.82
N HIS A 244 -20.83 9.80 0.27
CA HIS A 244 -20.26 8.55 0.76
C HIS A 244 -19.52 7.84 -0.37
N ASN A 245 -18.19 7.74 -0.28
CA ASN A 245 -17.33 7.45 -1.43
C ASN A 245 -17.43 8.54 -2.52
N ILE A 246 -17.60 9.80 -2.10
CA ILE A 246 -17.88 11.00 -2.93
C ILE A 246 -16.96 11.20 -4.15
N GLY A 247 -15.75 10.61 -4.17
CA GLY A 247 -14.89 10.59 -5.36
C GLY A 247 -15.53 9.92 -6.57
N TYR A 248 -16.48 9.01 -6.37
CA TYR A 248 -17.29 8.38 -7.43
C TYR A 248 -18.31 9.35 -8.04
N ASP A 249 -18.90 10.20 -7.22
CA ASP A 249 -19.96 11.16 -7.59
C ASP A 249 -19.36 12.43 -8.17
N ARG A 250 -18.23 12.88 -7.59
CA ARG A 250 -17.38 13.95 -8.13
C ARG A 250 -17.02 13.72 -9.59
N ALA A 251 -16.70 12.47 -9.97
CA ALA A 251 -16.40 12.10 -11.36
C ALA A 251 -17.57 12.28 -12.35
N LYS A 252 -18.76 12.67 -11.88
CA LYS A 252 -19.96 12.94 -12.70
C LYS A 252 -20.35 14.43 -12.68
N ILE A 253 -19.64 15.27 -11.92
CA ILE A 253 -19.87 16.72 -11.86
C ILE A 253 -19.17 17.40 -13.03
N LEU A 254 -19.89 18.29 -13.71
CA LEU A 254 -19.44 18.95 -14.93
C LEU A 254 -18.23 19.88 -14.70
N GLU A 255 -18.28 20.71 -13.66
CA GLU A 255 -17.30 21.77 -13.39
C GLU A 255 -15.97 21.27 -12.80
N GLU A 256 -15.88 19.97 -12.46
CA GLU A 256 -14.65 19.35 -11.98
C GLU A 256 -13.67 18.98 -13.12
N TYR A 257 -14.13 19.07 -14.37
CA TYR A 257 -13.37 18.83 -15.61
C TYR A 257 -12.67 20.10 -16.16
N ASP A 258 -12.18 20.97 -15.26
CA ASP A 258 -11.39 22.17 -15.58
C ASP A 258 -9.96 22.01 -15.03
N LEU A 259 -8.97 22.61 -15.71
CA LEU A 259 -7.61 22.76 -15.18
C LEU A 259 -7.56 23.65 -13.94
N LYS A 260 -8.43 24.64 -13.80
CA LYS A 260 -8.53 25.46 -12.58
C LYS A 260 -9.23 24.67 -11.47
N GLN A 261 -8.64 24.68 -10.27
CA GLN A 261 -9.23 23.98 -9.11
C GLN A 261 -10.48 24.74 -8.64
N THR A 262 -11.60 24.04 -8.53
CA THR A 262 -12.88 24.58 -8.06
C THR A 262 -12.82 24.98 -6.58
N ARG A 263 -13.75 25.84 -6.17
CA ARG A 263 -14.02 26.18 -4.76
C ARG A 263 -15.00 25.19 -4.11
N ASN A 264 -15.22 24.03 -4.72
CA ASN A 264 -15.86 22.88 -4.07
C ASN A 264 -14.89 22.21 -3.06
N PHE A 265 -15.44 21.66 -1.99
CA PHE A 265 -14.76 20.75 -1.07
C PHE A 265 -15.63 19.51 -0.87
N PHE A 266 -15.21 18.40 -1.48
CA PHE A 266 -15.82 17.09 -1.35
C PHE A 266 -15.46 16.44 -0.01
N LEU A 267 -16.45 16.26 0.86
CA LEU A 267 -16.31 15.66 2.19
C LEU A 267 -16.82 14.22 2.17
N ASP A 268 -15.89 13.27 2.20
CA ASP A 268 -16.18 11.84 2.16
C ASP A 268 -16.50 11.26 3.55
N THR A 269 -17.76 10.92 3.80
CA THR A 269 -18.17 10.23 5.04
C THR A 269 -17.49 8.88 5.23
N MET A 270 -17.06 8.20 4.16
CA MET A 270 -16.33 6.94 4.27
C MET A 270 -14.91 7.17 4.82
N SER A 271 -14.16 8.15 4.30
CA SER A 271 -12.87 8.58 4.84
C SER A 271 -12.96 9.04 6.30
N LEU A 272 -13.98 9.84 6.64
CA LEU A 272 -14.23 10.27 8.02
C LEU A 272 -14.53 9.06 8.93
N HIS A 273 -15.37 8.12 8.50
CA HIS A 273 -15.63 6.88 9.23
C HIS A 273 -14.35 6.05 9.43
N VAL A 274 -13.53 5.86 8.39
CA VAL A 274 -12.32 5.03 8.48
C VAL A 274 -11.28 5.63 9.44
N ALA A 275 -11.12 6.96 9.44
CA ALA A 275 -10.23 7.65 10.36
C ALA A 275 -10.64 7.50 11.84
N VAL A 276 -11.94 7.45 12.14
CA VAL A 276 -12.47 7.37 13.51
C VAL A 276 -12.69 5.93 14.00
N ASN A 277 -13.30 5.08 13.17
CA ASN A 277 -13.78 3.74 13.53
C ASN A 277 -13.34 2.63 12.57
N GLY A 278 -12.48 2.89 11.57
CA GLY A 278 -12.03 1.87 10.62
C GLY A 278 -11.22 0.74 11.26
N MET A 279 -11.32 -0.48 10.70
CA MET A 279 -10.57 -1.67 11.11
C MET A 279 -9.36 -1.97 10.20
N CYS A 280 -8.31 -2.58 10.77
CA CYS A 280 -7.14 -3.02 10.01
C CYS A 280 -7.43 -4.29 9.17
N SER A 281 -6.54 -4.60 8.23
CA SER A 281 -6.63 -5.81 7.39
C SER A 281 -6.67 -7.12 8.20
N GLN A 282 -5.94 -7.19 9.33
CA GLN A 282 -5.93 -8.36 10.22
C GLN A 282 -7.22 -8.51 11.05
N GLN A 283 -7.97 -7.44 11.28
CA GLN A 283 -9.25 -7.45 12.01
C GLN A 283 -10.42 -7.91 11.13
N ARG A 284 -10.39 -7.62 9.81
CA ARG A 284 -11.49 -7.93 8.88
C ARG A 284 -12.00 -9.39 8.92
N PRO A 285 -11.16 -10.45 8.99
CA PRO A 285 -11.64 -11.83 9.07
C PRO A 285 -12.42 -12.13 10.36
N THR A 286 -11.96 -11.61 11.51
CA THR A 286 -12.64 -11.76 12.81
C THR A 286 -13.97 -11.02 12.80
N TRP A 287 -14.00 -9.77 12.33
CA TRP A 287 -15.24 -9.00 12.23
C TRP A 287 -16.26 -9.68 11.30
N MET A 288 -15.82 -10.21 10.16
CA MET A 288 -16.67 -11.00 9.25
C MET A 288 -17.23 -12.27 9.91
N LYS A 289 -16.46 -12.94 10.79
CA LYS A 289 -16.94 -14.08 11.58
C LYS A 289 -18.03 -13.65 12.58
N HIS A 290 -17.82 -12.54 13.30
CA HIS A 290 -18.80 -12.01 14.25
C HIS A 290 -20.08 -11.50 13.55
N LYS A 291 -19.96 -10.80 12.41
CA LYS A 291 -21.12 -10.40 11.60
C LYS A 291 -21.95 -11.62 11.18
N LYS A 292 -21.32 -12.65 10.59
CA LYS A 292 -22.02 -13.88 10.21
C LYS A 292 -22.66 -14.61 11.41
N ALA A 293 -22.00 -14.61 12.57
CA ALA A 293 -22.55 -15.18 13.79
C ALA A 293 -23.78 -14.40 14.28
N ARG A 294 -23.75 -13.07 14.25
CA ARG A 294 -24.90 -12.21 14.57
C ARG A 294 -26.04 -12.37 13.57
N GLU A 295 -25.76 -12.38 12.27
CA GLU A 295 -26.76 -12.62 11.22
C GLU A 295 -27.43 -14.01 11.37
N LEU A 296 -26.69 -15.02 11.86
CA LEU A 296 -27.25 -16.33 12.17
C LEU A 296 -28.15 -16.30 13.43
N ARG A 297 -27.80 -15.54 14.47
CA ARG A 297 -28.65 -15.35 15.67
C ARG A 297 -29.93 -14.58 15.34
N GLU A 298 -29.81 -13.44 14.65
CA GLU A 298 -30.95 -12.62 14.23
C GLU A 298 -31.93 -13.44 13.36
N LYS A 299 -31.43 -14.36 12.52
CA LYS A 299 -32.27 -15.33 11.80
C LYS A 299 -32.88 -16.40 12.70
N ALA A 300 -32.10 -17.02 13.59
CA ALA A 300 -32.58 -18.04 14.53
C ALA A 300 -33.69 -17.52 15.46
N GLU A 301 -33.64 -16.25 15.84
CA GLU A 301 -34.67 -15.58 16.66
C GLU A 301 -35.96 -15.33 15.87
N HIS A 302 -35.87 -14.94 14.59
CA HIS A 302 -37.02 -14.76 13.71
C HIS A 302 -37.62 -16.09 13.17
N GLU A 303 -36.81 -17.12 12.95
CA GLU A 303 -37.22 -18.46 12.48
C GLU A 303 -37.61 -19.35 13.67
N SER A 304 -38.66 -18.97 14.39
CA SER A 304 -39.08 -19.54 15.68
C SER A 304 -39.65 -20.98 15.61
N ALA A 305 -38.88 -21.96 15.12
CA ALA A 305 -39.35 -23.32 14.83
C ALA A 305 -38.34 -24.49 15.01
N SER A 306 -37.06 -24.27 15.37
CA SER A 306 -36.06 -25.35 15.46
C SER A 306 -35.44 -25.54 16.85
N VAL A 307 -35.54 -26.76 17.39
CA VAL A 307 -34.93 -27.18 18.67
C VAL A 307 -33.44 -27.47 18.53
N GLU A 308 -33.02 -28.07 17.41
CA GLU A 308 -31.59 -28.36 17.11
C GLU A 308 -30.74 -27.07 17.11
N LEU A 309 -31.36 -25.94 16.78
CA LEU A 309 -30.70 -24.63 16.70
C LEU A 309 -30.35 -24.05 18.09
N GLN A 310 -31.04 -24.48 19.17
CA GLN A 310 -30.68 -24.10 20.54
C GLN A 310 -29.38 -24.75 21.02
N GLU A 311 -29.05 -25.97 20.57
CA GLU A 311 -27.78 -26.61 20.92
C GLU A 311 -26.59 -25.89 20.27
N VAL A 312 -26.76 -25.40 19.03
CA VAL A 312 -25.75 -24.59 18.33
C VAL A 312 -25.50 -23.26 19.06
N LEU A 313 -26.54 -22.65 19.65
CA LEU A 313 -26.43 -21.44 20.48
C LEU A 313 -25.72 -21.71 21.83
N GLN A 314 -25.90 -22.89 22.42
CA GLN A 314 -25.25 -23.29 23.68
C GLN A 314 -23.80 -23.77 23.50
N GLY A 315 -23.35 -24.02 22.26
CA GLY A 315 -22.03 -24.53 21.90
C GLY A 315 -20.84 -23.58 22.13
N GLY A 316 -20.62 -23.11 23.36
CA GLY A 316 -19.36 -22.50 23.85
C GLY A 316 -18.96 -21.14 23.29
N SER A 317 -19.62 -20.63 22.24
CA SER A 317 -19.20 -19.41 21.51
C SER A 317 -19.13 -18.13 22.36
N LEU A 318 -19.88 -18.07 23.46
CA LEU A 318 -19.92 -16.91 24.37
C LEU A 318 -18.55 -16.56 24.97
N THR A 319 -17.67 -17.55 25.21
CA THR A 319 -16.33 -17.29 25.77
C THR A 319 -15.36 -16.66 24.76
N ALA A 320 -15.75 -16.51 23.50
CA ALA A 320 -14.98 -15.78 22.49
C ALA A 320 -15.37 -14.29 22.39
N GLU A 321 -16.57 -13.90 22.84
CA GLU A 321 -17.06 -12.52 22.66
C GLU A 321 -16.37 -11.52 23.62
N GLU A 322 -15.93 -11.97 24.79
CA GLU A 322 -15.11 -11.18 25.72
C GLU A 322 -13.69 -10.88 25.18
N ALA A 323 -13.20 -11.62 24.18
CA ALA A 323 -11.81 -11.51 23.70
C ALA A 323 -11.57 -10.35 22.72
N ASP A 324 -12.61 -9.93 21.99
CA ASP A 324 -12.52 -9.02 20.83
C ASP A 324 -13.48 -7.81 20.97
N LEU A 325 -13.44 -7.12 22.12
CA LEU A 325 -14.27 -5.94 22.48
C LEU A 325 -14.25 -4.78 21.45
N TRP A 326 -13.30 -4.76 20.52
CA TRP A 326 -13.18 -3.79 19.44
C TRP A 326 -14.17 -4.04 18.29
N VAL A 327 -14.80 -5.22 18.20
CA VAL A 327 -15.74 -5.57 17.11
C VAL A 327 -16.92 -4.59 17.09
N ASP A 328 -17.50 -4.26 18.24
CA ASP A 328 -18.57 -3.26 18.39
C ASP A 328 -18.03 -1.81 18.49
N LYS A 329 -16.82 -1.56 17.95
CA LYS A 329 -16.21 -0.23 17.78
C LYS A 329 -15.83 0.06 16.32
N SER A 330 -16.23 -0.81 15.40
CA SER A 330 -15.88 -0.73 13.98
C SER A 330 -16.94 -1.33 13.06
N SER A 331 -16.97 -0.90 11.79
CA SER A 331 -17.75 -1.54 10.72
C SER A 331 -16.96 -1.63 9.42
N ILE A 332 -17.49 -2.39 8.46
CA ILE A 332 -17.04 -2.29 7.07
C ILE A 332 -17.41 -0.92 6.51
N ASN A 333 -16.60 -0.43 5.56
CA ASN A 333 -16.67 0.90 4.96
C ASN A 333 -17.96 1.23 4.17
N SER A 334 -18.95 0.32 4.04
CA SER A 334 -20.11 0.54 3.14
C SER A 334 -21.23 1.30 3.85
N LEU A 335 -21.93 2.22 3.15
CA LEU A 335 -23.00 3.05 3.74
C LEU A 335 -24.02 2.25 4.57
N ARG A 336 -24.40 1.04 4.13
CA ARG A 336 -25.30 0.12 4.88
C ARG A 336 -24.69 -0.28 6.22
N ASP A 337 -23.43 -0.70 6.23
CA ASP A 337 -22.72 -1.13 7.44
C ASP A 337 -22.39 0.06 8.36
N VAL A 338 -22.03 1.21 7.78
CA VAL A 338 -21.70 2.46 8.50
C VAL A 338 -22.93 3.08 9.14
N ALA A 339 -24.08 3.12 8.45
CA ALA A 339 -25.35 3.58 9.00
C ALA A 339 -25.92 2.60 10.04
N GLN A 340 -25.80 1.29 9.81
CA GLN A 340 -26.15 0.29 10.81
C GLN A 340 -25.27 0.40 12.07
N PHE A 341 -24.01 0.85 11.94
CA PHE A 341 -23.10 1.04 13.07
C PHE A 341 -23.36 2.36 13.83
N HIS A 342 -23.46 3.49 13.13
CA HIS A 342 -23.61 4.82 13.75
C HIS A 342 -25.05 5.23 14.08
N LEU A 343 -26.03 4.74 13.32
CA LEU A 343 -27.45 5.14 13.43
C LEU A 343 -28.39 3.98 13.80
N ASN A 344 -27.91 2.74 13.81
CA ASN A 344 -28.70 1.52 13.96
C ASN A 344 -29.80 1.33 12.88
N VAL A 345 -29.57 1.84 11.66
CA VAL A 345 -30.52 1.77 10.53
C VAL A 345 -30.10 0.70 9.51
N LYS A 346 -30.98 -0.27 9.23
CA LYS A 346 -30.83 -1.22 8.11
C LYS A 346 -31.29 -0.59 6.80
N ILE A 347 -30.34 -0.22 5.93
CA ILE A 347 -30.65 0.27 4.57
C ILE A 347 -30.91 -0.90 3.62
N ASP A 348 -32.07 -0.94 2.97
CA ASP A 348 -32.33 -1.85 1.86
C ASP A 348 -31.53 -1.42 0.60
N LYS A 349 -31.07 -2.38 -0.19
CA LYS A 349 -30.28 -2.16 -1.42
C LYS A 349 -30.78 -3.01 -2.60
N ASP A 350 -31.82 -3.81 -2.42
CA ASP A 350 -32.24 -4.76 -3.44
C ASP A 350 -32.88 -4.03 -4.65
N ILE A 351 -33.42 -2.82 -4.41
CA ILE A 351 -33.83 -1.86 -5.46
C ILE A 351 -32.66 -1.39 -6.35
N ARG A 352 -31.41 -1.38 -5.82
CA ARG A 352 -30.24 -0.85 -6.53
C ARG A 352 -29.82 -1.73 -7.71
N ASP A 353 -30.14 -3.02 -7.67
CA ASP A 353 -29.87 -3.93 -8.78
C ASP A 353 -30.71 -3.60 -10.03
N VAL A 354 -31.68 -2.68 -9.96
CA VAL A 354 -32.37 -2.12 -11.15
C VAL A 354 -31.41 -1.29 -12.02
N PHE A 355 -30.46 -0.54 -11.41
CA PHE A 355 -29.40 0.17 -12.13
C PHE A 355 -28.39 -0.76 -12.81
N ALA A 356 -28.48 -2.06 -12.52
CA ALA A 356 -27.68 -3.07 -13.21
C ALA A 356 -28.20 -3.35 -14.62
N GLU A 357 -29.42 -2.97 -14.98
CA GLU A 357 -29.98 -3.26 -16.31
C GLU A 357 -29.40 -2.38 -17.43
N THR A 358 -29.60 -2.80 -18.69
CA THR A 358 -29.05 -2.13 -19.88
C THR A 358 -30.09 -1.41 -20.73
N ASP A 359 -31.36 -1.37 -20.31
CA ASP A 359 -32.44 -0.65 -21.00
C ASP A 359 -32.96 0.51 -20.12
N ARG A 360 -32.85 1.75 -20.64
CA ARG A 360 -33.31 2.97 -19.94
C ARG A 360 -34.80 2.94 -19.60
N ASN A 361 -35.61 2.20 -20.36
CA ASN A 361 -37.05 2.08 -20.10
C ASN A 361 -37.36 1.40 -18.76
N VAL A 362 -36.49 0.50 -18.28
CA VAL A 362 -36.67 -0.15 -16.96
C VAL A 362 -36.59 0.87 -15.84
N ILE A 363 -35.63 1.81 -15.92
CA ILE A 363 -35.49 2.91 -14.96
C ILE A 363 -36.67 3.89 -15.08
N LEU A 364 -37.09 4.26 -16.29
CA LEU A 364 -38.25 5.14 -16.49
C LEU A 364 -39.55 4.60 -15.88
N ASN A 365 -39.72 3.27 -15.87
CA ASN A 365 -40.88 2.61 -15.29
C ASN A 365 -40.90 2.64 -13.75
N GLN A 366 -39.74 2.74 -13.09
CA GLN A 366 -39.57 2.75 -11.62
C GLN A 366 -38.99 4.07 -11.09
N LEU A 367 -39.02 5.13 -11.91
CA LEU A 367 -38.26 6.36 -11.71
C LEU A 367 -38.53 7.03 -10.35
N ASP A 368 -39.78 7.04 -9.91
CA ASP A 368 -40.19 7.72 -8.68
C ASP A 368 -39.72 6.95 -7.42
N ASP A 369 -39.63 5.61 -7.49
CA ASP A 369 -39.06 4.76 -6.44
C ASP A 369 -37.53 4.91 -6.38
N LEU A 370 -36.87 4.95 -7.55
CA LEU A 370 -35.42 5.11 -7.67
C LEU A 370 -34.93 6.49 -7.20
N LEU A 371 -35.69 7.55 -7.47
CA LEU A 371 -35.44 8.89 -6.90
C LEU A 371 -35.67 8.90 -5.38
N THR A 372 -36.71 8.20 -4.89
CA THR A 372 -36.98 8.05 -3.45
C THR A 372 -35.87 7.29 -2.72
N TYR A 373 -35.24 6.31 -3.39
CA TYR A 373 -34.04 5.59 -2.94
C TYR A 373 -32.81 6.50 -2.90
N CYS A 374 -32.48 7.19 -4.00
CA CYS A 374 -31.31 8.09 -4.05
C CYS A 374 -31.44 9.22 -2.99
N ALA A 375 -32.63 9.81 -2.84
CA ALA A 375 -32.91 10.77 -1.76
C ALA A 375 -32.85 10.14 -0.34
N ALA A 376 -33.05 8.82 -0.19
CA ALA A 376 -32.82 8.12 1.08
C ALA A 376 -31.32 7.94 1.37
N ASP A 377 -30.51 7.53 0.39
CA ASP A 377 -29.06 7.39 0.58
C ASP A 377 -28.38 8.75 0.84
N VAL A 378 -28.86 9.85 0.22
CA VAL A 378 -28.46 11.23 0.60
C VAL A 378 -28.84 11.55 2.06
N GLN A 379 -30.08 11.25 2.47
CA GLN A 379 -30.56 11.54 3.83
C GLN A 379 -29.75 10.77 4.89
N VAL A 380 -29.48 9.48 4.66
CA VAL A 380 -28.71 8.64 5.57
C VAL A 380 -27.22 9.02 5.55
N THR A 381 -26.67 9.43 4.40
CA THR A 381 -25.31 9.96 4.32
C THR A 381 -25.14 11.25 5.12
N HIS A 382 -26.11 12.17 5.07
CA HIS A 382 -26.12 13.34 5.94
C HIS A 382 -26.20 12.97 7.42
N GLN A 383 -27.11 12.07 7.82
CA GLN A 383 -27.20 11.61 9.22
C GLN A 383 -25.91 10.94 9.71
N VAL A 384 -25.24 10.14 8.87
CA VAL A 384 -23.91 9.59 9.18
C VAL A 384 -22.89 10.71 9.34
N TYR A 385 -22.90 11.72 8.45
CA TYR A 385 -22.01 12.88 8.53
C TYR A 385 -22.14 13.65 9.85
N GLN A 386 -23.37 13.90 10.33
CA GLN A 386 -23.61 14.55 11.63
C GLN A 386 -22.91 13.81 12.79
N VAL A 387 -22.79 12.48 12.73
CA VAL A 387 -22.10 11.68 13.75
C VAL A 387 -20.59 11.59 13.52
N VAL A 388 -20.13 11.35 12.29
CA VAL A 388 -18.69 11.09 12.04
C VAL A 388 -17.85 12.36 11.97
N PHE A 389 -18.39 13.50 11.55
CA PHE A 389 -17.60 14.72 11.38
C PHE A 389 -17.12 15.35 12.70
N PRO A 390 -17.96 15.54 13.74
CA PRO A 390 -17.48 16.01 15.04
C PRO A 390 -16.46 15.07 15.68
N ASN A 391 -16.67 13.75 15.53
CA ASN A 391 -15.73 12.73 16.00
C ASN A 391 -14.40 12.77 15.26
N PHE A 392 -14.41 13.02 13.94
CA PHE A 392 -13.20 13.24 13.14
C PHE A 392 -12.39 14.43 13.66
N LEU A 393 -13.02 15.56 13.98
CA LEU A 393 -12.31 16.72 14.55
C LEU A 393 -11.69 16.39 15.94
N GLY A 394 -12.32 15.55 16.75
CA GLY A 394 -11.75 15.04 18.01
C GLY A 394 -10.58 14.05 17.82
N VAL A 395 -10.55 13.33 16.71
CA VAL A 395 -9.45 12.44 16.32
C VAL A 395 -8.29 13.23 15.69
N CYS A 396 -8.57 14.10 14.71
CA CYS A 396 -7.61 14.92 13.97
C CYS A 396 -7.78 16.42 14.30
N PRO A 397 -7.29 16.90 15.45
CA PRO A 397 -7.61 18.24 15.96
C PRO A 397 -6.86 19.41 15.28
N HIS A 398 -5.82 19.13 14.48
CA HIS A 398 -5.04 20.20 13.83
C HIS A 398 -5.68 20.60 12.49
N PRO A 399 -5.94 21.89 12.22
CA PRO A 399 -6.75 22.33 11.08
C PRO A 399 -6.16 21.92 9.71
N VAL A 400 -4.84 21.83 9.60
CA VAL A 400 -4.11 21.24 8.45
C VAL A 400 -4.66 19.87 8.02
N SER A 401 -5.04 19.00 8.97
CA SER A 401 -5.59 17.66 8.67
C SER A 401 -7.02 17.68 8.12
N PHE A 402 -7.74 18.79 8.24
CA PHE A 402 -9.01 19.01 7.54
C PHE A 402 -8.75 19.69 6.20
N ALA A 403 -8.00 20.79 6.17
CA ALA A 403 -7.74 21.58 4.97
C ALA A 403 -7.12 20.75 3.82
N ALA A 404 -6.14 19.89 4.13
CA ALA A 404 -5.46 19.08 3.11
C ALA A 404 -6.41 18.12 2.36
N LEU A 405 -7.51 17.68 2.99
CA LEU A 405 -8.50 16.79 2.37
C LEU A 405 -9.16 17.42 1.14
N ARG A 406 -9.30 18.75 1.11
CA ARG A 406 -9.87 19.47 -0.04
C ARG A 406 -9.08 19.20 -1.32
N HIS A 407 -7.75 19.31 -1.24
CA HIS A 407 -6.87 19.10 -2.38
C HIS A 407 -6.77 17.61 -2.75
N LEU A 408 -6.67 16.73 -1.74
CA LEU A 408 -6.64 15.27 -1.95
C LEU A 408 -7.91 14.72 -2.62
N ALA A 409 -9.09 15.33 -2.36
CA ALA A 409 -10.35 14.94 -3.01
C ALA A 409 -10.53 15.56 -4.41
N SER A 410 -9.81 16.65 -4.74
CA SER A 410 -9.95 17.40 -6.01
C SER A 410 -8.83 17.16 -7.04
N VAL A 411 -8.10 16.04 -6.92
CA VAL A 411 -7.07 15.57 -7.86
C VAL A 411 -7.58 15.43 -9.30
N ILE A 412 -6.69 15.58 -10.28
CA ILE A 412 -7.00 15.55 -11.71
C ILE A 412 -5.81 15.01 -12.52
N LEU A 413 -6.08 14.16 -13.51
CA LEU A 413 -5.08 13.61 -14.42
C LEU A 413 -5.43 13.98 -15.87
N PRO A 414 -4.71 14.93 -16.49
CA PRO A 414 -4.91 15.22 -17.91
C PRO A 414 -4.38 14.09 -18.79
N VAL A 415 -5.14 13.82 -19.85
CA VAL A 415 -4.88 12.82 -20.88
C VAL A 415 -5.22 13.43 -22.25
N ASN A 416 -5.01 12.68 -23.32
CA ASN A 416 -5.52 13.03 -24.65
C ASN A 416 -5.88 11.73 -25.39
N LYS A 417 -6.38 11.82 -26.63
CA LYS A 417 -6.84 10.64 -27.39
C LYS A 417 -5.76 9.57 -27.69
N THR A 418 -4.49 9.77 -27.31
CA THR A 418 -3.50 8.67 -27.25
C THR A 418 -3.83 7.63 -26.17
N TRP A 419 -4.68 7.95 -25.20
CA TRP A 419 -5.20 7.03 -24.19
C TRP A 419 -5.99 5.86 -24.80
N ASP A 420 -6.91 6.16 -25.72
CA ASP A 420 -7.69 5.14 -26.42
C ASP A 420 -6.76 4.23 -27.24
N THR A 421 -5.83 4.84 -27.99
CA THR A 421 -4.79 4.13 -28.74
C THR A 421 -3.91 3.25 -27.84
N TYR A 422 -3.59 3.68 -26.61
CA TYR A 422 -2.86 2.88 -25.63
C TYR A 422 -3.66 1.66 -25.18
N ILE A 423 -4.96 1.81 -24.87
CA ILE A 423 -5.83 0.69 -24.49
C ILE A 423 -5.97 -0.31 -25.64
N GLU A 424 -6.19 0.17 -26.86
CA GLU A 424 -6.28 -0.66 -28.07
C GLU A 424 -4.95 -1.38 -28.35
N THR A 425 -3.82 -0.67 -28.30
CA THR A 425 -2.50 -1.25 -28.57
C THR A 425 -2.11 -2.27 -27.50
N ALA A 426 -2.27 -1.97 -26.21
CA ALA A 426 -1.97 -2.91 -25.14
C ALA A 426 -2.86 -4.17 -25.17
N GLU A 427 -4.14 -4.04 -25.55
CA GLU A 427 -5.01 -5.19 -25.77
C GLU A 427 -4.61 -5.99 -27.02
N ALA A 428 -4.29 -5.33 -28.13
CA ALA A 428 -3.85 -5.98 -29.36
C ALA A 428 -2.53 -6.74 -29.17
N THR A 429 -1.53 -6.13 -28.53
CA THR A 429 -0.27 -6.79 -28.16
C THR A 429 -0.54 -7.99 -27.24
N TYR A 430 -1.40 -7.84 -26.22
CA TYR A 430 -1.77 -8.94 -25.34
C TYR A 430 -2.41 -10.12 -26.11
N LEU A 431 -3.40 -9.85 -26.97
CA LEU A 431 -4.08 -10.88 -27.74
C LEU A 431 -3.15 -11.52 -28.78
N GLN A 432 -2.29 -10.76 -29.43
CA GLN A 432 -1.27 -11.28 -30.36
C GLN A 432 -0.31 -12.25 -29.65
N MET A 433 0.22 -11.86 -28.48
CA MET A 433 1.12 -12.73 -27.70
C MET A 433 0.38 -13.97 -27.16
N LEU A 434 -0.88 -13.83 -26.75
CA LEU A 434 -1.71 -14.94 -26.29
C LEU A 434 -1.97 -15.95 -27.42
N HIS A 435 -2.47 -15.48 -28.57
CA HIS A 435 -2.80 -16.33 -29.72
C HIS A 435 -1.55 -17.06 -30.26
N GLY A 436 -0.41 -16.37 -30.38
CA GLY A 436 0.84 -16.98 -30.84
C GLY A 436 1.40 -18.07 -29.91
N VAL A 437 1.04 -18.05 -28.63
CA VAL A 437 1.35 -19.13 -27.68
C VAL A 437 0.29 -20.25 -27.75
N GLN A 438 -0.99 -19.91 -27.90
CA GLN A 438 -2.06 -20.90 -28.06
C GLN A 438 -1.91 -21.72 -29.35
N GLU A 439 -1.57 -21.10 -30.49
CA GLU A 439 -1.31 -21.80 -31.76
C GLU A 439 -0.20 -22.85 -31.64
N ARG A 440 0.87 -22.55 -30.89
CA ARG A 440 1.96 -23.49 -30.61
C ARG A 440 1.56 -24.58 -29.63
N LEU A 441 0.75 -24.26 -28.61
CA LEU A 441 0.17 -25.27 -27.71
C LEU A 441 -0.79 -26.21 -28.47
N PHE A 442 -1.62 -25.70 -29.38
CA PHE A 442 -2.43 -26.53 -30.28
C PHE A 442 -1.54 -27.38 -31.19
N THR A 443 -0.46 -26.82 -31.75
CA THR A 443 0.50 -27.59 -32.59
C THR A 443 1.13 -28.75 -31.81
N LEU A 444 1.49 -28.56 -30.54
CA LEU A 444 2.02 -29.63 -29.68
C LEU A 444 0.94 -30.64 -29.26
N MET A 445 -0.29 -30.18 -28.99
CA MET A 445 -1.46 -31.01 -28.71
C MET A 445 -1.82 -31.92 -29.89
N GLU A 446 -1.86 -31.39 -31.12
CA GLU A 446 -2.10 -32.17 -32.35
C GLU A 446 -1.02 -33.24 -32.57
N ARG A 447 0.26 -32.86 -32.49
CA ARG A 447 1.40 -33.79 -32.58
C ARG A 447 1.38 -34.88 -31.50
N THR A 448 0.89 -34.54 -30.31
CA THR A 448 0.70 -35.51 -29.23
C THR A 448 -0.45 -36.46 -29.58
N LEU A 449 -1.57 -35.92 -30.04
CA LEU A 449 -2.76 -36.69 -30.41
C LEU A 449 -2.51 -37.67 -31.58
N ASP A 450 -1.60 -37.34 -32.49
CA ASP A 450 -1.20 -38.24 -33.58
C ASP A 450 -0.59 -39.56 -33.07
N TYR A 451 0.00 -39.58 -31.86
CA TYR A 451 0.50 -40.82 -31.22
C TYR A 451 -0.59 -41.71 -30.63
N LYS A 452 -1.89 -41.40 -30.77
CA LYS A 452 -2.98 -42.21 -30.21
C LYS A 452 -2.95 -43.69 -30.66
N ALA A 453 -2.37 -43.96 -31.83
CA ALA A 453 -2.20 -45.29 -32.42
C ALA A 453 -0.93 -46.04 -31.96
N ASP A 454 -0.01 -45.39 -31.24
CA ASP A 454 1.32 -45.90 -30.89
C ASP A 454 1.50 -46.08 -29.36
N PRO A 455 0.89 -47.10 -28.70
CA PRO A 455 0.99 -47.31 -27.25
C PRO A 455 2.42 -47.33 -26.70
N GLU A 456 3.34 -48.00 -27.39
CA GLU A 456 4.75 -48.08 -26.98
C GLU A 456 5.40 -46.70 -26.82
N LYS A 457 4.96 -45.72 -27.63
CA LYS A 457 5.56 -44.39 -27.70
C LYS A 457 5.03 -43.43 -26.63
N TYR A 458 3.72 -43.45 -26.36
CA TYR A 458 3.17 -42.61 -25.28
C TYR A 458 3.33 -43.24 -23.89
N LEU A 459 3.52 -44.56 -23.78
CA LEU A 459 3.82 -45.21 -22.49
C LEU A 459 5.29 -45.11 -22.08
N SER A 460 6.23 -45.00 -23.04
CA SER A 460 7.67 -44.84 -22.74
C SER A 460 8.11 -43.40 -22.50
N ASP A 461 7.34 -42.40 -22.95
CA ASP A 461 7.62 -40.98 -22.69
C ASP A 461 7.12 -40.56 -21.28
N PRO A 462 7.99 -40.03 -20.39
CA PRO A 462 7.61 -39.68 -19.01
C PRO A 462 6.56 -38.57 -18.86
N TRP A 463 6.32 -37.77 -19.90
CA TRP A 463 5.31 -36.71 -19.90
C TRP A 463 4.01 -37.17 -20.55
N LEU A 464 4.08 -37.90 -21.67
CA LEU A 464 2.90 -38.37 -22.38
C LEU A 464 2.17 -39.49 -21.62
N SER A 465 2.91 -40.34 -20.91
CA SER A 465 2.34 -41.42 -20.10
C SER A 465 1.43 -40.91 -18.96
N GLN A 466 1.60 -39.66 -18.52
CA GLN A 466 0.74 -39.02 -17.53
C GLN A 466 -0.64 -38.61 -18.07
N LEU A 467 -0.84 -38.59 -19.39
CA LEU A 467 -2.12 -38.24 -20.01
C LEU A 467 -3.10 -39.44 -19.98
N ASP A 468 -4.40 -39.16 -19.84
CA ASP A 468 -5.43 -40.19 -19.89
C ASP A 468 -5.73 -40.61 -21.35
N TRP A 469 -5.03 -41.65 -21.81
CA TRP A 469 -5.19 -42.27 -23.12
C TRP A 469 -6.39 -43.22 -23.23
N SER A 470 -7.20 -43.36 -22.17
CA SER A 470 -8.36 -44.24 -22.15
C SER A 470 -9.53 -43.71 -23.00
N GLY A 471 -10.61 -44.47 -23.06
CA GLY A 471 -11.87 -44.03 -23.68
C GLY A 471 -11.85 -43.87 -25.20
N GLN A 472 -10.82 -44.35 -25.90
CA GLN A 472 -10.72 -44.28 -27.37
C GLN A 472 -11.77 -45.16 -28.09
N GLU A 473 -12.35 -46.13 -27.39
CA GLU A 473 -13.42 -47.02 -27.89
C GLU A 473 -14.57 -46.25 -28.57
N ILE A 474 -14.91 -46.64 -29.80
CA ILE A 474 -16.14 -46.23 -30.46
C ILE A 474 -17.23 -47.21 -30.06
N LYS A 475 -18.14 -46.81 -29.17
CA LYS A 475 -19.22 -47.70 -28.71
C LYS A 475 -20.24 -47.85 -29.83
N MET A 476 -20.37 -49.07 -30.35
CA MET A 476 -21.36 -49.39 -31.38
C MET A 476 -22.71 -49.73 -30.74
N ALA A 477 -23.79 -49.18 -31.29
CA ALA A 477 -25.15 -49.50 -30.90
C ALA A 477 -25.58 -50.82 -31.54
N LYS A 478 -26.00 -51.78 -30.71
CA LYS A 478 -26.46 -53.11 -31.16
C LYS A 478 -27.52 -52.99 -32.26
N PRO A 479 -27.40 -53.75 -33.36
CA PRO A 479 -28.30 -53.64 -34.51
C PRO A 479 -29.73 -54.05 -34.10
N LYS A 480 -30.71 -53.21 -34.46
CA LYS A 480 -32.12 -53.41 -34.05
C LYS A 480 -32.81 -54.56 -34.79
N LYS A 481 -32.21 -55.07 -35.86
CA LYS A 481 -32.66 -56.23 -36.65
C LYS A 481 -31.46 -57.07 -37.05
N LYS A 482 -31.64 -58.38 -37.20
CA LYS A 482 -30.61 -59.30 -37.70
C LYS A 482 -30.35 -59.00 -39.19
N GLY A 483 -29.29 -58.27 -39.48
CA GLY A 483 -28.95 -57.77 -40.83
C GLY A 483 -28.79 -56.24 -40.93
N ASP A 484 -29.10 -55.48 -39.88
CA ASP A 484 -28.68 -54.07 -39.78
C ASP A 484 -27.16 -53.99 -39.53
N VAL A 485 -26.47 -53.05 -40.21
CA VAL A 485 -25.06 -52.74 -39.90
C VAL A 485 -24.99 -52.05 -38.54
N GLU A 486 -23.98 -52.40 -37.73
CA GLU A 486 -23.75 -51.73 -36.44
C GLU A 486 -23.44 -50.24 -36.66
N ARG A 487 -24.04 -49.37 -35.84
CA ARG A 487 -23.94 -47.91 -36.00
C ARG A 487 -23.34 -47.31 -34.73
N PRO A 488 -22.44 -46.31 -34.79
CA PRO A 488 -21.94 -45.65 -33.58
C PRO A 488 -23.09 -45.16 -32.69
N ALA A 489 -22.97 -45.38 -31.38
CA ALA A 489 -23.98 -44.93 -30.41
C ALA A 489 -24.07 -43.40 -30.41
N LEU A 490 -25.30 -42.88 -30.45
CA LEU A 490 -25.58 -41.46 -30.59
C LEU A 490 -25.05 -40.65 -29.39
N ASN A 491 -24.69 -39.39 -29.63
CA ASN A 491 -24.23 -38.43 -28.62
C ASN A 491 -22.91 -38.80 -27.89
N GLN A 492 -22.06 -39.64 -28.48
CA GLN A 492 -20.69 -39.84 -27.97
C GLN A 492 -19.87 -38.55 -28.14
N LYS A 493 -19.20 -38.12 -27.06
CA LYS A 493 -18.28 -36.96 -27.07
C LYS A 493 -16.98 -37.37 -27.79
N LEU A 494 -16.83 -36.99 -29.07
CA LEU A 494 -15.64 -37.23 -29.92
C LEU A 494 -15.20 -38.72 -29.94
N PRO A 495 -15.97 -39.64 -30.58
CA PRO A 495 -15.59 -41.05 -30.69
C PRO A 495 -14.22 -41.23 -31.39
N GLY A 496 -13.40 -42.19 -30.95
CA GLY A 496 -12.07 -42.43 -31.56
C GLY A 496 -10.95 -41.48 -31.11
N TYR A 497 -11.16 -40.70 -30.05
CA TYR A 497 -10.17 -39.81 -29.42
C TYR A 497 -9.94 -40.18 -27.94
N PRO A 498 -8.74 -39.93 -27.38
CA PRO A 498 -8.44 -40.23 -25.97
C PRO A 498 -9.13 -39.26 -25.01
N GLN A 499 -9.31 -39.71 -23.77
CA GLN A 499 -10.04 -38.97 -22.73
C GLN A 499 -9.39 -37.61 -22.40
N TRP A 500 -8.04 -37.54 -22.34
CA TRP A 500 -7.33 -36.27 -22.12
C TRP A 500 -7.68 -35.19 -23.16
N TYR A 501 -7.90 -35.58 -24.42
CA TYR A 501 -8.26 -34.66 -25.50
C TYR A 501 -9.73 -34.26 -25.40
N LYS A 502 -10.62 -35.22 -25.08
CA LYS A 502 -12.04 -34.98 -24.84
C LYS A 502 -12.27 -33.94 -23.74
N ASP A 503 -11.47 -33.94 -22.68
CA ASP A 503 -11.68 -33.05 -21.54
C ASP A 503 -11.26 -31.59 -21.77
N LEU A 504 -10.54 -31.29 -22.85
CA LEU A 504 -10.32 -29.92 -23.29
C LEU A 504 -11.59 -29.25 -23.84
N PHE A 505 -12.60 -30.03 -24.24
CA PHE A 505 -13.88 -29.54 -24.72
C PHE A 505 -14.90 -29.48 -23.58
N VAL A 506 -15.11 -28.29 -23.01
CA VAL A 506 -16.12 -28.06 -21.93
C VAL A 506 -17.53 -28.39 -22.41
N LYS A 507 -17.84 -28.06 -23.68
CA LYS A 507 -19.01 -28.52 -24.42
C LYS A 507 -18.58 -28.76 -25.87
N VAL A 508 -19.05 -29.83 -26.50
CA VAL A 508 -18.92 -30.01 -27.95
C VAL A 508 -20.12 -29.31 -28.61
N PRO A 509 -19.93 -28.34 -29.51
CA PRO A 509 -21.01 -27.71 -30.27
C PRO A 509 -21.75 -28.73 -31.15
N LYS A 510 -23.01 -28.45 -31.52
CA LYS A 510 -23.78 -29.36 -32.39
C LYS A 510 -23.22 -29.36 -33.82
N GLU A 511 -22.68 -28.24 -34.24
CA GLU A 511 -21.96 -28.00 -35.49
C GLU A 511 -20.80 -28.97 -35.66
N LEU A 512 -20.09 -29.30 -34.56
CA LEU A 512 -18.97 -30.23 -34.53
C LEU A 512 -19.39 -31.71 -34.57
N SER A 513 -20.67 -32.03 -34.33
CA SER A 513 -21.18 -33.41 -34.34
C SER A 513 -21.49 -33.97 -35.74
N GLY A 514 -21.15 -33.21 -36.80
CA GLY A 514 -21.18 -33.65 -38.20
C GLY A 514 -19.80 -33.63 -38.89
N LEU A 515 -18.71 -33.32 -38.19
CA LEU A 515 -17.36 -33.17 -38.76
C LEU A 515 -16.56 -34.49 -38.73
N ASP A 516 -17.22 -35.57 -39.19
CA ASP A 516 -16.70 -36.94 -39.24
C ASP A 516 -16.48 -37.43 -40.70
N GLU A 517 -16.40 -36.52 -41.68
CA GLU A 517 -15.89 -36.84 -43.03
C GLU A 517 -14.35 -37.00 -42.98
N PRO A 518 -13.78 -38.19 -43.27
CA PRO A 518 -12.34 -38.43 -43.14
C PRO A 518 -11.49 -37.52 -44.03
N ASP A 519 -11.99 -37.24 -45.23
CA ASP A 519 -11.29 -36.48 -46.28
C ASP A 519 -11.08 -34.99 -45.92
N LYS A 520 -11.69 -34.51 -44.83
CA LYS A 520 -11.57 -33.13 -44.33
C LYS A 520 -10.93 -33.01 -42.95
N GLU A 521 -10.28 -34.06 -42.43
CA GLU A 521 -9.75 -34.09 -41.05
C GLU A 521 -8.88 -32.87 -40.69
N GLN A 522 -8.11 -32.31 -41.63
CA GLN A 522 -7.30 -31.11 -41.40
C GLN A 522 -8.11 -29.82 -41.24
N GLU A 523 -9.22 -29.66 -41.98
CA GLU A 523 -10.16 -28.55 -41.79
C GLU A 523 -10.96 -28.74 -40.50
N ASN A 524 -11.37 -29.98 -40.23
CA ASN A 524 -12.08 -30.37 -39.00
C ASN A 524 -11.23 -30.05 -37.77
N ARG A 525 -9.93 -30.45 -37.73
CA ARG A 525 -8.96 -30.11 -36.67
C ARG A 525 -8.95 -28.61 -36.38
N LYS A 526 -8.75 -27.77 -37.41
CA LYS A 526 -8.74 -26.31 -37.26
C LYS A 526 -10.07 -25.76 -36.74
N ALA A 527 -11.20 -26.30 -37.19
CA ALA A 527 -12.53 -25.93 -36.67
C ALA A 527 -12.75 -26.34 -35.21
N ARG A 528 -12.05 -27.38 -34.68
CA ARG A 528 -12.13 -27.73 -33.26
C ARG A 528 -11.42 -26.70 -32.37
N HIS A 529 -10.34 -26.06 -32.85
CA HIS A 529 -9.47 -25.18 -32.05
C HIS A 529 -10.21 -24.01 -31.38
N GLU A 530 -11.26 -23.47 -32.02
CA GLU A 530 -12.13 -22.42 -31.45
C GLU A 530 -12.86 -22.84 -30.16
N PHE A 531 -12.94 -24.16 -29.88
CA PHE A 531 -13.69 -24.73 -28.75
C PHE A 531 -12.81 -25.49 -27.74
N ILE A 532 -11.48 -25.48 -27.92
CA ILE A 532 -10.51 -26.17 -27.05
C ILE A 532 -10.05 -25.24 -25.92
N ASN A 533 -10.32 -25.62 -24.67
CA ASN A 533 -9.87 -24.88 -23.48
C ASN A 533 -8.41 -25.20 -23.11
N LEU A 534 -7.49 -24.97 -24.05
CA LEU A 534 -6.05 -25.11 -23.85
C LEU A 534 -5.40 -23.74 -23.67
N THR A 535 -4.81 -23.54 -22.49
CA THR A 535 -4.03 -22.36 -22.12
C THR A 535 -2.77 -22.77 -21.38
N VAL A 536 -1.84 -21.83 -21.22
CA VAL A 536 -0.69 -21.90 -20.30
C VAL A 536 -1.05 -22.03 -18.80
N ARG A 537 -2.34 -22.15 -18.46
CA ARG A 537 -2.83 -22.48 -17.11
C ARG A 537 -3.50 -23.86 -17.03
N SER A 538 -3.79 -24.50 -18.17
CA SER A 538 -4.39 -25.83 -18.22
C SER A 538 -3.38 -26.89 -17.76
N ARG A 539 -3.81 -27.85 -16.93
CA ARG A 539 -2.92 -28.85 -16.28
C ARG A 539 -2.06 -29.65 -17.27
N ILE A 540 -2.50 -29.84 -18.52
CA ILE A 540 -1.71 -30.57 -19.53
C ILE A 540 -0.61 -29.72 -20.19
N ALA A 541 -0.62 -28.39 -20.09
CA ALA A 541 0.35 -27.54 -20.78
C ALA A 541 1.81 -27.81 -20.35
N PRO A 542 2.13 -28.03 -19.06
CA PRO A 542 3.45 -28.52 -18.63
C PRO A 542 3.89 -29.86 -19.24
N LEU A 543 2.94 -30.75 -19.59
CA LEU A 543 3.23 -32.04 -20.22
C LEU A 543 3.44 -31.90 -21.73
N LEU A 544 2.56 -31.15 -22.41
CA LEU A 544 2.72 -30.82 -23.84
C LEU A 544 4.01 -30.04 -24.12
N LEU A 545 4.46 -29.22 -23.19
CA LEU A 545 5.73 -28.50 -23.24
C LEU A 545 6.93 -29.33 -22.73
N LYS A 546 6.70 -30.55 -22.21
CA LYS A 546 7.72 -31.41 -21.61
C LYS A 546 8.64 -30.67 -20.63
N LEU A 547 8.04 -30.00 -19.65
CA LEU A 547 8.80 -29.25 -18.66
C LEU A 547 9.63 -30.18 -17.77
N SER A 548 10.84 -29.74 -17.42
CA SER A 548 11.77 -30.49 -16.55
C SER A 548 12.42 -29.58 -15.50
N TRP A 549 12.86 -30.17 -14.39
CA TRP A 549 13.57 -29.49 -13.30
C TRP A 549 14.98 -30.07 -13.18
N GLU A 550 16.02 -29.26 -13.37
CA GLU A 550 17.41 -29.70 -13.54
C GLU A 550 17.60 -30.85 -14.55
N GLY A 551 16.74 -30.89 -15.59
CA GLY A 551 16.71 -31.93 -16.63
C GLY A 551 15.86 -33.17 -16.30
N TYR A 552 15.27 -33.27 -15.10
CA TYR A 552 14.37 -34.36 -14.71
C TYR A 552 12.91 -34.05 -15.03
N PRO A 553 12.10 -35.00 -15.54
CA PRO A 553 10.73 -34.73 -15.98
C PRO A 553 9.83 -34.28 -14.82
N LEU A 554 8.93 -33.33 -15.10
CA LEU A 554 7.88 -32.94 -14.16
C LEU A 554 6.74 -33.98 -14.14
N PHE A 555 6.30 -34.35 -12.94
CA PHE A 555 5.22 -35.30 -12.70
C PHE A 555 4.13 -34.73 -11.79
N TRP A 556 2.86 -34.90 -12.15
CA TRP A 556 1.72 -34.42 -11.36
C TRP A 556 1.30 -35.41 -10.25
N SER A 557 1.07 -34.88 -9.05
CA SER A 557 0.44 -35.59 -7.94
C SER A 557 -0.74 -34.78 -7.40
N ASP A 558 -1.92 -35.39 -7.25
CA ASP A 558 -3.09 -34.72 -6.66
C ASP A 558 -2.92 -34.41 -5.16
N GLN A 559 -1.95 -35.04 -4.50
CA GLN A 559 -1.51 -34.73 -3.14
C GLN A 559 -0.54 -33.53 -3.12
N PHE A 560 0.61 -33.65 -3.81
CA PHE A 560 1.74 -32.70 -3.69
C PHE A 560 1.84 -31.65 -4.81
N GLY A 561 0.96 -31.67 -5.80
CA GLY A 561 1.04 -30.84 -7.00
C GLY A 561 2.14 -31.33 -7.96
N TRP A 562 2.81 -30.39 -8.64
CA TRP A 562 3.96 -30.70 -9.48
C TRP A 562 5.19 -31.08 -8.65
N THR A 563 5.72 -32.25 -8.99
CA THR A 563 6.98 -32.82 -8.51
C THR A 563 7.93 -33.04 -9.68
N PHE A 564 9.17 -33.42 -9.42
CA PHE A 564 10.09 -33.94 -10.44
C PHE A 564 10.66 -35.31 -10.03
N GLN A 565 10.83 -36.18 -11.03
CA GLN A 565 11.19 -37.59 -10.86
C GLN A 565 12.70 -37.80 -11.04
N VAL A 566 13.42 -38.16 -9.98
CA VAL A 566 14.87 -38.35 -9.99
C VAL A 566 15.22 -39.83 -9.77
N PRO A 567 16.07 -40.48 -10.60
CA PRO A 567 16.55 -41.84 -10.33
C PRO A 567 17.22 -41.95 -8.97
N ARG A 568 16.95 -43.02 -8.20
CA ARG A 568 17.34 -43.12 -6.78
C ARG A 568 18.83 -42.93 -6.52
N GLU A 569 19.70 -43.36 -7.43
CA GLU A 569 21.15 -43.14 -7.38
C GLU A 569 21.54 -41.66 -7.18
N LYS A 570 20.75 -40.73 -7.73
CA LYS A 570 21.03 -39.29 -7.71
C LYS A 570 20.21 -38.52 -6.67
N ALA A 571 19.18 -39.16 -6.09
CA ALA A 571 18.26 -38.54 -5.12
C ALA A 571 18.98 -37.97 -3.89
N GLU A 572 20.06 -38.64 -3.44
CA GLU A 572 20.90 -38.18 -2.31
C GLU A 572 21.47 -36.77 -2.55
N THR A 573 21.80 -36.41 -3.80
CA THR A 573 22.28 -35.05 -4.16
C THR A 573 21.22 -33.99 -3.89
N PHE A 574 19.94 -34.32 -4.12
CA PHE A 574 18.82 -33.40 -3.90
C PHE A 574 18.42 -33.31 -2.43
N ILE A 575 18.54 -34.41 -1.68
CA ILE A 575 18.39 -34.45 -0.21
C ILE A 575 19.46 -33.55 0.45
N GLN A 576 20.72 -33.65 0.03
CA GLN A 576 21.81 -32.79 0.50
C GLN A 576 21.60 -31.30 0.14
N ARG A 577 20.94 -31.02 -0.98
CA ARG A 577 20.47 -29.66 -1.35
C ARG A 577 19.15 -29.24 -0.66
N GLN A 578 18.68 -29.99 0.33
CA GLN A 578 17.47 -29.73 1.12
C GLN A 578 16.16 -29.68 0.32
N MET A 579 16.12 -30.25 -0.90
CA MET A 579 14.89 -30.39 -1.66
C MET A 579 13.98 -31.41 -0.96
N THR A 580 12.71 -31.05 -0.74
CA THR A 580 11.76 -31.90 -0.01
C THR A 580 11.41 -33.16 -0.81
N PRO A 581 11.85 -34.37 -0.39
CA PRO A 581 11.41 -35.61 -1.01
C PRO A 581 9.94 -35.88 -0.64
N VAL A 582 9.19 -36.54 -1.50
CA VAL A 582 7.83 -37.02 -1.21
C VAL A 582 7.78 -38.55 -1.10
N GLN A 583 6.74 -39.02 -0.41
CA GLN A 583 6.33 -40.43 -0.36
C GLN A 583 4.81 -40.46 -0.57
N PHE A 584 4.35 -41.40 -1.39
CA PHE A 584 2.93 -41.54 -1.74
C PHE A 584 2.32 -42.66 -0.89
N GLU A 585 2.02 -42.33 0.36
CA GLU A 585 1.48 -43.26 1.37
C GLU A 585 -0.06 -43.37 1.30
N ASP A 586 -0.70 -42.37 0.69
CA ASP A 586 -2.15 -42.27 0.53
C ASP A 586 -2.65 -43.29 -0.51
N PRO A 587 -3.63 -44.15 -0.17
CA PRO A 587 -4.10 -45.19 -1.08
C PRO A 587 -4.94 -44.70 -2.26
N ASP A 588 -5.40 -43.44 -2.24
CA ASP A 588 -6.14 -42.82 -3.35
C ASP A 588 -5.21 -42.16 -4.40
N VAL A 589 -3.89 -42.21 -4.19
CA VAL A 589 -2.89 -41.73 -5.16
C VAL A 589 -2.56 -42.80 -6.20
N ASP A 590 -2.41 -42.36 -7.46
CA ASP A 590 -2.06 -43.16 -8.64
C ASP A 590 -1.00 -44.24 -8.34
N ASP A 591 -1.33 -45.50 -8.60
CA ASP A 591 -0.47 -46.66 -8.34
C ASP A 591 0.90 -46.55 -9.01
N ARG A 592 1.01 -45.84 -10.13
CA ARG A 592 2.28 -45.62 -10.83
C ARG A 592 3.26 -44.81 -9.99
N LEU A 593 2.76 -43.86 -9.19
CA LEU A 593 3.57 -43.09 -8.24
C LEU A 593 3.90 -43.90 -6.98
N ARG A 594 2.93 -44.69 -6.49
CA ARG A 594 3.07 -45.49 -5.26
C ARG A 594 4.01 -46.69 -5.44
N MET A 595 4.07 -47.27 -6.63
CA MET A 595 4.86 -48.47 -6.94
C MET A 595 6.19 -48.18 -7.67
N ASP A 596 6.57 -46.91 -7.86
CA ASP A 596 7.86 -46.53 -8.48
C ASP A 596 9.05 -46.87 -7.56
N VAL A 597 9.67 -48.01 -7.85
CA VAL A 597 10.86 -48.52 -7.13
C VAL A 597 12.18 -47.91 -7.60
N ASP A 598 12.22 -47.33 -8.80
CA ASP A 598 13.45 -46.87 -9.46
C ASP A 598 13.77 -45.40 -9.16
N HIS A 599 12.75 -44.59 -8.90
CA HIS A 599 12.87 -43.14 -8.71
C HIS A 599 12.52 -42.67 -7.30
N LYS A 600 12.88 -41.42 -7.01
CA LYS A 600 12.42 -40.64 -5.87
C LYS A 600 11.93 -39.30 -6.37
N TYR A 601 10.77 -38.88 -5.86
CA TYR A 601 10.09 -37.66 -6.29
C TYR A 601 10.37 -36.53 -5.31
N PHE A 602 10.49 -35.31 -5.82
CA PHE A 602 10.78 -34.10 -5.05
C PHE A 602 9.78 -32.99 -5.37
N LYS A 603 9.39 -32.19 -4.36
CA LYS A 603 8.50 -31.03 -4.56
C LYS A 603 9.23 -29.90 -5.29
N LEU A 604 8.52 -29.21 -6.19
CA LEU A 604 9.00 -27.92 -6.70
C LEU A 604 8.99 -26.88 -5.57
N PRO A 605 10.00 -25.98 -5.46
CA PRO A 605 10.01 -24.92 -4.46
C PRO A 605 8.80 -24.01 -4.61
N HIS A 606 8.26 -23.49 -3.52
CA HIS A 606 7.11 -22.58 -3.54
C HIS A 606 7.35 -21.37 -2.64
N LYS A 607 6.96 -20.17 -3.13
CA LYS A 607 7.16 -18.88 -2.45
C LYS A 607 6.63 -18.85 -1.00
N ASP A 608 5.54 -19.58 -0.73
CA ASP A 608 4.85 -19.60 0.57
C ASP A 608 5.38 -20.70 1.51
N GLY A 609 6.55 -21.30 1.19
CA GLY A 609 7.26 -22.28 2.02
C GLY A 609 7.09 -23.74 1.55
N PRO A 610 7.88 -24.68 2.13
CA PRO A 610 8.01 -26.06 1.66
C PRO A 610 6.72 -26.89 1.78
N ASN A 611 5.80 -26.51 2.68
CA ASN A 611 4.53 -27.21 2.85
C ASN A 611 3.53 -26.91 1.72
N ALA A 612 3.59 -25.71 1.12
CA ALA A 612 2.75 -25.35 -0.01
C ALA A 612 3.06 -26.21 -1.25
N ARG A 613 2.11 -26.31 -2.20
CA ARG A 613 2.26 -27.13 -3.41
C ARG A 613 2.28 -26.29 -4.68
N CYS A 614 3.20 -26.61 -5.60
CA CYS A 614 3.20 -26.01 -6.93
C CYS A 614 2.02 -26.58 -7.73
N VAL A 615 1.03 -25.73 -8.06
CA VAL A 615 -0.09 -26.12 -8.95
C VAL A 615 0.12 -25.69 -10.39
N ASN A 616 1.01 -24.72 -10.65
CA ASN A 616 1.31 -24.22 -11.98
C ASN A 616 2.78 -23.76 -12.09
N PRO A 617 3.67 -24.54 -12.75
CA PRO A 617 5.07 -24.18 -12.95
C PRO A 617 5.27 -23.12 -14.05
N MET A 618 4.23 -22.78 -14.81
CA MET A 618 4.22 -21.68 -15.77
C MET A 618 3.81 -20.33 -15.14
N ALA A 619 3.60 -20.28 -13.82
CA ALA A 619 3.29 -19.05 -13.12
C ALA A 619 4.53 -18.13 -12.99
N LYS A 620 4.29 -16.81 -12.95
CA LYS A 620 5.32 -15.76 -12.86
C LYS A 620 6.43 -15.99 -11.81
N GLY A 621 6.12 -16.65 -10.69
CA GLY A 621 7.10 -16.99 -9.65
C GLY A 621 8.20 -17.96 -10.10
N TYR A 622 8.00 -18.67 -11.22
CA TYR A 622 8.94 -19.67 -11.74
C TYR A 622 9.84 -19.15 -12.87
N LEU A 623 9.57 -17.97 -13.43
CA LEU A 623 10.42 -17.36 -14.47
C LEU A 623 11.91 -17.28 -14.06
N PRO A 624 12.30 -16.89 -12.82
CA PRO A 624 13.72 -16.82 -12.44
C PRO A 624 14.41 -18.19 -12.35
N TYR A 625 13.68 -19.29 -12.20
CA TYR A 625 14.24 -20.64 -12.32
C TYR A 625 14.42 -21.02 -13.79
N PHE A 626 13.54 -20.55 -14.68
CA PHE A 626 13.67 -20.78 -16.12
C PHE A 626 14.81 -19.97 -16.74
N GLU A 627 14.95 -18.70 -16.36
CA GLU A 627 16.09 -17.84 -16.75
C GLU A 627 17.45 -18.42 -16.32
N LYS A 628 17.48 -19.14 -15.19
CA LYS A 628 18.65 -19.86 -14.67
C LYS A 628 18.84 -21.27 -15.26
N GLY A 629 17.94 -21.74 -16.12
CA GLY A 629 17.95 -23.11 -16.66
C GLY A 629 17.66 -24.22 -15.65
N ILE A 630 17.19 -23.86 -14.44
CA ILE A 630 16.78 -24.81 -13.39
C ILE A 630 15.40 -25.40 -13.73
N LEU A 631 14.49 -24.59 -14.27
CA LEU A 631 13.29 -25.06 -14.97
C LEU A 631 13.59 -25.02 -16.48
N SER A 632 13.33 -26.10 -17.20
CA SER A 632 13.64 -26.22 -18.64
C SER A 632 12.55 -27.01 -19.37
N SER A 633 12.76 -27.27 -20.66
CA SER A 633 11.74 -27.75 -21.61
C SER A 633 12.42 -28.39 -22.82
N GLU A 634 11.81 -29.43 -23.43
CA GLU A 634 12.24 -29.94 -24.74
C GLU A 634 12.02 -28.89 -25.86
N TYR A 635 10.99 -28.06 -25.73
CA TYR A 635 10.62 -27.06 -26.75
C TYR A 635 10.98 -25.64 -26.32
N PRO A 636 11.66 -24.85 -27.18
CA PRO A 636 11.93 -23.43 -26.93
C PRO A 636 10.67 -22.61 -26.62
N TYR A 637 9.52 -23.04 -27.15
CA TYR A 637 8.22 -22.39 -26.99
C TYR A 637 7.77 -22.26 -25.53
N ALA A 638 8.26 -23.12 -24.61
CA ALA A 638 7.98 -22.97 -23.19
C ALA A 638 8.58 -21.68 -22.61
N LYS A 639 9.75 -21.25 -23.12
CA LYS A 639 10.37 -19.99 -22.74
C LYS A 639 9.48 -18.82 -23.16
N GLU A 640 9.09 -18.78 -24.43
CA GLU A 640 8.22 -17.75 -24.98
C GLU A 640 6.85 -17.71 -24.27
N ALA A 641 6.31 -18.88 -23.90
CA ALA A 641 5.06 -18.99 -23.14
C ALA A 641 5.18 -18.48 -21.69
N LEU A 642 6.33 -18.70 -21.03
CA LEU A 642 6.64 -18.18 -19.69
C LEU A 642 6.91 -16.67 -19.72
N GLU A 643 7.66 -16.19 -20.71
CA GLU A 643 7.94 -14.77 -20.93
C GLU A 643 6.67 -14.00 -21.27
N MET A 644 5.79 -14.56 -22.11
CA MET A 644 4.44 -14.03 -22.36
C MET A 644 3.60 -13.99 -21.07
N ASN A 645 3.56 -15.09 -20.31
CA ASN A 645 2.85 -15.10 -19.02
C ASN A 645 3.36 -13.99 -18.08
N ALA A 646 4.68 -13.77 -18.04
CA ALA A 646 5.30 -12.74 -17.19
C ALA A 646 5.05 -11.31 -17.69
N SER A 647 5.09 -11.08 -19.01
CA SER A 647 4.89 -9.76 -19.62
C SER A 647 3.41 -9.34 -19.57
N CYS A 648 2.51 -10.26 -19.88
CA CYS A 648 1.06 -10.04 -19.86
C CYS A 648 0.46 -10.10 -18.45
N SER A 649 1.16 -10.67 -17.44
CA SER A 649 0.68 -10.73 -16.04
C SER A 649 0.22 -9.38 -15.49
N TYR A 650 0.88 -8.28 -15.86
CA TYR A 650 0.43 -6.95 -15.45
C TYR A 650 -0.90 -6.58 -16.13
N TRP A 651 -0.93 -6.56 -17.47
CA TRP A 651 -2.14 -6.23 -18.22
C TRP A 651 -3.34 -7.09 -17.83
N ILE A 652 -3.20 -8.41 -17.70
CA ILE A 652 -4.28 -9.32 -17.25
C ILE A 652 -4.87 -8.89 -15.90
N SER A 653 -4.05 -8.36 -14.98
CA SER A 653 -4.51 -7.91 -13.66
C SER A 653 -5.02 -6.46 -13.62
N ALA A 654 -4.63 -5.63 -14.59
CA ALA A 654 -4.89 -4.19 -14.60
C ALA A 654 -5.96 -3.76 -15.63
N ARG A 655 -6.12 -4.51 -16.73
CA ARG A 655 -6.99 -4.20 -17.89
C ARG A 655 -8.37 -3.69 -17.51
N GLU A 656 -9.09 -4.38 -16.62
CA GLU A 656 -10.45 -4.00 -16.24
C GLU A 656 -10.48 -2.73 -15.38
N ARG A 657 -9.41 -2.42 -14.64
CA ARG A 657 -9.31 -1.19 -13.85
C ARG A 657 -8.93 0.02 -14.70
N ILE A 658 -8.11 -0.20 -15.73
CA ILE A 658 -7.70 0.81 -16.72
C ILE A 658 -8.87 1.13 -17.68
N LYS A 659 -9.52 0.11 -18.25
CA LYS A 659 -10.63 0.28 -19.21
C LYS A 659 -11.89 0.89 -18.59
N ASN A 660 -12.10 0.69 -17.29
CA ASN A 660 -13.21 1.31 -16.55
C ASN A 660 -12.83 2.67 -15.92
N GLN A 661 -11.71 3.30 -16.32
CA GLN A 661 -11.48 4.72 -16.00
C GLN A 661 -12.41 5.59 -16.83
N MET A 662 -13.09 6.54 -16.18
CA MET A 662 -13.95 7.50 -16.85
C MET A 662 -13.11 8.67 -17.38
N VAL A 663 -12.82 8.63 -18.68
CA VAL A 663 -12.24 9.75 -19.44
C VAL A 663 -13.38 10.60 -20.00
N VAL A 664 -13.27 11.92 -19.86
CA VAL A 664 -14.09 12.89 -20.60
C VAL A 664 -13.16 13.73 -21.47
N TYR A 665 -13.47 13.83 -22.77
CA TYR A 665 -12.70 14.60 -23.75
C TYR A 665 -13.29 16.00 -23.95
N GLU A 666 -12.44 16.96 -24.32
CA GLU A 666 -12.85 18.38 -24.52
C GLU A 666 -13.91 18.56 -25.61
N ASP A 667 -13.97 17.68 -26.61
CA ASP A 667 -15.01 17.72 -27.64
C ASP A 667 -16.38 17.23 -27.16
N GLN A 668 -16.44 16.56 -26.00
CA GLN A 668 -17.66 16.18 -25.29
C GLN A 668 -18.13 17.29 -24.32
N LEU A 669 -17.22 18.13 -23.83
CA LEU A 669 -17.55 19.23 -22.90
C LEU A 669 -18.30 20.39 -23.58
N PRO A 670 -19.12 21.17 -22.85
CA PRO A 670 -19.74 22.39 -23.34
C PRO A 670 -18.69 23.43 -23.82
N PRO A 671 -18.98 24.26 -24.85
CA PRO A 671 -18.02 25.22 -25.39
C PRO A 671 -17.41 26.19 -24.36
N SER A 672 -18.11 26.48 -23.27
CA SER A 672 -17.66 27.34 -22.17
C SER A 672 -16.56 26.72 -21.28
N GLN A 673 -16.36 25.40 -21.35
CA GLN A 673 -15.37 24.65 -20.55
C GLN A 673 -14.27 24.01 -21.41
N ARG A 674 -14.29 24.21 -22.74
CA ARG A 674 -13.25 23.70 -23.61
C ARG A 674 -11.96 24.48 -23.38
N PHE A 675 -10.86 23.77 -23.16
CA PHE A 675 -9.56 24.39 -23.00
C PHE A 675 -9.00 24.84 -24.35
N VAL A 676 -9.54 25.95 -24.88
CA VAL A 676 -9.13 26.53 -26.18
C VAL A 676 -7.73 27.13 -26.06
N ASN A 677 -6.72 26.27 -26.14
CA ASN A 677 -5.36 26.71 -26.38
C ASN A 677 -5.29 27.31 -27.80
N LYS A 678 -5.05 28.62 -27.87
CA LYS A 678 -5.13 29.42 -29.10
C LYS A 678 -4.03 29.10 -30.11
N ASP A 679 -2.94 28.51 -29.63
CA ASP A 679 -1.75 28.19 -30.42
C ASP A 679 -1.67 26.68 -30.74
N ALA A 680 -2.74 25.92 -30.47
CA ALA A 680 -2.83 24.51 -30.82
C ALA A 680 -3.11 24.30 -32.31
N ASP A 681 -2.11 23.83 -33.05
CA ASP A 681 -2.24 23.34 -34.43
C ASP A 681 -3.34 22.27 -34.54
N SER A 682 -3.94 22.13 -35.72
CA SER A 682 -5.01 21.14 -35.99
C SER A 682 -4.57 19.67 -35.89
N ASN A 683 -3.26 19.41 -35.74
CA ASN A 683 -2.70 18.08 -35.42
C ASN A 683 -2.59 17.81 -33.90
N THR A 684 -2.87 18.78 -33.04
CA THR A 684 -2.81 18.61 -31.59
C THR A 684 -3.86 17.60 -31.13
N PRO A 685 -3.50 16.51 -30.44
CA PRO A 685 -4.48 15.53 -29.96
C PRO A 685 -5.45 16.19 -28.97
N ILE A 686 -6.75 16.06 -29.23
CA ILE A 686 -7.83 16.58 -28.36
C ILE A 686 -7.60 16.12 -26.92
N GLY A 687 -7.62 17.08 -25.99
CA GLY A 687 -7.39 16.84 -24.58
C GLY A 687 -8.59 16.17 -23.90
N GLY A 688 -8.35 15.67 -22.71
CA GLY A 688 -9.37 15.14 -21.82
C GLY A 688 -8.82 14.94 -20.41
N PHE A 689 -9.69 14.55 -19.49
CA PHE A 689 -9.30 14.35 -18.09
C PHE A 689 -9.87 13.05 -17.54
N VAL A 690 -9.09 12.42 -16.67
CA VAL A 690 -9.56 11.44 -15.70
C VAL A 690 -9.61 12.14 -14.34
N LEU A 691 -10.71 11.94 -13.60
CA LEU A 691 -10.84 12.33 -12.20
C LEU A 691 -10.65 11.09 -11.32
N PRO A 692 -9.48 10.91 -10.67
CA PRO A 692 -9.23 9.75 -9.82
C PRO A 692 -10.24 9.69 -8.66
N GLN A 693 -10.84 8.52 -8.47
CA GLN A 693 -11.81 8.27 -7.39
C GLN A 693 -11.09 8.01 -6.06
N VAL A 694 -10.23 8.96 -5.66
CA VAL A 694 -9.44 8.89 -4.43
C VAL A 694 -10.34 8.99 -3.21
N ILE A 695 -10.10 8.10 -2.26
CA ILE A 695 -10.66 8.10 -0.91
C ILE A 695 -9.58 8.70 0.00
N PRO A 696 -9.64 9.98 0.42
CA PRO A 696 -8.53 10.68 1.06
C PRO A 696 -7.98 10.03 2.34
N MET A 697 -8.83 9.38 3.14
CA MET A 697 -8.40 8.61 4.33
C MET A 697 -9.00 7.20 4.31
N GLY A 698 -8.85 6.46 3.22
CA GLY A 698 -9.44 5.12 3.07
C GLY A 698 -8.74 3.98 3.81
N THR A 699 -7.58 4.24 4.42
CA THR A 699 -6.87 3.29 5.31
C THR A 699 -6.92 3.76 6.77
N ILE A 700 -6.77 2.83 7.73
CA ILE A 700 -6.64 3.19 9.16
C ILE A 700 -5.41 4.05 9.48
N THR A 701 -4.40 4.07 8.60
CA THR A 701 -3.22 4.94 8.72
C THR A 701 -3.49 6.34 8.16
N ARG A 702 -4.74 6.63 7.75
CA ARG A 702 -5.21 7.84 7.06
C ARG A 702 -4.62 8.04 5.66
N ARG A 703 -3.98 7.03 5.07
CA ARG A 703 -3.46 7.13 3.70
C ARG A 703 -4.62 7.18 2.70
N ALA A 704 -4.42 7.92 1.63
CA ALA A 704 -5.29 7.89 0.46
C ALA A 704 -5.25 6.50 -0.21
N VAL A 705 -6.38 6.08 -0.80
CA VAL A 705 -6.46 4.87 -1.64
C VAL A 705 -7.34 5.09 -2.87
N GLU A 706 -6.88 4.52 -3.98
CA GLU A 706 -7.57 4.40 -5.27
C GLU A 706 -7.09 3.08 -5.91
N ARG A 707 -7.89 2.45 -6.79
CA ARG A 707 -7.70 1.07 -7.27
C ARG A 707 -6.76 0.94 -8.48
N THR A 708 -6.47 2.04 -9.17
CA THR A 708 -5.70 2.10 -10.42
C THR A 708 -4.41 2.89 -10.20
N TRP A 709 -4.51 4.20 -9.96
CA TRP A 709 -3.42 5.17 -10.01
C TRP A 709 -2.46 5.05 -8.83
N LEU A 710 -2.98 4.92 -7.60
CA LEU A 710 -2.15 4.64 -6.41
C LEU A 710 -1.58 3.20 -6.39
N THR A 711 -1.85 2.39 -7.41
CA THR A 711 -1.21 1.06 -7.60
C THR A 711 -0.50 0.92 -8.95
N ALA A 712 -0.41 2.01 -9.73
CA ALA A 712 0.13 2.00 -11.09
C ALA A 712 1.64 1.72 -11.08
N SER A 713 2.08 0.66 -11.77
CA SER A 713 3.50 0.34 -11.85
C SER A 713 4.23 1.21 -12.86
N ASN A 714 5.48 1.58 -12.57
CA ASN A 714 6.37 2.22 -13.54
C ASN A 714 6.55 1.35 -14.80
N ALA A 715 6.79 1.99 -15.95
CA ALA A 715 7.05 1.34 -17.23
C ALA A 715 8.21 0.33 -17.16
N LYS A 716 8.05 -0.85 -17.77
CA LYS A 716 9.10 -1.87 -17.86
C LYS A 716 9.16 -2.49 -19.25
N LYS A 717 10.38 -2.53 -19.81
CA LYS A 717 10.71 -3.02 -21.17
C LYS A 717 10.16 -4.43 -21.48
N ASN A 718 9.85 -5.24 -20.45
CA ASN A 718 9.28 -6.59 -20.56
C ASN A 718 7.82 -6.74 -20.07
N ARG A 719 7.00 -5.68 -19.99
CA ARG A 719 5.59 -5.78 -19.55
C ARG A 719 4.62 -4.97 -20.41
N VAL A 720 3.62 -5.66 -20.96
CA VAL A 720 2.52 -5.06 -21.74
C VAL A 720 1.71 -4.11 -20.85
N GLY A 721 1.44 -2.91 -21.36
CA GLY A 721 0.62 -1.87 -20.74
C GLY A 721 1.23 -1.20 -19.50
N SER A 722 2.48 -1.49 -19.14
CA SER A 722 3.12 -0.97 -17.92
C SER A 722 3.47 0.53 -17.98
N GLU A 723 3.41 1.13 -19.15
CA GLU A 723 3.58 2.55 -19.43
C GLU A 723 2.42 3.45 -18.94
N LEU A 724 1.40 2.89 -18.27
CA LEU A 724 0.17 3.55 -17.82
C LEU A 724 0.37 4.97 -17.28
N LYS A 725 1.34 5.20 -16.37
CA LYS A 725 1.60 6.53 -15.81
C LYS A 725 1.87 7.56 -16.93
N ALA A 726 2.71 7.22 -17.91
CA ALA A 726 3.15 8.15 -18.96
C ALA A 726 2.10 8.43 -20.06
N MET A 727 0.91 7.82 -19.96
CA MET A 727 -0.26 8.19 -20.77
C MET A 727 -1.04 9.35 -20.15
N VAL A 728 -0.79 9.68 -18.88
CA VAL A 728 -1.13 10.98 -18.30
C VAL A 728 -0.12 12.01 -18.82
N ARG A 729 -0.63 13.03 -19.52
CA ARG A 729 0.15 14.02 -20.27
C ARG A 729 -0.35 15.41 -19.93
N ALA A 730 0.56 16.32 -19.61
CA ALA A 730 0.23 17.72 -19.40
C ALA A 730 -0.30 18.34 -20.72
N PRO A 731 -1.36 19.18 -20.69
CA PRO A 731 -1.80 19.90 -21.88
C PRO A 731 -0.72 20.87 -22.39
N PRO A 732 -0.73 21.29 -23.67
CA PRO A 732 0.27 22.21 -24.18
C PRO A 732 0.25 23.54 -23.39
N GLY A 733 1.43 24.02 -23.00
CA GLY A 733 1.59 25.16 -22.07
C GLY A 733 1.62 24.79 -20.58
N TYR A 734 1.44 23.51 -20.23
CA TYR A 734 1.56 22.99 -18.87
C TYR A 734 2.66 21.93 -18.75
N VAL A 735 3.16 21.76 -17.52
CA VAL A 735 4.08 20.70 -17.10
C VAL A 735 3.65 20.14 -15.74
N PHE A 736 3.99 18.88 -15.47
CA PHE A 736 4.03 18.36 -14.12
C PHE A 736 5.28 18.86 -13.41
N VAL A 737 5.14 19.28 -12.16
CA VAL A 737 6.24 19.64 -11.25
C VAL A 737 6.05 18.88 -9.95
N GLY A 738 7.05 18.17 -9.45
CA GLY A 738 6.88 17.38 -8.23
C GLY A 738 8.11 16.59 -7.81
N ALA A 739 8.01 15.87 -6.69
CA ALA A 739 9.14 15.13 -6.11
C ALA A 739 8.70 13.88 -5.33
N ASP A 740 9.67 13.02 -5.02
CA ASP A 740 9.59 11.83 -4.17
C ASP A 740 10.25 12.15 -2.81
N VAL A 741 9.56 11.95 -1.68
CA VAL A 741 10.10 12.34 -0.36
C VAL A 741 11.14 11.31 0.12
N ASP A 742 12.42 11.63 -0.11
CA ASP A 742 13.56 10.78 0.22
C ASP A 742 13.48 10.15 1.63
N SER A 743 13.23 8.84 1.63
CA SER A 743 13.17 7.96 2.80
C SER A 743 12.24 8.45 3.92
N GLU A 744 11.14 9.14 3.58
CA GLU A 744 10.17 9.78 4.50
C GLU A 744 9.98 9.03 5.84
N GLU A 745 9.42 7.82 5.79
CA GLU A 745 9.06 7.05 6.98
C GLU A 745 10.27 6.60 7.81
N LEU A 746 11.41 6.36 7.18
CA LEU A 746 12.67 6.01 7.85
C LEU A 746 13.29 7.24 8.53
N TRP A 747 13.19 8.42 7.91
CA TRP A 747 13.58 9.69 8.52
C TRP A 747 12.66 10.03 9.71
N ILE A 748 11.35 9.81 9.58
CA ILE A 748 10.37 9.96 10.68
C ILE A 748 10.69 9.01 11.84
N ALA A 749 10.96 7.73 11.56
CA ALA A 749 11.36 6.76 12.59
C ALA A 749 12.68 7.17 13.27
N SER A 750 13.63 7.68 12.50
CA SER A 750 14.94 8.14 12.98
C SER A 750 14.84 9.36 13.88
N VAL A 751 14.11 10.41 13.48
CA VAL A 751 13.96 11.64 14.26
C VAL A 751 13.17 11.41 15.56
N VAL A 752 12.24 10.44 15.57
CA VAL A 752 11.55 9.97 16.78
C VAL A 752 12.51 9.26 17.75
N GLY A 753 13.55 8.59 17.27
CA GLY A 753 14.64 8.05 18.10
C GLY A 753 15.59 9.13 18.63
N ASP A 754 16.05 10.01 17.74
CA ASP A 754 16.95 11.13 18.03
C ASP A 754 16.38 12.12 19.06
N ALA A 755 15.05 12.23 19.13
CA ALA A 755 14.31 12.98 20.15
C ALA A 755 14.64 12.56 21.61
N THR A 756 15.23 11.37 21.81
CA THR A 756 15.73 10.92 23.11
C THR A 756 16.96 11.71 23.56
N PHE A 757 17.80 12.15 22.62
CA PHE A 757 19.02 12.93 22.85
C PHE A 757 18.83 14.43 22.62
N LYS A 758 17.67 14.86 22.10
CA LYS A 758 17.41 16.20 21.52
C LYS A 758 18.42 16.61 20.43
N LEU A 759 18.97 15.63 19.71
CA LEU A 759 20.11 15.82 18.80
C LEU A 759 19.95 14.96 17.53
N HIS A 760 19.85 15.60 16.37
CA HIS A 760 19.80 14.90 15.08
C HIS A 760 21.06 14.06 14.83
N GLY A 761 20.86 12.79 14.44
CA GLY A 761 21.91 11.78 14.31
C GLY A 761 22.39 11.21 15.64
N GLY A 762 21.81 11.61 16.79
CA GLY A 762 22.23 11.16 18.12
C GLY A 762 22.04 9.66 18.36
N ASN A 763 21.10 9.02 17.66
CA ASN A 763 20.94 7.57 17.66
C ASN A 763 21.45 6.92 16.35
N ALA A 764 21.89 5.66 16.42
CA ALA A 764 22.62 5.02 15.33
C ALA A 764 21.82 4.90 14.01
N ILE A 765 20.51 4.62 14.03
CA ILE A 765 19.71 4.64 12.77
C ILE A 765 19.53 6.07 12.23
N GLY A 766 19.49 7.08 13.09
CA GLY A 766 19.48 8.49 12.67
C GLY A 766 20.77 8.87 11.95
N PHE A 767 21.92 8.55 12.53
CA PHE A 767 23.22 8.76 11.87
C PHE A 767 23.33 7.98 10.54
N MET A 768 22.92 6.71 10.51
CA MET A 768 22.90 5.90 9.28
C MET A 768 21.92 6.40 8.21
N THR A 769 20.91 7.19 8.57
CA THR A 769 19.93 7.78 7.64
C THR A 769 20.36 9.15 7.13
N LEU A 770 21.17 9.90 7.91
CA LEU A 770 21.61 11.27 7.60
C LEU A 770 23.01 11.36 6.96
N GLU A 771 23.92 10.45 7.33
CA GLU A 771 25.34 10.44 6.94
C GLU A 771 25.81 9.07 6.39
N GLY A 772 24.92 8.06 6.36
CA GLY A 772 25.27 6.69 5.96
C GLY A 772 25.49 6.54 4.45
N THR A 773 26.69 6.12 4.04
CA THR A 773 27.06 5.97 2.62
C THR A 773 27.23 4.53 2.17
N LYS A 774 26.91 4.27 0.90
CA LYS A 774 27.09 2.96 0.25
C LYS A 774 28.57 2.54 0.23
N SER A 775 29.46 3.48 -0.05
CA SER A 775 30.89 3.25 -0.27
C SER A 775 31.65 2.88 1.00
N GLN A 776 31.25 3.41 2.17
CA GLN A 776 31.81 3.02 3.47
C GLN A 776 31.06 1.85 4.13
N GLY A 777 29.97 1.36 3.52
CA GLY A 777 29.08 0.38 4.14
C GLY A 777 28.38 0.89 5.41
N THR A 778 28.33 2.21 5.62
CA THR A 778 27.68 2.84 6.78
C THR A 778 26.18 3.04 6.57
N ASP A 779 25.68 2.98 5.33
CA ASP A 779 24.24 3.01 5.08
C ASP A 779 23.51 1.77 5.62
N LEU A 780 22.28 1.98 6.10
CA LEU A 780 21.43 0.98 6.75
C LEU A 780 21.26 -0.31 5.94
N HIS A 781 21.15 -0.22 4.60
CA HIS A 781 20.98 -1.39 3.75
C HIS A 781 22.28 -2.17 3.57
N SER A 782 23.43 -1.50 3.51
CA SER A 782 24.74 -2.16 3.46
C SER A 782 25.09 -2.86 4.77
N ARG A 783 24.82 -2.23 5.93
CA ARG A 783 24.91 -2.88 7.25
C ARG A 783 24.05 -4.14 7.32
N THR A 784 22.80 -4.07 6.87
CA THR A 784 21.88 -5.22 6.88
C THR A 784 22.32 -6.33 5.91
N ALA A 785 22.75 -5.97 4.70
CA ALA A 785 23.29 -6.90 3.70
C ALA A 785 24.51 -7.67 4.24
N SER A 786 25.44 -6.96 4.90
CA SER A 786 26.63 -7.55 5.52
C SER A 786 26.30 -8.55 6.63
N ILE A 787 25.29 -8.26 7.47
CA ILE A 787 24.88 -9.16 8.56
C ILE A 787 24.16 -10.41 8.04
N LEU A 788 23.34 -10.27 6.98
CA LEU A 788 22.54 -11.35 6.41
C LEU A 788 23.24 -12.18 5.33
N GLY A 789 24.33 -11.68 4.72
CA GLY A 789 24.99 -12.33 3.59
C GLY A 789 24.19 -12.27 2.27
N ILE A 790 23.41 -11.20 2.06
CA ILE A 790 22.55 -11.00 0.87
C ILE A 790 22.93 -9.71 0.13
N THR A 791 22.33 -9.44 -1.05
CA THR A 791 22.61 -8.18 -1.76
C THR A 791 21.98 -6.97 -1.07
N ARG A 792 22.53 -5.77 -1.32
CA ARG A 792 21.97 -4.50 -0.81
C ARG A 792 20.52 -4.26 -1.26
N ASN A 793 20.13 -4.77 -2.43
CA ASN A 793 18.77 -4.62 -2.96
C ASN A 793 17.78 -5.54 -2.23
N ASP A 794 18.18 -6.79 -1.94
CA ASP A 794 17.40 -7.72 -1.12
C ASP A 794 17.27 -7.17 0.31
N ALA A 795 18.35 -6.61 0.86
CA ALA A 795 18.36 -5.94 2.16
C ALA A 795 17.49 -4.67 2.21
N LYS A 796 17.25 -3.98 1.08
CA LYS A 796 16.28 -2.88 0.99
C LYS A 796 14.85 -3.39 1.17
N VAL A 797 14.47 -4.45 0.46
CA VAL A 797 13.15 -5.10 0.62
C VAL A 797 12.99 -5.64 2.05
N PHE A 798 14.04 -6.26 2.60
CA PHE A 798 14.04 -6.84 3.94
C PHE A 798 13.85 -5.78 5.04
N ASN A 799 14.52 -4.62 4.96
CA ASN A 799 14.45 -3.60 6.00
C ASN A 799 13.07 -2.95 6.13
N TYR A 800 12.37 -2.67 5.02
CA TYR A 800 11.00 -2.16 5.09
C TYR A 800 10.06 -3.14 5.81
N GLY A 801 10.18 -4.44 5.56
CA GLY A 801 9.44 -5.45 6.34
C GLY A 801 9.85 -5.46 7.82
N ARG A 802 11.15 -5.44 8.12
CA ARG A 802 11.72 -5.57 9.47
C ARG A 802 11.35 -4.41 10.41
N ILE A 803 11.42 -3.17 9.92
CA ILE A 803 11.22 -1.96 10.73
C ILE A 803 9.77 -1.85 11.19
N TYR A 804 8.80 -2.13 10.31
CA TYR A 804 7.37 -2.08 10.62
C TYR A 804 6.83 -3.28 11.40
N GLY A 805 7.67 -3.88 12.25
CA GLY A 805 7.25 -4.86 13.23
C GLY A 805 7.17 -6.31 12.73
N ALA A 806 7.75 -6.65 11.57
CA ALA A 806 7.90 -8.06 11.24
C ALA A 806 8.72 -8.81 12.31
N GLY A 807 8.35 -10.08 12.51
CA GLY A 807 8.98 -10.97 13.48
C GLY A 807 10.06 -11.86 12.88
N LEU A 808 10.70 -12.63 13.76
CA LEU A 808 11.76 -13.58 13.42
C LEU A 808 11.32 -14.60 12.35
N LYS A 809 10.09 -15.13 12.45
CA LYS A 809 9.51 -16.05 11.47
C LYS A 809 9.41 -15.47 10.05
N PHE A 810 9.01 -14.20 9.91
CA PHE A 810 8.95 -13.53 8.60
C PHE A 810 10.35 -13.28 8.05
N ALA A 811 11.28 -12.81 8.89
CA ALA A 811 12.68 -12.63 8.52
C ALA A 811 13.30 -13.94 7.99
N SER A 812 13.07 -15.07 8.66
CA SER A 812 13.57 -16.36 8.19
C SER A 812 12.87 -16.84 6.91
N GLN A 813 11.55 -16.64 6.77
CA GLN A 813 10.85 -16.97 5.51
C GLN A 813 11.37 -16.15 4.32
N LEU A 814 11.60 -14.85 4.50
CA LEU A 814 12.12 -13.96 3.46
C LEU A 814 13.60 -14.25 3.14
N LEU A 815 14.44 -14.50 4.15
CA LEU A 815 15.84 -14.86 3.93
C LEU A 815 15.99 -16.17 3.12
N ARG A 816 15.10 -17.15 3.34
CA ARG A 816 15.03 -18.39 2.54
C ARG A 816 14.49 -18.19 1.12
N GLN A 817 13.77 -17.10 0.82
CA GLN A 817 13.42 -16.75 -0.57
C GLN A 817 14.64 -16.19 -1.32
N PHE A 818 15.51 -15.43 -0.65
CA PHE A 818 16.76 -14.92 -1.24
C PHE A 818 17.85 -15.98 -1.34
N ASN A 819 18.02 -16.82 -0.31
CA ASN A 819 18.96 -17.93 -0.30
C ASN A 819 18.28 -19.26 0.11
N PRO A 820 17.78 -20.06 -0.86
CA PRO A 820 17.11 -21.32 -0.59
C PRO A 820 17.99 -22.44 0.01
N SER A 821 19.32 -22.30 0.03
CA SER A 821 20.22 -23.35 0.56
C SER A 821 20.35 -23.35 2.10
N LEU A 822 19.79 -22.36 2.79
CA LEU A 822 19.89 -22.26 4.25
C LEU A 822 18.89 -23.18 4.96
N THR A 823 19.39 -23.98 5.91
CA THR A 823 18.54 -24.76 6.83
C THR A 823 17.68 -23.84 7.69
N GLU A 824 16.59 -24.37 8.27
CA GLU A 824 15.73 -23.56 9.13
C GLU A 824 16.47 -23.07 10.39
N ALA A 825 17.42 -23.87 10.88
CA ALA A 825 18.30 -23.53 11.99
C ALA A 825 19.25 -22.37 11.63
N GLU A 826 19.99 -22.45 10.51
CA GLU A 826 20.88 -21.37 10.05
C GLU A 826 20.09 -20.10 9.75
N THR A 827 18.96 -20.22 9.05
CA THR A 827 18.11 -19.08 8.70
C THR A 827 17.52 -18.40 9.94
N THR A 828 17.22 -19.17 10.99
CA THR A 828 16.80 -18.66 12.30
C THR A 828 17.97 -18.00 13.02
N ALA A 829 19.16 -18.62 13.05
CA ALA A 829 20.35 -18.06 13.68
C ALA A 829 20.80 -16.73 13.05
N ILE A 830 20.82 -16.64 11.71
CA ILE A 830 21.16 -15.41 10.98
C ILE A 830 20.10 -14.32 11.23
N ALA A 831 18.81 -14.67 11.22
CA ALA A 831 17.74 -13.73 11.55
C ALA A 831 17.82 -13.23 13.00
N THR A 832 18.08 -14.12 13.97
CA THR A 832 18.31 -13.76 15.38
C THR A 832 19.49 -12.80 15.52
N LYS A 833 20.65 -13.12 14.93
CA LYS A 833 21.84 -12.26 14.91
C LYS A 833 21.55 -10.85 14.36
N LEU A 834 20.70 -10.73 13.34
CA LEU A 834 20.26 -9.42 12.84
C LEU A 834 19.38 -8.67 13.85
N TYR A 835 18.43 -9.34 14.50
CA TYR A 835 17.60 -8.68 15.53
C TYR A 835 18.43 -8.30 16.75
N ASP A 836 19.40 -9.11 17.17
CA ASP A 836 20.33 -8.77 18.26
C ASP A 836 21.21 -7.57 17.90
N ALA A 837 21.68 -7.46 16.65
CA ALA A 837 22.45 -6.31 16.19
C ALA A 837 21.61 -5.03 16.02
N THR A 838 20.32 -5.15 15.67
CA THR A 838 19.45 -4.01 15.34
C THR A 838 18.51 -3.63 16.48
N LYS A 839 17.60 -4.51 16.91
CA LYS A 839 16.72 -4.28 18.06
C LYS A 839 17.47 -4.37 19.38
N GLY A 840 18.45 -5.27 19.49
CA GLY A 840 19.16 -5.52 20.74
C GLY A 840 18.41 -6.47 21.68
N ALA A 841 18.89 -6.57 22.93
CA ALA A 841 18.36 -7.52 23.91
C ALA A 841 17.15 -6.96 24.67
N LYS A 842 15.99 -7.64 24.63
CA LYS A 842 14.81 -7.21 25.40
C LYS A 842 14.98 -7.51 26.90
N THR A 843 14.93 -6.46 27.70
CA THR A 843 15.32 -6.42 29.11
C THR A 843 14.14 -6.01 29.98
N ASN A 844 13.88 -6.75 31.07
CA ASN A 844 12.79 -6.47 32.01
C ASN A 844 13.35 -6.15 33.40
N ARG A 845 13.55 -4.85 33.70
CA ARG A 845 14.17 -4.36 34.94
C ARG A 845 13.39 -3.17 35.50
N LYS A 846 12.37 -3.48 36.32
CA LYS A 846 11.44 -2.51 36.94
C LYS A 846 12.08 -1.39 37.76
N SER A 847 13.34 -1.53 38.19
CA SER A 847 14.11 -0.50 38.89
C SER A 847 14.67 0.60 37.97
N LEU A 848 14.72 0.34 36.65
CA LEU A 848 15.17 1.31 35.64
C LEU A 848 13.99 1.87 34.85
N TYR A 849 13.06 1.00 34.43
CA TYR A 849 11.86 1.40 33.69
C TYR A 849 10.70 0.45 33.99
N LYS A 850 9.47 0.98 34.01
CA LYS A 850 8.27 0.25 34.50
C LYS A 850 7.86 -0.93 33.61
N ARG A 851 8.33 -0.96 32.36
CA ARG A 851 8.00 -1.94 31.31
C ARG A 851 9.29 -2.58 30.74
N PRO A 852 9.20 -3.69 29.98
CA PRO A 852 10.35 -4.20 29.24
C PRO A 852 10.84 -3.20 28.18
N PHE A 853 12.15 -3.16 27.93
CA PHE A 853 12.77 -2.27 26.95
C PHE A 853 13.91 -2.99 26.21
N TRP A 854 14.21 -2.55 25.00
CA TRP A 854 15.31 -3.01 24.16
C TRP A 854 16.62 -2.27 24.49
N ARG A 855 17.78 -2.92 24.34
CA ARG A 855 19.09 -2.29 24.55
C ARG A 855 20.22 -2.87 23.69
N GLY A 856 21.22 -2.05 23.39
CA GLY A 856 22.49 -2.48 22.79
C GLY A 856 22.47 -2.76 21.29
N GLY A 857 21.35 -2.52 20.60
CA GLY A 857 21.23 -2.60 19.15
C GLY A 857 21.10 -1.22 18.50
N THR A 858 21.41 -1.12 17.21
CA THR A 858 21.44 0.15 16.45
C THR A 858 20.09 0.88 16.34
N GLU A 859 19.00 0.23 16.76
CA GLU A 859 17.62 0.69 16.62
C GLU A 859 16.84 0.58 17.95
N SER A 860 17.51 0.23 19.06
CA SER A 860 16.85 0.01 20.37
C SER A 860 16.02 1.23 20.81
N PHE A 861 16.54 2.45 20.63
CA PHE A 861 15.85 3.70 20.96
C PHE A 861 14.56 3.88 20.17
N VAL A 862 14.59 3.65 18.85
CA VAL A 862 13.41 3.75 17.99
C VAL A 862 12.36 2.71 18.37
N PHE A 863 12.75 1.45 18.62
CA PHE A 863 11.79 0.44 19.06
C PHE A 863 11.22 0.68 20.45
N ASN A 864 11.99 1.26 21.38
CA ASN A 864 11.46 1.66 22.69
C ASN A 864 10.44 2.78 22.57
N MET A 865 10.75 3.83 21.81
CA MET A 865 9.83 4.96 21.60
C MET A 865 8.56 4.53 20.84
N LEU A 866 8.69 3.65 19.84
CA LEU A 866 7.54 3.13 19.09
C LEU A 866 6.69 2.14 19.88
N GLU A 867 7.28 1.29 20.74
CA GLU A 867 6.51 0.49 21.69
C GLU A 867 5.82 1.38 22.74
N GLU A 868 6.47 2.43 23.24
CA GLU A 868 5.85 3.38 24.18
C GLU A 868 4.68 4.14 23.54
N PHE A 869 4.80 4.61 22.29
CA PHE A 869 3.70 5.14 21.48
C PHE A 869 2.56 4.12 21.34
N ALA A 870 2.87 2.90 20.91
CA ALA A 870 1.87 1.87 20.65
C ALA A 870 1.20 1.37 21.94
N GLU A 871 1.87 1.38 23.09
CA GLU A 871 1.29 1.04 24.39
C GLU A 871 0.56 2.22 25.08
N GLN A 872 0.39 3.38 24.42
CA GLN A 872 -0.57 4.38 24.87
C GLN A 872 -2.01 3.84 24.73
N GLU A 873 -2.92 4.37 25.55
CA GLU A 873 -4.35 4.05 25.46
C GLU A 873 -4.96 4.62 24.17
N ARG A 874 -4.73 5.92 23.93
CA ARG A 874 -5.11 6.67 22.72
C ARG A 874 -3.86 7.29 22.07
N PRO A 875 -3.04 6.48 21.36
CA PRO A 875 -1.91 6.97 20.58
C PRO A 875 -2.30 8.16 19.69
N ARG A 876 -1.39 9.13 19.57
CA ARG A 876 -1.47 10.27 18.65
C ARG A 876 -0.14 10.43 17.91
N THR A 877 -0.17 10.91 16.66
CA THR A 877 1.04 11.24 15.89
C THR A 877 1.84 12.35 16.58
N PRO A 878 3.19 12.37 16.46
CA PRO A 878 4.03 13.38 17.09
C PRO A 878 3.74 14.81 16.61
N VAL A 879 3.35 15.00 15.35
CA VAL A 879 3.31 16.31 14.69
C VAL A 879 1.92 16.94 14.67
N LEU A 880 0.94 16.43 13.91
CA LEU A 880 -0.42 17.01 13.92
C LEU A 880 -1.28 16.50 15.07
N GLY A 881 -0.80 15.52 15.85
CA GLY A 881 -1.52 14.99 17.00
C GLY A 881 -2.75 14.18 16.62
N ALA A 882 -2.85 13.69 15.37
CA ALA A 882 -3.96 12.86 14.91
C ALA A 882 -4.00 11.53 15.68
N GLY A 883 -5.17 11.10 16.13
CA GLY A 883 -5.35 9.91 16.95
C GLY A 883 -5.59 8.63 16.15
N ILE A 884 -5.33 7.49 16.78
CA ILE A 884 -5.69 6.19 16.21
C ILE A 884 -7.21 5.95 16.26
N THR A 885 -7.74 5.19 15.29
CA THR A 885 -9.11 4.64 15.26
C THR A 885 -9.49 3.97 16.58
N GLU A 886 -10.75 4.09 16.99
CA GLU A 886 -11.29 3.43 18.19
C GLU A 886 -11.03 1.92 18.17
N ALA A 887 -11.13 1.27 17.00
CA ALA A 887 -10.91 -0.16 16.80
C ALA A 887 -9.49 -0.63 17.21
N LEU A 888 -8.54 0.28 17.45
CA LEU A 888 -7.17 0.00 17.89
C LEU A 888 -6.75 0.82 19.12
N MET A 889 -7.68 1.35 19.93
CA MET A 889 -7.36 1.89 21.26
C MET A 889 -7.15 0.75 22.26
N SER A 890 -6.16 0.87 23.17
CA SER A 890 -5.72 -0.26 24.02
C SER A 890 -6.74 -0.74 25.06
N ARG A 891 -7.89 -0.07 25.17
CA ARG A 891 -9.03 -0.44 26.01
C ARG A 891 -9.98 -1.44 25.34
N TRP A 892 -9.92 -1.59 24.01
CA TRP A 892 -10.82 -2.44 23.22
C TRP A 892 -10.12 -3.64 22.58
N VAL A 893 -8.78 -3.63 22.49
CA VAL A 893 -7.98 -4.77 22.04
C VAL A 893 -7.26 -5.44 23.21
N SER A 894 -7.09 -6.76 23.12
CA SER A 894 -6.39 -7.57 24.12
C SER A 894 -4.95 -7.09 24.36
N LYS A 895 -4.39 -7.39 25.54
CA LYS A 895 -3.09 -6.83 25.97
C LYS A 895 -1.92 -7.34 25.11
N GLY A 896 -1.40 -6.46 24.26
CA GLY A 896 -0.38 -6.78 23.25
C GLY A 896 -0.96 -7.19 21.88
N GLY A 897 -2.28 -7.32 21.78
CA GLY A 897 -3.00 -7.52 20.52
C GLY A 897 -2.74 -6.40 19.54
N PHE A 898 -2.53 -6.76 18.27
CA PHE A 898 -2.26 -5.84 17.15
C PHE A 898 -1.09 -4.85 17.38
N LEU A 899 -0.15 -5.13 18.30
CA LEU A 899 0.96 -4.22 18.63
C LEU A 899 1.77 -3.80 17.39
N THR A 900 2.02 -4.74 16.47
CA THR A 900 2.71 -4.46 15.20
C THR A 900 1.93 -3.50 14.30
N SER A 901 0.60 -3.65 14.20
CA SER A 901 -0.28 -2.71 13.49
C SER A 901 -0.28 -1.32 14.14
N ARG A 902 -0.21 -1.24 15.48
CA ARG A 902 -0.20 0.01 16.24
C ARG A 902 1.16 0.74 16.15
N ILE A 903 2.27 0.00 16.11
CA ILE A 903 3.62 0.52 15.79
C ILE A 903 3.67 1.05 14.35
N ASN A 904 3.23 0.24 13.38
CA ASN A 904 3.21 0.63 11.97
C ASN A 904 2.33 1.87 11.74
N TRP A 905 1.17 1.95 12.41
CA TRP A 905 0.29 3.11 12.38
C TRP A 905 0.99 4.41 12.82
N ALA A 906 1.82 4.37 13.86
CA ALA A 906 2.50 5.56 14.37
C ALA A 906 3.43 6.19 13.31
N ILE A 907 4.16 5.38 12.54
CA ILE A 907 5.01 5.87 11.43
C ILE A 907 4.16 6.22 10.20
N GLN A 908 3.36 5.30 9.67
CA GLN A 908 2.63 5.53 8.41
C GLN A 908 1.65 6.70 8.50
N SER A 909 1.01 6.90 9.66
CA SER A 909 0.13 8.05 9.85
C SER A 909 0.90 9.35 10.12
N SER A 910 2.17 9.27 10.54
CA SER A 910 3.03 10.46 10.54
C SER A 910 3.44 10.88 9.13
N GLY A 911 3.62 9.95 8.18
CA GLY A 911 3.78 10.32 6.75
C GLY A 911 2.56 11.05 6.19
N VAL A 912 1.35 10.67 6.61
CA VAL A 912 0.13 11.43 6.25
C VAL A 912 0.14 12.85 6.85
N ASP A 913 0.66 13.04 8.06
CA ASP A 913 0.86 14.38 8.63
C ASP A 913 1.86 15.21 7.82
N TYR A 914 2.94 14.59 7.32
CA TYR A 914 3.93 15.21 6.43
C TYR A 914 3.30 15.66 5.11
N LEU A 915 2.57 14.77 4.42
CA LEU A 915 1.88 15.07 3.18
C LEU A 915 0.87 16.22 3.35
N HIS A 916 0.11 16.25 4.46
CA HIS A 916 -0.81 17.33 4.74
C HIS A 916 -0.12 18.69 4.95
N LEU A 917 1.01 18.72 5.68
CA LEU A 917 1.81 19.93 5.88
C LEU A 917 2.37 20.43 4.54
N LEU A 918 2.90 19.54 3.71
CA LEU A 918 3.45 19.85 2.40
C LEU A 918 2.40 20.45 1.45
N ILE A 919 1.18 19.89 1.44
CA ILE A 919 0.04 20.41 0.66
C ILE A 919 -0.36 21.82 1.13
N ILE A 920 -0.46 22.07 2.44
CA ILE A 920 -0.90 23.36 2.97
C ILE A 920 0.17 24.46 2.86
N ALA A 921 1.45 24.11 2.96
CA ALA A 921 2.54 25.02 2.60
C ALA A 921 2.48 25.41 1.11
N MET A 922 2.23 24.44 0.22
CA MET A 922 2.09 24.71 -1.23
C MET A 922 0.85 25.53 -1.58
N ASP A 923 -0.31 25.30 -0.95
CA ASP A 923 -1.51 26.13 -1.13
C ASP A 923 -1.24 27.59 -0.72
N TYR A 924 -0.61 27.80 0.44
CA TYR A 924 -0.21 29.13 0.89
C TYR A 924 0.75 29.81 -0.10
N LEU A 925 1.83 29.14 -0.50
CA LEU A 925 2.84 29.70 -1.42
C LEU A 925 2.23 30.02 -2.79
N THR A 926 1.39 29.13 -3.30
CA THR A 926 0.61 29.31 -4.55
C THR A 926 -0.27 30.56 -4.47
N ARG A 927 -1.04 30.73 -3.39
CA ARG A 927 -1.91 31.91 -3.20
C ARG A 927 -1.16 33.20 -2.85
N ARG A 928 -0.01 33.12 -2.17
CA ARG A 928 0.86 34.25 -1.80
C ARG A 928 1.58 34.85 -3.01
N PHE A 929 2.07 34.01 -3.93
CA PHE A 929 2.90 34.42 -5.07
C PHE A 929 2.20 34.31 -6.44
N ASN A 930 0.88 34.08 -6.44
CA ASN A 930 0.04 33.89 -7.63
C ASN A 930 0.61 32.82 -8.59
N LEU A 931 0.98 31.64 -8.07
CA LEU A 931 1.48 30.55 -8.91
C LEU A 931 0.32 29.90 -9.66
N ALA A 932 0.46 29.69 -10.97
CA ALA A 932 -0.53 29.01 -11.80
C ALA A 932 -0.36 27.49 -11.73
N CYS A 933 -0.67 26.89 -10.58
CA CYS A 933 -0.60 25.43 -10.40
C CYS A 933 -1.70 24.85 -9.48
N ARG A 934 -1.90 23.53 -9.56
CA ARG A 934 -2.75 22.75 -8.63
C ARG A 934 -2.17 21.36 -8.39
N LEU A 935 -2.64 20.70 -7.33
CA LEU A 935 -2.32 19.30 -7.08
C LEU A 935 -2.93 18.40 -8.18
N ALA A 936 -2.08 17.61 -8.85
CA ALA A 936 -2.51 16.64 -9.86
C ALA A 936 -2.77 15.27 -9.20
N ILE A 937 -1.78 14.72 -8.49
CA ILE A 937 -1.90 13.47 -7.74
C ILE A 937 -0.85 13.34 -6.62
N THR A 938 -1.19 12.55 -5.61
CA THR A 938 -0.30 12.07 -4.54
C THR A 938 -0.27 10.54 -4.55
N VAL A 939 0.91 9.93 -4.55
CA VAL A 939 1.11 8.48 -4.42
C VAL A 939 2.02 8.23 -3.23
N HIS A 940 1.46 8.35 -2.03
CA HIS A 940 2.15 8.27 -0.73
C HIS A 940 3.25 9.34 -0.58
N ASP A 941 4.50 8.96 -0.85
CA ASP A 941 5.74 9.75 -0.80
C ASP A 941 5.97 10.57 -2.10
N GLU A 942 5.34 10.20 -3.21
CA GLU A 942 5.38 10.96 -4.47
C GLU A 942 4.26 12.03 -4.51
N ILE A 943 4.61 13.31 -4.70
CA ILE A 943 3.67 14.42 -4.90
C ILE A 943 3.91 15.12 -6.24
N ARG A 944 2.84 15.32 -7.04
CA ARG A 944 2.92 15.96 -8.35
C ARG A 944 1.85 17.04 -8.50
N TYR A 945 2.28 18.25 -8.86
CA TYR A 945 1.46 19.39 -9.25
C TYR A 945 1.41 19.49 -10.78
N LEU A 946 0.31 20.01 -11.31
CA LEU A 946 0.23 20.50 -12.70
C LEU A 946 0.38 22.01 -12.66
N ALA A 947 1.33 22.57 -13.41
CA ALA A 947 1.69 23.99 -13.41
C ALA A 947 1.78 24.54 -14.84
N GLU A 948 1.49 25.82 -15.03
CA GLU A 948 1.77 26.52 -16.29
C GLU A 948 3.29 26.64 -16.49
N GLU A 949 3.74 26.45 -17.73
CA GLU A 949 5.17 26.34 -18.03
C GLU A 949 6.03 27.56 -17.60
N PRO A 950 5.55 28.83 -17.66
CA PRO A 950 6.29 29.98 -17.13
C PRO A 950 6.59 29.90 -15.63
N ASP A 951 5.75 29.19 -14.85
CA ASP A 951 5.86 29.11 -13.39
C ASP A 951 6.64 27.87 -12.91
N LYS A 952 7.10 27.00 -13.81
CA LYS A 952 7.65 25.68 -13.45
C LYS A 952 8.79 25.72 -12.42
N TYR A 953 9.72 26.67 -12.55
CA TYR A 953 10.82 26.84 -11.60
C TYR A 953 10.40 27.54 -10.30
N ARG A 954 9.39 28.44 -10.36
CA ARG A 954 8.80 29.08 -9.16
C ARG A 954 8.03 28.06 -8.32
N VAL A 955 7.31 27.13 -8.95
CA VAL A 955 6.65 26.00 -8.30
C VAL A 955 7.66 25.00 -7.74
N ALA A 956 8.77 24.73 -8.43
CA ALA A 956 9.85 23.90 -7.91
C ALA A 956 10.52 24.52 -6.66
N MET A 957 10.78 25.83 -6.67
CA MET A 957 11.27 26.58 -5.51
C MET A 957 10.27 26.54 -4.35
N ALA A 958 8.98 26.78 -4.62
CA ALA A 958 7.93 26.68 -3.60
C ALA A 958 7.86 25.28 -2.97
N LEU A 959 8.00 24.22 -3.77
CA LEU A 959 7.98 22.84 -3.29
C LEU A 959 9.19 22.50 -2.40
N GLN A 960 10.38 23.00 -2.74
CA GLN A 960 11.57 22.88 -1.88
C GLN A 960 11.38 23.62 -0.53
N ILE A 961 10.79 24.82 -0.54
CA ILE A 961 10.48 25.60 0.69
C ILE A 961 9.42 24.90 1.53
N ALA A 962 8.37 24.35 0.91
CA ALA A 962 7.32 23.60 1.59
C ALA A 962 7.87 22.34 2.30
N ASN A 963 8.82 21.64 1.67
CA ASN A 963 9.53 20.50 2.28
C ASN A 963 10.40 20.92 3.46
N LEU A 964 11.18 21.99 3.31
CA LEU A 964 12.01 22.57 4.37
C LEU A 964 11.17 22.93 5.60
N TRP A 965 10.07 23.69 5.42
CA TRP A 965 9.15 24.01 6.51
C TRP A 965 8.54 22.77 7.17
N THR A 966 8.13 21.78 6.36
CA THR A 966 7.57 20.52 6.86
C THR A 966 8.58 19.76 7.73
N ARG A 967 9.85 19.65 7.31
CA ARG A 967 10.88 18.96 8.08
C ARG A 967 11.30 19.72 9.35
N VAL A 968 11.37 21.05 9.30
CA VAL A 968 11.57 21.89 10.51
C VAL A 968 10.42 21.72 11.51
N MET A 969 9.16 21.69 11.03
CA MET A 969 7.99 21.43 11.86
C MET A 969 8.05 20.06 12.56
N PHE A 970 8.50 19.02 11.85
CA PHE A 970 8.75 17.69 12.44
C PHE A 970 9.84 17.73 13.52
N ALA A 971 10.99 18.33 13.24
CA ALA A 971 12.08 18.49 14.21
C ALA A 971 11.62 19.25 15.47
N GLN A 972 10.94 20.38 15.28
CA GLN A 972 10.43 21.20 16.38
C GLN A 972 9.41 20.44 17.25
N GLN A 973 8.48 19.68 16.66
CA GLN A 973 7.48 18.91 17.42
C GLN A 973 8.06 17.70 18.16
N VAL A 974 9.20 17.14 17.74
CA VAL A 974 9.93 16.16 18.58
C VAL A 974 10.80 16.83 19.66
N GLY A 975 11.05 18.14 19.56
CA GLY A 975 11.89 18.91 20.48
C GLY A 975 13.37 18.97 20.06
N ILE A 976 13.64 19.14 18.77
CA ILE A 976 14.97 19.50 18.24
C ILE A 976 14.81 20.82 17.48
N GLN A 977 15.61 21.84 17.82
CA GLN A 977 15.51 23.20 17.25
C GLN A 977 16.70 23.52 16.31
N ASP A 978 16.96 22.58 15.39
CA ASP A 978 17.81 22.70 14.20
C ASP A 978 17.36 21.61 13.18
N LEU A 979 17.96 21.55 11.99
CA LEU A 979 17.70 20.50 10.99
C LEU A 979 18.97 20.18 10.17
N PRO A 980 19.26 18.90 9.82
CA PRO A 980 20.38 18.54 8.95
C PRO A 980 20.20 19.03 7.50
N GLN A 981 21.25 19.59 6.90
CA GLN A 981 21.20 20.06 5.50
C GLN A 981 20.93 18.90 4.52
N SER A 982 21.55 17.74 4.75
CA SER A 982 21.41 16.54 3.90
C SER A 982 19.97 16.02 3.76
N CYS A 983 19.07 16.45 4.65
CA CYS A 983 17.67 16.06 4.65
C CYS A 983 16.70 17.24 4.39
N ALA A 984 17.18 18.48 4.32
CA ALA A 984 16.34 19.69 4.32
C ALA A 984 15.56 19.92 3.01
N PHE A 985 16.10 19.43 1.90
CA PHE A 985 15.60 19.61 0.54
C PHE A 985 15.31 18.24 -0.10
N PHE A 986 14.48 18.21 -1.14
CA PHE A 986 14.37 17.05 -2.02
C PHE A 986 15.69 16.86 -2.80
N SER A 987 16.11 15.62 -3.03
CA SER A 987 17.30 15.33 -3.87
C SER A 987 17.19 15.98 -5.25
N ALA A 988 16.00 15.97 -5.84
CA ALA A 988 15.65 16.76 -7.01
C ALA A 988 14.13 17.03 -7.04
N VAL A 989 13.73 18.04 -7.81
CA VAL A 989 12.34 18.25 -8.26
C VAL A 989 12.27 17.92 -9.74
N ASP A 990 11.37 17.02 -10.12
CA ASP A 990 11.12 16.64 -11.50
C ASP A 990 10.15 17.62 -12.17
N ILE A 991 10.44 17.95 -13.43
CA ILE A 991 9.63 18.79 -14.32
C ILE A 991 9.46 18.06 -15.66
N ASP A 992 8.23 17.72 -16.02
CA ASP A 992 7.97 16.82 -17.15
C ASP A 992 6.62 17.10 -17.85
N HIS A 993 6.50 16.77 -19.14
CA HIS A 993 5.22 16.79 -19.85
C HIS A 993 4.43 15.47 -19.70
N VAL A 994 5.04 14.40 -19.16
CA VAL A 994 4.35 13.14 -18.84
C VAL A 994 4.54 12.74 -17.38
N LEU A 995 3.57 12.04 -16.81
CA LEU A 995 3.71 11.48 -15.46
C LEU A 995 4.58 10.20 -15.53
N ARG A 996 5.79 10.24 -14.98
CA ARG A 996 6.67 9.07 -14.75
C ARG A 996 7.43 9.23 -13.45
N LYS A 997 8.15 8.19 -13.02
CA LYS A 997 8.81 8.18 -11.69
C LYS A 997 10.19 8.85 -11.71
N GLU A 998 10.93 8.63 -12.79
CA GLU A 998 12.25 9.19 -13.08
C GLU A 998 12.17 9.76 -14.51
N VAL A 999 12.57 11.03 -14.72
CA VAL A 999 12.29 11.78 -15.97
C VAL A 999 13.10 11.33 -17.18
N ASP A 1000 14.16 10.56 -16.97
CA ASP A 1000 15.03 9.94 -17.97
C ASP A 1000 14.49 8.57 -18.45
N MET A 1001 13.40 8.07 -17.87
CA MET A 1001 12.79 6.83 -18.33
C MET A 1001 12.18 7.00 -19.74
N ASP A 1002 12.78 6.35 -20.74
CA ASP A 1002 12.26 6.26 -22.13
C ASP A 1002 10.80 5.79 -22.22
N CYS A 1003 10.29 5.11 -21.19
CA CYS A 1003 8.98 4.45 -21.16
C CYS A 1003 8.72 3.43 -22.29
N ILE A 1004 9.78 2.86 -22.88
CA ILE A 1004 9.68 1.77 -23.87
C ILE A 1004 9.12 0.49 -23.20
N THR A 1005 8.09 -0.09 -23.80
CA THR A 1005 7.45 -1.37 -23.42
C THR A 1005 7.01 -2.14 -24.69
N PRO A 1006 6.49 -3.38 -24.58
CA PRO A 1006 5.98 -4.11 -25.75
C PRO A 1006 4.77 -3.46 -26.44
N SER A 1007 4.05 -2.55 -25.76
CA SER A 1007 2.88 -1.83 -26.28
C SER A 1007 3.16 -0.34 -26.55
N ASN A 1008 4.21 0.24 -25.96
CA ASN A 1008 4.77 1.53 -26.35
C ASN A 1008 6.23 1.36 -26.84
N PRO A 1009 6.47 1.11 -28.14
CA PRO A 1009 7.82 0.92 -28.67
C PRO A 1009 8.59 2.24 -28.90
N ILE A 1010 7.91 3.39 -28.89
CA ILE A 1010 8.51 4.71 -29.15
C ILE A 1010 8.99 5.32 -27.82
N PRO A 1011 10.26 5.76 -27.71
CA PRO A 1011 10.75 6.43 -26.51
C PRO A 1011 10.07 7.80 -26.31
N ILE A 1012 9.71 8.12 -25.07
CA ILE A 1012 9.21 9.42 -24.67
C ILE A 1012 10.39 10.29 -24.26
N ALA A 1013 10.56 11.43 -24.94
CA ALA A 1013 11.62 12.42 -24.66
C ALA A 1013 11.69 12.76 -23.16
N HIS A 1014 12.91 12.96 -22.64
CA HIS A 1014 13.16 13.12 -21.20
C HIS A 1014 12.71 14.49 -20.67
N GLY A 1015 12.34 14.54 -19.39
CA GLY A 1015 12.08 15.78 -18.66
C GLY A 1015 13.34 16.40 -18.05
N GLU A 1016 13.16 17.42 -17.21
CA GLU A 1016 14.21 18.06 -16.42
C GLU A 1016 14.08 17.59 -14.96
N SER A 1017 15.16 17.20 -14.29
CA SER A 1017 15.14 16.93 -12.84
C SER A 1017 16.22 17.80 -12.21
N ILE A 1018 15.80 18.68 -11.28
CA ILE A 1018 16.64 19.79 -10.80
C ILE A 1018 16.83 19.77 -9.29
N ASP A 1019 18.09 19.84 -8.86
CA ASP A 1019 18.45 19.98 -7.44
C ASP A 1019 18.28 21.43 -6.94
N ILE A 1020 18.41 21.64 -5.63
CA ILE A 1020 18.26 22.96 -5.00
C ILE A 1020 19.33 23.97 -5.45
N PHE A 1021 20.56 23.56 -5.78
CA PHE A 1021 21.58 24.45 -6.32
C PHE A 1021 21.22 24.89 -7.75
N GLN A 1022 20.76 23.95 -8.59
CA GLN A 1022 20.31 24.21 -9.95
C GLN A 1022 19.06 25.10 -9.99
N ILE A 1023 18.12 24.94 -9.05
CA ILE A 1023 16.98 25.84 -8.85
C ILE A 1023 17.47 27.26 -8.50
N LEU A 1024 18.44 27.39 -7.58
CA LEU A 1024 19.02 28.69 -7.20
C LEU A 1024 19.78 29.35 -8.38
N GLU A 1025 20.37 28.58 -9.28
CA GLU A 1025 21.04 29.09 -10.50
C GLU A 1025 20.08 29.67 -11.55
N LYS A 1026 18.79 29.28 -11.57
CA LYS A 1026 17.76 29.86 -12.47
C LYS A 1026 17.51 31.35 -12.21
N GLY A 1027 17.87 31.88 -11.02
CA GLY A 1027 17.76 33.31 -10.73
C GLY A 1027 16.32 33.80 -10.65
N ASP A 1028 16.02 34.90 -11.33
CA ASP A 1028 14.67 35.50 -11.36
C ASP A 1028 13.58 34.52 -11.83
N ASP A 1029 13.90 33.55 -12.71
CA ASP A 1029 12.95 32.54 -13.21
C ASP A 1029 12.44 31.60 -12.10
N ALA A 1030 13.20 31.42 -11.01
CA ALA A 1030 12.79 30.63 -9.83
C ALA A 1030 12.30 31.49 -8.66
N LYS A 1031 12.25 32.81 -8.82
CA LYS A 1031 12.07 33.75 -7.71
C LYS A 1031 10.62 33.81 -7.22
N LEU A 1032 10.45 33.57 -5.92
CA LEU A 1032 9.24 33.94 -5.19
C LEU A 1032 9.37 35.41 -4.77
N ASP A 1033 9.03 36.32 -5.68
CA ASP A 1033 9.21 37.75 -5.43
C ASP A 1033 8.13 38.31 -4.49
N ASP A 1034 8.55 38.80 -3.32
CA ASP A 1034 7.64 39.39 -2.33
C ASP A 1034 6.91 40.64 -2.83
N SER A 1035 7.41 41.29 -3.90
CA SER A 1035 6.74 42.43 -4.54
C SER A 1035 5.39 42.07 -5.20
N ILE A 1036 5.14 40.78 -5.46
CA ILE A 1036 3.90 40.29 -6.06
C ILE A 1036 2.75 40.47 -5.06
N VAL A 1037 1.72 41.22 -5.45
CA VAL A 1037 0.47 41.35 -4.68
C VAL A 1037 -0.41 40.12 -4.94
N PRO A 1038 -0.83 39.37 -3.92
CA PRO A 1038 -1.70 38.20 -4.12
C PRO A 1038 -3.10 38.62 -4.60
N GLN A 1039 -3.76 37.77 -5.41
CA GLN A 1039 -5.13 38.02 -5.87
C GLN A 1039 -6.08 38.18 -4.67
N SER A 1040 -6.73 39.36 -4.53
CA SER A 1040 -7.52 39.75 -3.34
C SER A 1040 -8.62 38.75 -2.93
N GLN A 1041 -9.18 38.03 -3.90
CA GLN A 1041 -10.16 36.96 -3.72
C GLN A 1041 -9.61 35.72 -3.00
N TYR A 1042 -8.32 35.40 -3.14
CA TYR A 1042 -7.67 34.20 -2.58
C TYR A 1042 -6.48 34.51 -1.63
N ALA A 1043 -6.13 35.79 -1.49
CA ALA A 1043 -5.03 36.27 -0.65
C ALA A 1043 -5.15 35.74 0.80
N PRO A 1044 -4.10 35.10 1.36
CA PRO A 1044 -4.09 34.59 2.73
C PRO A 1044 -4.36 35.68 3.79
N ARG A 1045 -5.17 35.38 4.81
CA ARG A 1045 -5.70 36.32 5.82
C ARG A 1045 -5.24 35.98 7.23
N LEU A 1046 -3.93 35.80 7.38
CA LEU A 1046 -3.30 35.14 8.54
C LEU A 1046 -3.22 35.99 9.82
N GLU A 1047 -3.39 37.31 9.70
CA GLU A 1047 -3.15 38.29 10.78
C GLU A 1047 -4.06 38.11 12.00
N ASN A 1048 -5.35 37.86 11.76
CA ASN A 1048 -6.39 37.81 12.80
C ASN A 1048 -6.69 36.39 13.30
N ILE A 1049 -5.89 35.40 12.91
CA ILE A 1049 -6.09 34.00 13.30
C ILE A 1049 -5.47 33.77 14.70
N PRO A 1050 -6.27 33.46 15.74
CA PRO A 1050 -5.75 33.20 17.07
C PRO A 1050 -4.97 31.87 17.10
N TYR A 1051 -3.83 31.87 17.78
CA TYR A 1051 -3.04 30.67 18.04
C TYR A 1051 -2.88 30.48 19.55
N THR A 1052 -3.01 29.23 20.01
CA THR A 1052 -2.73 28.83 21.40
C THR A 1052 -1.61 27.80 21.37
N PRO A 1053 -0.43 28.07 21.97
CA PRO A 1053 0.67 27.12 22.01
C PRO A 1053 0.26 25.77 22.59
N ARG A 1054 0.55 24.69 21.84
CA ARG A 1054 0.22 23.31 22.23
C ARG A 1054 1.46 22.59 22.74
N VAL A 1055 1.35 21.89 23.87
CA VAL A 1055 2.42 21.02 24.38
C VAL A 1055 2.60 19.83 23.41
N PRO A 1056 3.77 19.63 22.77
CA PRO A 1056 3.97 18.55 21.80
C PRO A 1056 3.75 17.15 22.38
N VAL A 1057 3.39 16.18 21.54
CA VAL A 1057 3.11 14.81 22.01
C VAL A 1057 4.38 14.14 22.56
N MET A 1058 5.54 14.38 21.93
CA MET A 1058 6.84 13.88 22.40
C MET A 1058 7.26 14.50 23.74
N GLN A 1059 6.94 15.78 23.99
CA GLN A 1059 7.19 16.42 25.27
C GLN A 1059 6.40 15.74 26.39
N ARG A 1060 5.10 15.46 26.19
CA ARG A 1060 4.27 14.78 27.20
C ARG A 1060 4.69 13.33 27.47
N LEU A 1061 5.36 12.68 26.51
CA LEU A 1061 6.00 11.38 26.72
C LEU A 1061 7.25 11.51 27.60
N ARG A 1062 8.18 12.41 27.22
CA ARG A 1062 9.37 12.72 28.03
C ARG A 1062 9.01 13.12 29.46
N GLU A 1063 8.09 14.06 29.64
CA GLU A 1063 7.59 14.50 30.96
C GLU A 1063 7.05 13.33 31.80
N ARG A 1064 6.40 12.33 31.19
CA ARG A 1064 5.91 11.12 31.90
C ARG A 1064 7.00 10.13 32.27
N ALA A 1065 8.10 10.09 31.52
CA ALA A 1065 9.29 9.29 31.84
C ALA A 1065 10.18 10.01 32.88
N GLU A 1066 10.36 11.32 32.74
CA GLU A 1066 11.17 12.21 33.59
C GLU A 1066 10.49 12.58 34.92
N ALA A 1067 9.18 12.33 35.08
CA ALA A 1067 8.40 12.56 36.31
C ALA A 1067 8.90 11.84 37.58
N GLY A 1068 10.03 11.13 37.51
CA GLY A 1068 10.82 10.73 38.67
C GLY A 1068 12.32 10.77 38.35
N ASP A 1069 12.99 11.84 38.77
CA ASP A 1069 14.45 12.06 38.74
C ASP A 1069 15.12 12.07 37.35
N HIS A 1070 15.70 13.22 36.97
CA HIS A 1070 16.51 13.35 35.75
C HIS A 1070 17.72 12.39 35.73
N GLN A 1071 18.32 12.09 36.89
CA GLN A 1071 19.38 11.08 36.98
C GLN A 1071 18.83 9.66 36.77
N ALA A 1072 17.55 9.38 37.04
CA ALA A 1072 16.92 8.11 36.67
C ALA A 1072 16.68 8.01 35.17
N PHE A 1073 16.30 9.11 34.51
CA PHE A 1073 16.25 9.19 33.05
C PHE A 1073 17.63 8.92 32.43
N LEU A 1074 18.71 9.58 32.87
CA LEU A 1074 20.08 9.32 32.38
C LEU A 1074 20.53 7.88 32.64
N ARG A 1075 20.21 7.29 33.81
CA ARG A 1075 20.46 5.86 34.09
C ARG A 1075 19.66 4.94 33.15
N PHE A 1076 18.44 5.31 32.76
CA PHE A 1076 17.66 4.56 31.77
C PHE A 1076 18.22 4.68 30.34
N ILE A 1077 18.69 5.86 29.91
CA ILE A 1077 19.35 6.01 28.60
C ILE A 1077 20.62 5.15 28.54
N ARG A 1078 21.48 5.20 29.57
CA ARG A 1078 22.65 4.30 29.71
C ARG A 1078 22.26 2.82 29.62
N ALA A 1079 21.13 2.43 30.22
CA ALA A 1079 20.63 1.06 30.16
C ALA A 1079 20.13 0.63 28.78
N GLN A 1080 19.73 1.57 27.91
CA GLN A 1080 19.40 1.32 26.50
C GLN A 1080 20.65 1.23 25.60
N ILE A 1081 21.74 1.93 25.93
CA ILE A 1081 23.00 1.87 25.18
C ILE A 1081 23.72 0.53 25.40
N THR A 1082 23.72 0.01 26.63
CA THR A 1082 24.57 -1.14 26.95
C THR A 1082 24.10 -2.47 26.34
N ASN A 1083 25.01 -3.12 25.61
CA ASN A 1083 24.91 -4.53 25.25
C ASN A 1083 25.39 -5.48 26.37
N SER A 1084 26.15 -5.01 27.35
CA SER A 1084 26.74 -5.83 28.42
C SER A 1084 25.84 -6.02 29.65
N ASP A 1085 25.63 -7.27 30.04
CA ASP A 1085 24.93 -7.64 31.27
C ASP A 1085 25.67 -7.18 32.55
N GLU A 1086 26.98 -6.98 32.50
CA GLU A 1086 27.78 -6.52 33.64
C GLU A 1086 27.74 -5.02 33.84
N GLU A 1087 27.65 -4.26 32.74
CA GLU A 1087 27.40 -2.84 32.75
C GLU A 1087 25.96 -2.55 33.17
N LEU A 1088 24.98 -3.32 32.66
CA LEU A 1088 23.59 -3.26 33.14
C LEU A 1088 23.48 -3.53 34.66
N LYS A 1089 24.20 -4.53 35.19
CA LYS A 1089 24.26 -4.79 36.65
C LYS A 1089 24.81 -3.60 37.43
N ARG A 1090 25.81 -2.87 36.90
CA ARG A 1090 26.37 -1.65 37.52
C ARG A 1090 25.36 -0.49 37.52
N ILE A 1091 24.68 -0.24 36.41
CA ILE A 1091 23.61 0.78 36.31
C ILE A 1091 22.45 0.47 37.30
N ILE A 1092 22.14 -0.81 37.53
CA ILE A 1092 21.14 -1.27 38.53
C ILE A 1092 21.66 -1.13 39.98
N ALA A 1093 22.98 -1.11 40.21
CA ALA A 1093 23.54 -0.86 41.53
C ALA A 1093 23.43 0.62 41.92
N GLU A 1094 23.66 1.54 40.98
CA GLU A 1094 23.53 3.00 41.19
C GLU A 1094 22.12 3.43 41.60
N THR A 1095 21.08 2.73 41.11
CA THR A 1095 19.68 2.93 41.51
C THR A 1095 19.38 2.48 42.95
N ARG A 1096 20.35 1.94 43.70
CA ARG A 1096 20.25 1.65 45.14
C ARG A 1096 20.95 2.67 46.04
N TYR A 1097 21.81 3.52 45.49
CA TYR A 1097 22.56 4.55 46.23
C TYR A 1097 21.94 5.95 46.13
N SER A 1098 20.85 6.10 45.38
CA SER A 1098 20.20 7.38 45.04
C SER A 1098 19.05 7.77 45.98
N ASP A 1099 19.06 7.29 47.23
CA ASP A 1099 18.05 7.63 48.26
C ASP A 1099 18.71 8.31 49.50
N PRO A 1100 18.87 9.65 49.48
CA PRO A 1100 19.69 10.37 50.45
C PRO A 1100 18.94 10.89 51.69
N TYR A 1101 17.77 10.32 52.06
CA TYR A 1101 17.03 10.72 53.28
C TYR A 1101 16.65 9.56 54.23
N GLY A 1102 17.41 8.46 54.20
CA GLY A 1102 17.41 7.44 55.26
C GLY A 1102 18.24 7.88 56.48
N ALA A 1103 17.59 8.29 57.57
CA ALA A 1103 18.26 8.87 58.74
C ALA A 1103 19.10 7.86 59.55
N PHE A 1104 20.39 7.70 59.20
CA PHE A 1104 21.36 7.02 60.05
C PHE A 1104 21.89 7.95 61.15
N SER A 1105 21.34 7.79 62.36
CA SER A 1105 21.92 8.35 63.58
C SER A 1105 23.33 7.82 63.79
N LEU A 1106 24.31 8.72 63.93
CA LEU A 1106 25.70 8.39 64.29
C LEU A 1106 25.79 7.89 65.74
N ALA A 1107 25.57 6.60 65.93
CA ALA A 1107 25.78 5.91 67.20
C ALA A 1107 27.29 5.73 67.47
N SER A 1108 27.91 6.74 68.06
CA SER A 1108 29.32 6.73 68.47
C SER A 1108 29.55 5.77 69.64
N ASN A 1109 29.99 4.54 69.34
CA ASN A 1109 30.22 3.48 70.32
C ASN A 1109 31.55 3.68 71.10
N GLY A 1110 31.61 4.75 71.91
CA GLY A 1110 32.72 5.04 72.83
C GLY A 1110 32.42 4.57 74.26
N ARG A 1111 33.06 3.49 74.71
CA ARG A 1111 32.97 3.00 76.10
C ARG A 1111 33.78 3.87 77.07
N VAL A 1112 33.14 4.51 78.05
CA VAL A 1112 33.65 4.74 79.43
C VAL A 1112 32.47 4.68 80.43
N SER A 1113 32.75 4.33 81.69
CA SER A 1113 31.82 3.98 82.78
C SER A 1113 30.93 5.10 83.34
N GLY A 1114 29.73 4.71 83.81
CA GLY A 1114 28.86 5.50 84.71
C GLY A 1114 27.68 4.65 85.20
N ASN A 1115 27.43 4.57 86.51
CA ASN A 1115 26.42 3.68 87.14
C ASN A 1115 25.06 4.39 87.35
N PRO A 1116 23.91 3.68 87.38
CA PRO A 1116 22.58 4.32 87.30
C PRO A 1116 21.86 4.49 88.66
N HIS A 1117 20.98 5.50 88.79
CA HIS A 1117 19.89 5.50 89.79
C HIS A 1117 18.61 6.25 89.33
N GLN A 1118 17.51 5.49 89.31
CA GLN A 1118 16.11 5.81 89.66
C GLN A 1118 15.45 7.18 89.36
N ARG A 1119 14.38 7.10 88.54
CA ARG A 1119 12.97 7.56 88.79
C ARG A 1119 12.70 8.92 89.47
N HIS A 1120 11.86 9.76 88.86
CA HIS A 1120 10.41 9.83 89.15
C HIS A 1120 9.68 10.74 88.12
N ALA A 1121 8.42 11.16 88.35
CA ALA A 1121 7.50 11.64 87.31
C ALA A 1121 6.60 12.82 87.73
N ALA A 1122 5.79 13.29 86.76
CA ALA A 1122 4.57 14.11 86.87
C ALA A 1122 4.66 15.67 86.85
N VAL A 1123 4.22 16.23 85.72
CA VAL A 1123 3.14 17.24 85.56
C VAL A 1123 2.97 18.32 86.65
N HIS A 1124 3.16 19.60 86.28
CA HIS A 1124 2.07 20.60 86.20
C HIS A 1124 2.51 21.85 85.40
N ALA A 1125 1.57 22.78 85.14
CA ALA A 1125 1.73 23.94 84.24
C ALA A 1125 1.24 25.24 84.90
N SER A 1126 1.47 26.42 84.28
CA SER A 1126 0.44 27.48 84.09
C SER A 1126 0.95 28.77 83.41
N THR A 1127 0.29 29.19 82.31
CA THR A 1127 0.00 30.59 81.84
C THR A 1127 1.12 31.66 81.70
N LYS A 1128 1.03 32.74 80.87
CA LYS A 1128 -0.09 33.50 80.28
C LYS A 1128 0.24 34.07 78.86
N THR A 1129 -0.81 34.36 78.07
CA THR A 1129 -0.99 35.45 77.05
C THR A 1129 0.15 35.80 76.05
N ALA A 1130 -0.08 35.99 74.74
CA ALA A 1130 -1.21 36.68 74.11
C ALA A 1130 -1.39 36.38 72.59
N ALA A 1131 -2.51 36.86 72.03
CA ALA A 1131 -2.84 37.03 70.59
C ALA A 1131 -3.04 35.77 69.71
N ALA A 1132 -3.89 35.92 68.69
CA ALA A 1132 -4.25 34.93 67.65
C ALA A 1132 -3.97 35.55 66.25
N PRO A 1133 -4.02 34.80 65.12
CA PRO A 1133 -5.25 34.19 64.59
C PRO A 1133 -5.08 32.76 64.02
N SER A 1134 -6.11 32.25 63.35
CA SER A 1134 -6.29 30.85 62.96
C SER A 1134 -5.90 30.49 61.52
N LYS A 1135 -5.78 29.16 61.28
CA LYS A 1135 -5.58 28.46 59.99
C LYS A 1135 -6.30 29.08 58.77
N PRO A 1136 -5.69 28.99 57.58
CA PRO A 1136 -6.40 28.90 56.31
C PRO A 1136 -6.27 27.50 55.67
N SER A 1137 -7.40 26.91 55.27
CA SER A 1137 -7.46 26.00 54.12
C SER A 1137 -7.76 26.85 52.88
N ILE A 1138 -7.01 26.70 51.79
CA ILE A 1138 -7.25 27.48 50.56
C ILE A 1138 -7.68 26.54 49.43
N ALA A 1139 -8.91 26.77 48.99
CA ALA A 1139 -9.31 26.65 47.59
C ALA A 1139 -9.75 28.05 47.13
N SER A 1140 -9.59 28.35 45.83
CA SER A 1140 -10.20 29.47 45.09
C SER A 1140 -10.09 30.90 45.68
N ARG A 1141 -9.18 31.69 45.09
CA ARG A 1141 -9.49 32.98 44.43
C ARG A 1141 -8.82 32.92 43.05
N PHE A 1142 -9.37 33.45 41.96
CA PHE A 1142 -10.22 34.63 41.83
C PHE A 1142 -11.63 34.38 41.24
N ASP A 1143 -12.58 35.11 41.79
CA ASP A 1143 -13.86 35.58 41.23
C ASP A 1143 -14.36 36.71 42.18
N SER A 1144 -15.11 37.73 41.79
CA SER A 1144 -15.28 38.40 40.49
C SER A 1144 -15.97 39.76 40.70
N VAL A 1145 -15.66 40.77 39.87
CA VAL A 1145 -16.32 42.09 39.80
C VAL A 1145 -16.18 42.55 38.33
N SER A 1146 -17.20 42.98 37.58
CA SER A 1146 -18.51 43.52 37.99
C SER A 1146 -19.70 42.99 37.18
N GLN A 1147 -20.81 42.72 37.87
CA GLN A 1147 -22.16 43.12 37.42
C GLN A 1147 -22.93 43.65 38.65
N ALA A 1148 -23.87 44.57 38.41
CA ALA A 1148 -24.41 45.42 39.48
C ALA A 1148 -25.66 44.85 40.19
N SER A 1149 -25.52 44.74 41.51
CA SER A 1149 -26.53 44.90 42.56
C SER A 1149 -28.03 45.08 42.19
N ARG A 1150 -28.88 44.33 42.91
CA ARG A 1150 -30.30 44.66 43.15
C ARG A 1150 -30.64 44.39 44.62
N ILE A 1151 -31.19 45.36 45.36
CA ILE A 1151 -31.89 45.15 46.65
C ILE A 1151 -32.68 46.41 47.06
N LYS A 1152 -33.78 46.16 47.80
CA LYS A 1152 -34.85 47.03 48.34
C LYS A 1152 -36.18 46.93 47.57
N SER A 1153 -37.34 46.76 48.22
CA SER A 1153 -37.61 46.34 49.61
C SER A 1153 -39.09 46.00 49.84
N VAL A 1154 -39.37 44.85 50.46
CA VAL A 1154 -40.44 44.55 51.48
C VAL A 1154 -41.94 44.85 51.16
N ALA A 1155 -42.81 43.92 51.59
CA ALA A 1155 -44.26 44.04 51.91
C ALA A 1155 -45.32 43.45 50.92
N ALA A 1156 -45.88 42.30 51.34
CA ALA A 1156 -47.32 41.94 51.51
C ALA A 1156 -48.39 42.07 50.39
N GLY A 1157 -49.42 41.21 50.50
CA GLY A 1157 -50.63 41.10 49.63
C GLY A 1157 -50.41 40.15 48.44
N SER A 1158 -51.00 38.96 48.32
CA SER A 1158 -52.40 38.50 48.43
C SER A 1158 -53.30 39.00 47.29
N ASP A 1159 -53.62 38.13 46.32
CA ASP A 1159 -54.98 37.56 46.19
C ASP A 1159 -55.13 36.56 45.02
N GLU A 1160 -55.85 35.51 45.37
CA GLU A 1160 -56.43 34.37 44.66
C GLU A 1160 -57.66 34.76 43.76
N PRO A 1161 -58.49 33.84 43.20
CA PRO A 1161 -58.23 32.53 42.57
C PRO A 1161 -59.15 32.10 41.38
N THR A 1162 -58.82 30.98 40.72
CA THR A 1162 -59.77 30.01 40.07
C THR A 1162 -60.62 30.48 38.85
N ILE A 1163 -61.40 29.68 38.08
CA ILE A 1163 -62.03 28.32 38.18
C ILE A 1163 -61.92 27.51 36.86
N ARG A 1164 -61.54 26.21 36.97
CA ARG A 1164 -61.91 24.93 36.25
C ARG A 1164 -62.22 24.96 34.70
N ALA A 1165 -62.11 23.89 33.90
CA ALA A 1165 -62.07 22.41 34.07
C ALA A 1165 -61.57 21.77 32.72
N THR A 1166 -61.34 20.46 32.46
CA THR A 1166 -60.97 19.20 33.19
C THR A 1166 -60.71 18.07 32.15
N LYS A 1167 -60.16 16.91 32.57
CA LYS A 1167 -59.92 15.63 31.81
C LYS A 1167 -58.67 15.60 30.88
N ALA A 1168 -57.87 14.52 30.81
CA ALA A 1168 -57.81 13.32 31.68
C ALA A 1168 -56.45 12.56 31.64
N GLN A 1169 -56.01 12.13 32.84
CA GLN A 1169 -55.29 10.89 33.20
C GLN A 1169 -54.03 10.38 32.45
N GLY A 1170 -52.91 10.28 33.20
CA GLY A 1170 -51.72 9.46 32.88
C GLY A 1170 -50.83 9.24 34.12
N LYS A 1171 -50.68 7.98 34.59
CA LYS A 1171 -49.98 7.54 35.83
C LYS A 1171 -48.50 7.99 35.87
N ALA A 1172 -47.94 8.58 36.94
CA ALA A 1172 -47.57 8.03 38.28
C ALA A 1172 -46.34 7.08 38.26
N MET A 1173 -45.38 7.08 39.21
CA MET A 1173 -45.33 7.67 40.57
C MET A 1173 -44.00 8.40 40.89
N ALA A 1174 -44.00 9.16 42.00
CA ALA A 1174 -42.79 9.50 42.77
C ALA A 1174 -43.08 9.32 44.28
N LYS A 1175 -42.06 9.10 45.13
CA LYS A 1175 -42.22 9.13 46.59
C LYS A 1175 -40.94 9.45 47.37
N ALA A 1176 -41.12 10.19 48.46
CA ALA A 1176 -40.13 10.60 49.47
C ALA A 1176 -40.54 9.94 50.83
N SER A 1177 -39.86 10.03 52.00
CA SER A 1177 -38.53 10.54 52.42
C SER A 1177 -38.32 10.22 53.93
N GLY A 1178 -37.05 10.09 54.38
CA GLY A 1178 -36.63 10.20 55.79
C GLY A 1178 -36.58 8.87 56.60
N THR A 1179 -35.74 8.75 57.65
CA THR A 1179 -34.72 9.69 58.19
C THR A 1179 -33.72 9.01 59.13
N LYS A 1180 -32.42 9.40 59.05
CA LYS A 1180 -31.33 9.17 60.05
C LYS A 1180 -30.93 7.68 60.29
N LEU A 1181 -29.70 7.30 60.64
CA LEU A 1181 -28.60 8.01 61.33
C LEU A 1181 -27.28 8.08 60.50
N ALA A 1182 -26.15 8.43 61.13
CA ALA A 1182 -24.91 8.84 60.44
C ALA A 1182 -23.65 8.04 60.83
N ALA A 1183 -22.70 7.95 59.89
CA ALA A 1183 -21.25 7.91 60.14
C ALA A 1183 -20.47 8.27 58.85
N SER A 1184 -19.23 8.72 59.00
CA SER A 1184 -18.25 8.93 57.92
C SER A 1184 -16.88 8.44 58.40
N THR A 1185 -15.97 8.05 57.49
CA THR A 1185 -14.57 8.55 57.41
C THR A 1185 -13.67 7.62 56.56
N LYS A 1186 -13.12 8.16 55.46
CA LYS A 1186 -11.88 7.80 54.72
C LYS A 1186 -11.59 6.36 54.27
N ASP A 1187 -11.26 6.25 52.98
CA ASP A 1187 -10.42 5.20 52.41
C ASP A 1187 -8.95 5.27 52.88
N THR A 1188 -8.27 4.12 52.83
CA THR A 1188 -6.80 4.03 52.64
C THR A 1188 -6.48 2.71 51.93
N VAL A 1189 -5.56 2.77 50.96
CA VAL A 1189 -5.22 1.65 50.07
C VAL A 1189 -4.40 0.58 50.78
N LEU A 1190 -4.67 -0.71 50.51
CA LEU A 1190 -3.62 -1.74 50.46
C LEU A 1190 -4.00 -2.95 49.58
N ASN A 1191 -3.03 -3.50 48.85
CA ASN A 1191 -3.18 -4.70 48.02
C ASN A 1191 -2.99 -5.97 48.85
N VAL A 1192 -3.67 -7.07 48.49
CA VAL A 1192 -3.31 -8.43 48.94
C VAL A 1192 -2.79 -9.23 47.74
N THR A 1193 -1.53 -9.69 47.84
CA THR A 1193 -0.97 -10.69 46.93
C THR A 1193 -1.00 -12.04 47.62
N ILE A 1194 -1.63 -13.06 47.01
CA ILE A 1194 -1.64 -14.42 47.57
C ILE A 1194 -0.48 -15.24 47.00
N LYS A 1195 0.46 -15.63 47.87
CA LYS A 1195 1.33 -16.79 47.67
C LYS A 1195 1.42 -17.61 48.96
N LYS A 1196 1.57 -18.92 48.75
CA LYS A 1196 2.00 -19.98 49.69
C LYS A 1196 3.13 -19.50 50.64
N LYS A 1197 3.29 -19.97 51.88
CA LYS A 1197 2.88 -21.26 52.50
C LYS A 1197 3.02 -21.25 54.05
N VAL A 1198 2.27 -22.12 54.76
CA VAL A 1198 2.48 -22.70 56.12
C VAL A 1198 2.63 -21.81 57.38
N ALA A 1199 1.69 -21.98 58.32
CA ALA A 1199 1.94 -22.28 59.75
C ALA A 1199 0.66 -22.90 60.40
N ALA A 1200 0.81 -23.69 61.47
CA ALA A 1200 -0.27 -24.29 62.29
C ALA A 1200 -0.08 -23.87 63.78
N PRO A 1201 -0.76 -24.41 64.84
CA PRO A 1201 -1.04 -25.83 65.18
C PRO A 1201 -2.54 -26.05 65.56
N GLU A 1202 -3.07 -26.97 66.41
CA GLU A 1202 -2.56 -28.06 67.28
C GLU A 1202 -3.66 -29.09 67.67
N MET A 1203 -3.27 -30.15 68.41
CA MET A 1203 -4.05 -31.04 69.32
C MET A 1203 -5.11 -32.03 68.76
N ALA A 1204 -5.20 -33.31 69.20
CA ALA A 1204 -4.30 -34.15 70.04
C ALA A 1204 -4.65 -35.69 69.96
N ALA A 1205 -3.83 -36.55 70.61
CA ALA A 1205 -3.90 -38.04 70.80
C ALA A 1205 -3.40 -38.94 69.62
N VAL A 1206 -2.38 -39.83 69.66
CA VAL A 1206 -1.46 -40.43 70.70
C VAL A 1206 -2.09 -41.59 71.53
N PRO A 1207 -1.43 -42.72 71.95
CA PRO A 1207 0.00 -43.22 71.91
C PRO A 1207 0.18 -44.66 71.29
N SER A 1208 1.19 -45.53 71.60
CA SER A 1208 2.68 -45.52 71.38
C SER A 1208 3.36 -46.85 71.89
N THR A 1209 4.66 -47.12 71.59
CA THR A 1209 5.58 -48.19 72.15
C THR A 1209 5.29 -49.68 71.79
N SER A 1210 6.16 -50.74 71.83
CA SER A 1210 7.64 -51.04 71.90
C SER A 1210 7.84 -52.61 71.91
N SER A 1211 8.98 -53.33 71.77
CA SER A 1211 10.37 -53.18 71.25
C SER A 1211 11.16 -54.54 71.35
N GLU A 1212 12.29 -54.73 70.61
CA GLU A 1212 13.37 -55.78 70.80
C GLU A 1212 13.02 -57.30 70.62
N SER A 1213 13.95 -58.28 70.47
CA SER A 1213 15.32 -58.42 69.86
C SER A 1213 15.78 -59.92 69.82
N LYS A 1214 16.74 -60.34 68.93
CA LYS A 1214 17.87 -61.32 69.16
C LYS A 1214 18.52 -62.03 67.92
N SER A 1215 19.87 -61.97 67.85
CA SER A 1215 20.84 -62.99 67.32
C SER A 1215 20.88 -63.31 65.79
N LYS A 1216 22.01 -63.73 65.16
CA LYS A 1216 23.37 -64.12 65.62
C LYS A 1216 24.45 -64.04 64.49
N ALA A 1217 25.67 -63.54 64.80
CA ALA A 1217 26.98 -63.61 64.05
C ALA A 1217 27.06 -63.19 62.55
N SER A 1218 27.97 -62.35 62.01
CA SER A 1218 29.37 -61.90 62.30
C SER A 1218 30.47 -62.90 61.89
N ALA A 1219 31.61 -62.55 61.23
CA ALA A 1219 32.19 -61.24 60.80
C ALA A 1219 32.53 -61.25 59.26
N THR A 1220 33.55 -60.65 58.61
CA THR A 1220 34.84 -59.97 58.97
C THR A 1220 35.26 -58.95 57.85
N THR A 1221 36.56 -58.59 57.69
CA THR A 1221 37.07 -57.62 56.67
C THR A 1221 38.55 -57.86 56.32
N SER A 1222 38.96 -57.84 55.03
CA SER A 1222 40.25 -57.26 54.51
C SER A 1222 40.64 -57.69 53.06
N THR A 1223 40.82 -56.70 52.17
CA THR A 1223 41.79 -56.55 51.04
C THR A 1223 42.39 -57.72 50.21
N THR A 1224 42.65 -57.38 48.93
CA THR A 1224 43.74 -57.78 47.99
C THR A 1224 43.55 -58.90 46.93
N THR A 1225 43.60 -58.45 45.65
CA THR A 1225 44.20 -59.04 44.43
C THR A 1225 43.62 -60.26 43.65
N THR A 1226 43.70 -60.08 42.31
CA THR A 1226 43.89 -61.07 41.21
C THR A 1226 42.83 -62.14 40.88
N GLU A 1227 42.08 -61.85 39.81
CA GLU A 1227 41.99 -62.61 38.54
C GLU A 1227 41.65 -64.12 38.45
N ASN A 1228 40.67 -64.36 37.56
CA ASN A 1228 40.59 -65.43 36.54
C ASN A 1228 40.08 -66.86 36.87
N ALA A 1229 39.29 -67.37 35.89
CA ALA A 1229 38.95 -68.77 35.58
C ALA A 1229 38.09 -69.58 36.59
N THR A 1230 37.21 -70.51 36.18
CA THR A 1230 36.48 -70.80 34.92
C THR A 1230 35.39 -71.85 35.21
N ALA A 1231 34.19 -71.76 34.61
CA ALA A 1231 33.41 -72.91 34.10
C ALA A 1231 32.04 -72.51 33.51
N SER A 1232 31.83 -72.82 32.22
CA SER A 1232 30.49 -73.08 31.62
C SER A 1232 30.23 -74.61 31.64
N PRO A 1233 29.01 -75.14 31.37
CA PRO A 1233 28.34 -75.12 30.04
C PRO A 1233 26.91 -74.48 30.10
N SER A 1234 26.20 -74.06 29.04
CA SER A 1234 25.87 -74.69 27.73
C SER A 1234 24.90 -75.90 27.86
N SER A 1235 24.01 -76.28 26.92
CA SER A 1235 23.48 -75.71 25.65
C SER A 1235 22.43 -76.69 25.04
N SER A 1236 21.40 -76.36 24.25
CA SER A 1236 20.66 -75.11 23.93
C SER A 1236 19.53 -75.39 22.89
N SER A 1237 18.45 -74.58 22.84
CA SER A 1237 17.38 -74.57 21.78
C SER A 1237 16.42 -75.81 21.75
N ASN A 1238 15.24 -75.85 21.08
CA ASN A 1238 14.48 -74.91 20.22
C ASN A 1238 12.97 -75.34 20.11
N VAL A 1239 12.22 -74.79 19.12
CA VAL A 1239 11.00 -75.35 18.44
C VAL A 1239 9.56 -74.89 18.84
N ASP A 1240 8.98 -74.10 17.91
CA ASP A 1240 7.61 -74.05 17.32
C ASP A 1240 6.26 -73.97 18.09
N ALA A 1241 5.69 -72.77 17.98
CA ALA A 1241 4.29 -72.35 17.78
C ALA A 1241 3.21 -73.31 17.19
N LYS A 1242 1.92 -73.02 17.51
CA LYS A 1242 0.78 -73.12 16.56
C LYS A 1242 -0.55 -72.45 16.98
N LYS A 1243 -1.29 -72.00 15.94
CA LYS A 1243 -2.76 -71.79 15.80
C LYS A 1243 -3.55 -70.74 16.62
N THR A 1244 -3.89 -69.64 15.94
CA THR A 1244 -5.27 -69.22 15.56
C THR A 1244 -6.48 -69.75 16.38
N THR A 1245 -7.44 -68.91 16.80
CA THR A 1245 -8.48 -68.36 15.89
C THR A 1245 -9.26 -67.14 16.46
N SER A 1246 -10.08 -66.54 15.58
CA SER A 1246 -11.05 -65.43 15.75
C SER A 1246 -12.05 -65.54 16.93
N LYS A 1247 -12.83 -64.51 17.34
CA LYS A 1247 -13.38 -63.36 16.57
C LYS A 1247 -13.88 -62.19 17.46
N THR A 1248 -14.37 -61.13 16.79
CA THR A 1248 -15.24 -60.02 17.27
C THR A 1248 -14.64 -58.83 18.08
N LYS A 1249 -15.22 -57.65 17.81
CA LYS A 1249 -14.85 -56.24 18.07
C LYS A 1249 -16.19 -55.51 18.41
N PRO A 1250 -16.31 -54.17 18.66
CA PRO A 1250 -15.29 -53.11 18.81
C PRO A 1250 -15.53 -52.02 19.91
N THR A 1251 -14.58 -51.07 20.00
CA THR A 1251 -14.72 -49.61 20.30
C THR A 1251 -15.31 -49.07 21.63
N HIS A 1252 -14.45 -48.44 22.43
CA HIS A 1252 -14.59 -47.05 22.92
C HIS A 1252 -13.22 -46.51 23.43
N LYS A 1253 -13.14 -45.19 23.73
CA LYS A 1253 -12.02 -44.43 24.38
C LYS A 1253 -10.81 -44.05 23.50
N LYS A 1254 -9.98 -43.04 23.85
CA LYS A 1254 -10.18 -41.66 24.44
C LYS A 1254 -8.83 -40.89 24.40
N GLU A 1255 -8.80 -39.68 24.97
CA GLU A 1255 -7.66 -38.75 25.10
C GLU A 1255 -6.31 -39.34 25.58
N THR A 1256 -5.19 -38.63 25.29
CA THR A 1256 -4.11 -38.36 26.27
C THR A 1256 -3.18 -37.22 25.83
N GLU A 1257 -2.48 -36.60 26.80
CA GLU A 1257 -1.42 -35.59 26.62
C GLU A 1257 -0.05 -36.13 27.11
N GLY A 1258 1.06 -35.56 26.63
CA GLY A 1258 2.27 -35.33 27.43
C GLY A 1258 3.51 -36.24 27.26
N GLU A 1259 4.65 -35.67 27.69
CA GLU A 1259 5.92 -36.33 28.08
C GLU A 1259 6.83 -36.92 26.96
N PRO A 1260 8.18 -37.05 27.19
CA PRO A 1260 9.13 -36.31 26.32
C PRO A 1260 10.23 -37.15 25.63
N PHE A 1261 11.02 -36.47 24.77
CA PHE A 1261 12.18 -37.05 24.06
C PHE A 1261 13.52 -36.94 24.85
N PRO A 1262 14.49 -37.85 24.63
CA PRO A 1262 15.56 -38.13 25.60
C PRO A 1262 16.92 -37.44 25.34
N SER A 1263 17.86 -37.74 26.25
CA SER A 1263 19.22 -37.18 26.38
C SER A 1263 20.13 -37.25 25.15
N LEU A 1264 21.07 -36.31 25.08
CA LEU A 1264 22.23 -36.32 24.17
C LEU A 1264 23.39 -37.12 24.78
N ASP A 1265 23.49 -38.41 24.48
CA ASP A 1265 24.72 -39.22 24.67
C ASP A 1265 24.65 -40.48 23.77
N ASP A 1266 25.09 -40.36 22.51
CA ASP A 1266 25.24 -41.49 21.56
C ASP A 1266 26.64 -41.46 20.90
N PRO A 1267 27.49 -42.49 21.11
CA PRO A 1267 28.85 -42.52 20.58
C PRO A 1267 28.97 -42.56 19.03
N VAL A 1268 27.92 -42.92 18.29
CA VAL A 1268 28.01 -43.22 16.85
C VAL A 1268 28.32 -41.97 16.00
N ILE A 1269 28.04 -40.77 16.51
CA ILE A 1269 28.33 -39.51 15.79
C ILE A 1269 29.83 -39.14 15.87
N ALA A 1270 30.52 -39.47 16.95
CA ALA A 1270 31.94 -39.15 17.13
C ALA A 1270 32.82 -39.83 16.06
N ALA A 1271 32.55 -41.11 15.77
CA ALA A 1271 33.31 -41.93 14.82
C ALA A 1271 33.26 -41.44 13.36
N ARG A 1272 32.32 -40.55 13.00
CA ARG A 1272 32.18 -40.01 11.63
C ARG A 1272 32.93 -38.71 11.37
N LEU A 1273 33.31 -37.96 12.41
CA LEU A 1273 34.03 -36.69 12.26
C LEU A 1273 35.54 -36.87 12.09
N GLU A 1274 36.13 -37.92 12.67
CA GLU A 1274 37.58 -38.14 12.60
C GLU A 1274 38.08 -38.55 11.20
N ALA A 1275 37.22 -39.19 10.40
CA ALA A 1275 37.54 -39.69 9.06
C ALA A 1275 37.79 -38.59 8.00
N VAL A 1276 37.32 -37.35 8.23
CA VAL A 1276 37.43 -36.25 7.24
C VAL A 1276 38.77 -35.50 7.34
N SER A 1277 39.55 -35.75 8.39
CA SER A 1277 40.79 -35.02 8.71
C SER A 1277 42.02 -35.36 7.85
N LYS A 1278 41.96 -36.39 6.98
CA LYS A 1278 43.15 -37.00 6.33
C LYS A 1278 43.09 -36.98 4.79
N THR A 1279 42.84 -35.82 4.17
CA THR A 1279 42.98 -35.62 2.72
C THR A 1279 43.91 -34.43 2.38
N SER A 1280 44.59 -34.49 1.23
CA SER A 1280 45.81 -33.72 0.97
C SER A 1280 45.59 -32.28 0.48
N PRO A 1281 46.59 -31.37 0.60
CA PRO A 1281 46.40 -29.94 0.34
C PRO A 1281 46.04 -29.56 -1.11
N GLY A 1282 46.49 -30.35 -2.10
CA GLY A 1282 46.41 -29.99 -3.52
C GLY A 1282 44.98 -29.79 -4.04
N THR A 1283 44.01 -30.52 -3.50
CA THR A 1283 42.61 -30.47 -3.99
C THR A 1283 41.92 -29.15 -3.64
N ARG A 1284 42.32 -28.46 -2.56
CA ARG A 1284 41.70 -27.19 -2.13
C ARG A 1284 41.99 -26.04 -3.10
N ALA A 1285 43.20 -25.97 -3.64
CA ALA A 1285 43.61 -24.91 -4.58
C ALA A 1285 42.84 -24.97 -5.92
N SER A 1286 42.62 -26.19 -6.43
CA SER A 1286 41.90 -26.42 -7.71
C SER A 1286 40.42 -26.00 -7.65
N VAL A 1287 39.77 -26.14 -6.49
CA VAL A 1287 38.38 -25.72 -6.28
C VAL A 1287 38.28 -24.20 -6.07
N ALA A 1288 39.19 -23.60 -5.30
CA ALA A 1288 39.23 -22.15 -5.11
C ALA A 1288 39.43 -21.40 -6.45
N ALA A 1289 40.42 -21.80 -7.25
CA ALA A 1289 40.70 -21.17 -8.54
C ALA A 1289 39.53 -21.26 -9.54
N LYS A 1290 38.68 -22.29 -9.44
CA LYS A 1290 37.46 -22.41 -10.27
C LYS A 1290 36.29 -21.56 -9.79
N LEU A 1291 36.27 -21.15 -8.52
CA LEU A 1291 35.26 -20.23 -7.99
C LEU A 1291 35.59 -18.77 -8.35
N ASP A 1292 36.85 -18.35 -8.25
CA ASP A 1292 37.28 -17.00 -8.69
C ASP A 1292 37.12 -16.80 -10.22
N ALA A 1293 37.33 -17.85 -11.00
CA ALA A 1293 37.07 -17.84 -12.45
C ALA A 1293 35.59 -17.66 -12.82
N LEU A 1294 34.66 -18.02 -11.92
CA LEU A 1294 33.21 -17.79 -12.11
C LEU A 1294 32.76 -16.43 -11.56
N ALA A 1295 33.32 -15.97 -10.45
CA ALA A 1295 33.06 -14.63 -9.90
C ALA A 1295 33.45 -13.51 -10.89
N SER A 1296 34.59 -13.66 -11.56
CA SER A 1296 35.15 -12.66 -12.47
C SER A 1296 34.40 -12.50 -13.80
N PHE A 1297 33.57 -13.47 -14.21
CA PHE A 1297 32.73 -13.35 -15.42
C PHE A 1297 31.46 -12.51 -15.18
N SER A 1298 30.91 -12.52 -13.96
CA SER A 1298 29.68 -11.78 -13.62
C SER A 1298 29.90 -10.26 -13.49
N MET A 1299 31.06 -9.82 -13.01
CA MET A 1299 31.33 -8.40 -12.75
C MET A 1299 31.41 -7.53 -14.03
N ARG A 1300 31.76 -8.11 -15.18
CA ARG A 1300 31.88 -7.37 -16.46
C ARG A 1300 30.54 -6.98 -17.10
N ALA A 1301 29.41 -7.50 -16.63
CA ALA A 1301 28.08 -7.08 -17.07
C ALA A 1301 27.50 -5.94 -16.20
N ALA A 1302 27.88 -5.86 -14.92
CA ALA A 1302 27.38 -4.83 -14.00
C ALA A 1302 28.10 -3.47 -14.16
N ALA A 1303 29.40 -3.49 -14.47
CA ALA A 1303 30.23 -2.28 -14.57
C ALA A 1303 29.91 -1.36 -15.78
N ALA A 1304 28.92 -1.71 -16.61
CA ALA A 1304 28.55 -0.96 -17.81
C ALA A 1304 27.35 0.00 -17.62
N ALA A 1305 26.75 0.07 -16.43
CA ALA A 1305 25.49 0.80 -16.18
C ALA A 1305 25.57 1.95 -15.16
N GLU A 1306 26.58 2.00 -14.27
CA GLU A 1306 26.72 3.06 -13.24
C GLU A 1306 27.78 4.13 -13.60
N ALA A 1307 28.33 4.12 -14.82
CA ALA A 1307 29.42 5.02 -15.24
C ALA A 1307 28.94 6.33 -15.94
N ALA A 1308 27.67 6.72 -15.79
CA ALA A 1308 27.03 7.71 -16.65
C ALA A 1308 26.17 8.79 -15.95
N VAL A 1309 26.51 9.22 -14.72
CA VAL A 1309 26.12 10.56 -14.18
C VAL A 1309 27.20 11.06 -13.19
N THR A 1310 28.29 11.67 -13.69
CA THR A 1310 29.00 12.80 -13.02
C THR A 1310 30.16 13.35 -13.88
N THR A 1311 30.50 14.62 -13.62
CA THR A 1311 31.72 15.35 -14.04
C THR A 1311 32.05 15.47 -15.54
N THR A 1312 31.93 16.70 -16.03
CA THR A 1312 32.45 17.18 -17.31
C THR A 1312 33.98 17.36 -17.28
N THR A 1313 34.73 16.48 -17.95
CA THR A 1313 36.11 16.76 -18.38
C THR A 1313 36.38 16.15 -19.75
N THR A 1314 36.93 16.95 -20.67
CA THR A 1314 37.28 16.54 -22.05
C THR A 1314 38.57 15.73 -22.13
N PRO A 1315 38.57 14.57 -22.81
CA PRO A 1315 39.78 13.92 -23.30
C PRO A 1315 39.94 14.06 -24.83
N GLU A 1316 41.18 14.24 -25.29
CA GLU A 1316 41.55 14.24 -26.72
C GLU A 1316 41.54 12.81 -27.32
N PRO A 1317 41.37 12.65 -28.66
CA PRO A 1317 41.23 11.34 -29.29
C PRO A 1317 42.56 10.55 -29.35
N PRO A 1318 42.54 9.22 -29.17
CA PRO A 1318 43.74 8.39 -29.27
C PRO A 1318 44.26 8.31 -30.72
N THR A 1319 45.58 8.42 -30.87
CA THR A 1319 46.29 8.44 -32.16
C THR A 1319 46.43 7.06 -32.81
N ASN A 1320 46.60 7.07 -34.15
CA ASN A 1320 46.71 5.88 -35.00
C ASN A 1320 47.81 4.87 -34.57
N PRO A 1321 47.60 3.55 -34.79
CA PRO A 1321 48.70 2.58 -34.86
C PRO A 1321 49.54 2.73 -36.15
N PRO A 1322 50.80 2.27 -36.17
CA PRO A 1322 51.72 2.46 -37.30
C PRO A 1322 51.48 1.47 -38.47
N PRO A 1323 51.75 1.86 -39.74
CA PRO A 1323 51.51 1.02 -40.91
C PRO A 1323 52.77 0.30 -41.44
N VAL A 1324 52.72 -1.02 -41.64
CA VAL A 1324 53.63 -1.78 -42.52
C VAL A 1324 52.86 -2.90 -43.25
N ALA A 1325 53.16 -3.07 -44.54
CA ALA A 1325 52.75 -4.17 -45.42
C ALA A 1325 53.86 -4.33 -46.50
N PRO A 1326 53.73 -5.09 -47.61
CA PRO A 1326 52.81 -6.19 -47.94
C PRO A 1326 53.56 -7.45 -48.49
N LYS A 1327 52.82 -8.52 -48.84
CA LYS A 1327 52.97 -9.45 -50.00
C LYS A 1327 52.37 -10.84 -49.67
N ALA A 1328 51.90 -11.69 -50.59
CA ALA A 1328 51.16 -11.57 -51.86
C ALA A 1328 51.29 -12.92 -52.62
N LYS A 1329 50.19 -13.53 -53.07
CA LYS A 1329 50.15 -14.51 -54.17
C LYS A 1329 48.71 -14.77 -54.65
N GLU A 1330 48.49 -14.52 -55.94
CA GLU A 1330 47.27 -14.78 -56.74
C GLU A 1330 47.56 -15.99 -57.69
N PRO A 1331 46.76 -16.36 -58.73
CA PRO A 1331 45.46 -15.86 -59.24
C PRO A 1331 44.40 -16.99 -59.42
N THR A 1332 43.25 -16.91 -60.12
CA THR A 1332 42.64 -15.95 -61.10
C THR A 1332 41.08 -15.97 -60.91
N THR A 1333 40.12 -15.55 -61.77
CA THR A 1333 40.06 -15.21 -63.22
C THR A 1333 38.88 -14.25 -63.53
N THR A 1334 39.00 -13.46 -64.61
CA THR A 1334 38.00 -12.95 -65.60
C THR A 1334 36.47 -13.14 -65.39
N MET A 1335 35.56 -12.19 -65.72
CA MET A 1335 35.68 -10.93 -66.50
C MET A 1335 34.59 -9.85 -66.19
N ALA A 1336 35.02 -8.57 -66.20
CA ALA A 1336 34.29 -7.35 -66.66
C ALA A 1336 33.04 -6.83 -65.87
N GLU A 1337 32.46 -5.63 -66.08
CA GLU A 1337 32.85 -4.21 -66.38
C GLU A 1337 31.55 -3.32 -66.19
N LYS A 1338 31.43 -1.98 -66.19
CA LYS A 1338 32.26 -0.73 -66.34
C LYS A 1338 31.48 0.40 -65.55
N VAL A 1339 32.06 1.30 -64.73
CA VAL A 1339 32.67 2.65 -65.03
C VAL A 1339 31.64 3.76 -65.42
N LEU A 1340 31.52 4.97 -64.81
CA LEU A 1340 32.21 5.62 -63.66
C LEU A 1340 31.58 6.97 -63.14
N LYS A 1341 31.63 7.22 -61.81
CA LYS A 1341 31.83 8.50 -61.01
C LYS A 1341 30.90 9.77 -61.09
N PRO A 1342 30.94 10.69 -60.06
CA PRO A 1342 29.90 11.72 -59.78
C PRO A 1342 30.40 13.16 -59.36
N THR A 1343 29.51 13.99 -58.73
CA THR A 1343 29.72 15.26 -57.94
C THR A 1343 29.94 16.62 -58.67
N ALA A 1344 29.58 17.83 -58.16
CA ALA A 1344 28.53 18.30 -57.19
C ALA A 1344 28.45 19.86 -57.04
N VAL A 1345 27.23 20.47 -56.97
CA VAL A 1345 26.83 21.71 -56.20
C VAL A 1345 27.44 23.09 -56.65
N PRO A 1346 26.91 24.34 -56.36
CA PRO A 1346 25.66 24.85 -55.71
C PRO A 1346 24.79 25.94 -56.47
N LYS A 1347 23.50 26.02 -56.07
CA LYS A 1347 22.58 27.20 -55.84
C LYS A 1347 22.40 28.43 -56.81
N ASN A 1348 21.10 28.67 -57.11
CA ASN A 1348 20.31 29.85 -57.60
C ASN A 1348 20.75 31.31 -57.25
N PRO A 1349 20.29 32.39 -57.98
CA PRO A 1349 18.88 32.65 -58.39
C PRO A 1349 18.56 33.34 -59.76
N THR A 1350 17.25 33.59 -59.95
CA THR A 1350 16.40 34.25 -61.00
C THR A 1350 16.77 35.70 -61.47
N PRO A 1351 16.08 36.37 -62.46
CA PRO A 1351 14.98 35.96 -63.41
C PRO A 1351 15.02 36.52 -64.89
N THR A 1352 14.16 35.99 -65.81
CA THR A 1352 13.49 36.66 -67.00
C THR A 1352 14.34 37.33 -68.14
N LEU A 1353 13.92 37.55 -69.40
CA LEU A 1353 12.69 37.29 -70.22
C LEU A 1353 13.03 37.19 -71.76
N THR A 1354 12.04 37.10 -72.66
CA THR A 1354 12.15 36.68 -74.09
C THR A 1354 11.79 37.74 -75.15
N PRO A 1355 12.08 37.47 -76.45
CA PRO A 1355 11.18 37.82 -77.58
C PRO A 1355 11.02 36.67 -78.62
N THR A 1356 9.82 36.14 -78.92
CA THR A 1356 8.82 36.55 -79.96
C THR A 1356 9.34 36.59 -81.41
N THR A 1357 8.65 36.19 -82.49
CA THR A 1357 7.23 35.89 -82.85
C THR A 1357 7.22 34.66 -83.82
N LYS A 1358 6.17 34.06 -84.40
CA LYS A 1358 4.72 34.27 -84.77
C LYS A 1358 3.99 32.89 -84.58
N LYS A 1359 2.73 32.54 -84.91
CA LYS A 1359 1.41 33.07 -85.40
C LYS A 1359 0.38 31.93 -85.06
N SER A 1360 -0.95 32.02 -84.98
CA SER A 1360 -1.90 33.11 -84.66
C SER A 1360 -3.36 32.58 -84.66
N ASN A 1361 -4.21 33.18 -83.82
CA ASN A 1361 -5.68 33.38 -83.98
C ASN A 1361 -6.69 32.26 -83.56
N PRO A 1362 -7.96 32.64 -83.19
CA PRO A 1362 -8.62 32.14 -81.97
C PRO A 1362 -10.05 31.55 -82.20
N THR A 1363 -10.98 31.40 -81.24
CA THR A 1363 -11.91 32.45 -80.67
C THR A 1363 -12.89 31.85 -79.62
N SER A 1364 -13.47 32.69 -78.73
CA SER A 1364 -14.79 32.56 -78.01
C SER A 1364 -15.15 31.28 -77.19
N THR A 1365 -15.31 31.30 -75.85
CA THR A 1365 -16.48 31.74 -75.01
C THR A 1365 -17.72 30.76 -75.01
N PRO A 1366 -18.66 30.79 -74.03
CA PRO A 1366 -19.25 29.55 -73.47
C PRO A 1366 -20.78 29.36 -73.58
N THR A 1367 -21.31 28.16 -73.25
CA THR A 1367 -22.66 27.94 -72.63
C THR A 1367 -22.94 26.50 -72.14
N THR A 1368 -23.89 26.35 -71.20
CA THR A 1368 -24.63 25.11 -70.80
C THR A 1368 -25.79 24.78 -71.79
N PRO A 1369 -26.49 23.60 -71.82
CA PRO A 1369 -26.84 22.71 -70.69
C PRO A 1369 -26.98 21.16 -71.00
N LYS A 1370 -27.69 20.45 -70.11
CA LYS A 1370 -28.14 19.02 -70.08
C LYS A 1370 -29.28 18.68 -71.10
N PRO A 1371 -29.87 17.44 -71.20
CA PRO A 1371 -29.43 16.04 -70.89
C PRO A 1371 -29.84 14.93 -71.96
N VAL A 1372 -29.58 13.64 -71.64
CA VAL A 1372 -30.15 12.37 -72.23
C VAL A 1372 -29.58 11.93 -73.62
N GLY A 1373 -29.28 10.65 -73.93
CA GLY A 1373 -29.57 9.35 -73.26
C GLY A 1373 -28.62 8.15 -73.59
N ARG A 1374 -29.14 6.91 -73.48
CA ARG A 1374 -28.47 5.58 -73.39
C ARG A 1374 -28.25 4.87 -74.77
N PRO A 1375 -27.50 3.72 -74.95
CA PRO A 1375 -27.40 2.56 -74.02
C PRO A 1375 -26.13 1.63 -73.96
N ARG A 1376 -26.10 0.81 -72.89
CA ARG A 1376 -25.55 -0.58 -72.70
C ARG A 1376 -24.14 -1.01 -73.19
N THR A 1377 -23.26 -1.33 -72.22
CA THR A 1377 -22.77 -2.71 -71.89
C THR A 1377 -22.27 -2.77 -70.43
N THR A 1378 -21.75 -3.91 -69.94
CA THR A 1378 -21.64 -4.31 -68.51
C THR A 1378 -20.37 -5.14 -68.22
N PRO A 1379 -20.03 -5.53 -66.97
CA PRO A 1379 -20.01 -4.80 -65.69
C PRO A 1379 -18.74 -5.08 -64.81
N ILE A 1380 -18.41 -4.21 -63.83
CA ILE A 1380 -17.56 -4.55 -62.67
C ILE A 1380 -18.20 -3.98 -61.37
N LEU A 1381 -17.98 -4.65 -60.23
CA LEU A 1381 -18.76 -4.53 -58.99
C LEU A 1381 -18.28 -3.44 -58.00
N PRO A 1382 -19.18 -2.86 -57.18
CA PRO A 1382 -18.83 -2.04 -56.02
C PRO A 1382 -18.68 -2.89 -54.74
N TYR A 1383 -17.81 -2.46 -53.82
CA TYR A 1383 -17.70 -3.06 -52.48
C TYR A 1383 -18.78 -2.49 -51.54
N THR A 1384 -19.73 -3.33 -51.11
CA THR A 1384 -20.68 -3.00 -50.04
C THR A 1384 -20.33 -3.80 -48.78
N ALA A 1385 -20.04 -3.11 -47.67
CA ALA A 1385 -19.66 -3.77 -46.43
C ALA A 1385 -20.89 -4.44 -45.75
N PRO A 1386 -20.88 -5.77 -45.50
CA PRO A 1386 -22.03 -6.46 -44.94
C PRO A 1386 -22.11 -6.29 -43.41
N LYS A 1387 -23.24 -5.78 -42.92
CA LYS A 1387 -23.58 -5.79 -41.48
C LYS A 1387 -23.80 -7.22 -40.98
N LYS A 1388 -22.76 -7.91 -40.50
CA LYS A 1388 -22.91 -9.18 -39.76
C LYS A 1388 -23.31 -8.89 -38.31
N LYS A 1389 -24.44 -9.45 -37.89
CA LYS A 1389 -24.84 -9.52 -36.47
C LYS A 1389 -23.94 -10.52 -35.75
N LEU A 1390 -23.33 -10.12 -34.64
CA LEU A 1390 -22.71 -11.05 -33.68
C LEU A 1390 -23.81 -11.64 -32.77
N PRO A 1391 -23.83 -12.97 -32.54
CA PRO A 1391 -24.80 -13.59 -31.63
C PRO A 1391 -24.33 -13.45 -30.17
N SER A 1392 -25.03 -12.62 -29.40
CA SER A 1392 -24.73 -12.37 -27.98
C SER A 1392 -25.31 -13.47 -27.07
N SER A 1393 -24.52 -14.49 -26.70
CA SER A 1393 -24.85 -15.35 -25.55
C SER A 1393 -23.67 -16.18 -25.01
N ALA A 1394 -23.78 -16.57 -23.72
CA ALA A 1394 -23.19 -17.78 -23.14
C ALA A 1394 -21.68 -17.86 -22.79
N PHE A 1395 -21.08 -16.80 -22.25
CA PHE A 1395 -19.92 -16.92 -21.34
C PHE A 1395 -20.12 -16.12 -20.03
N SER A 1396 -21.01 -16.62 -19.17
CA SER A 1396 -21.26 -16.03 -17.84
C SER A 1396 -21.76 -17.07 -16.82
N LYS A 1397 -20.86 -17.89 -16.27
CA LYS A 1397 -21.15 -18.72 -15.07
C LYS A 1397 -19.90 -19.15 -14.32
N GLU A 1398 -19.13 -18.17 -13.85
CA GLU A 1398 -18.14 -18.35 -12.78
C GLU A 1398 -18.44 -17.36 -11.64
N GLN A 1399 -18.03 -17.68 -10.42
CA GLN A 1399 -18.65 -17.13 -9.21
C GLN A 1399 -18.24 -15.67 -8.93
N LYS A 1400 -19.24 -14.78 -8.84
CA LYS A 1400 -19.08 -13.44 -8.27
C LYS A 1400 -19.01 -13.51 -6.75
N GLU A 1401 -17.82 -13.65 -6.18
CA GLU A 1401 -17.59 -13.25 -4.78
C GLU A 1401 -17.43 -11.72 -4.69
N PRO A 1402 -17.89 -11.08 -3.59
CA PRO A 1402 -17.69 -9.64 -3.38
C PRO A 1402 -16.22 -9.37 -3.02
N MET A 1403 -15.37 -9.15 -4.02
CA MET A 1403 -13.94 -8.91 -3.82
C MET A 1403 -13.68 -7.68 -2.95
N SER A 1404 -13.13 -7.92 -1.76
CA SER A 1404 -12.69 -6.88 -0.83
C SER A 1404 -11.49 -6.10 -1.38
N VAL A 1405 -11.42 -4.81 -1.03
CA VAL A 1405 -10.22 -3.98 -1.22
C VAL A 1405 -9.00 -4.70 -0.67
N SER A 1406 -7.98 -4.90 -1.52
CA SER A 1406 -6.71 -5.52 -1.15
C SER A 1406 -5.58 -4.51 -1.37
N GLU A 1407 -5.08 -3.97 -0.26
CA GLU A 1407 -3.92 -3.08 -0.22
C GLU A 1407 -2.68 -3.86 -0.66
N ALA A 1408 -2.06 -3.46 -1.77
CA ALA A 1408 -0.97 -4.22 -2.40
C ALA A 1408 0.42 -3.97 -1.76
N VAL A 1409 0.50 -3.89 -0.43
CA VAL A 1409 1.75 -3.74 0.32
C VAL A 1409 1.94 -4.92 1.28
N TRP A 1410 2.74 -5.89 0.83
CA TRP A 1410 3.51 -6.86 1.64
C TRP A 1410 2.92 -7.29 3.01
N THR A 1411 1.96 -8.20 3.01
CA THR A 1411 1.84 -9.22 4.07
C THR A 1411 1.29 -10.53 3.51
N ALA A 1412 1.94 -11.65 3.83
CA ALA A 1412 1.45 -12.97 3.45
C ALA A 1412 0.45 -13.49 4.50
N SER A 1413 -0.73 -13.95 4.08
CA SER A 1413 -1.71 -14.60 4.94
C SER A 1413 -1.78 -16.10 4.68
N VAL A 1414 -1.79 -16.90 5.74
CA VAL A 1414 -1.94 -18.36 5.68
C VAL A 1414 -3.40 -18.71 5.40
N GLY A 1415 -3.67 -19.22 4.19
CA GLY A 1415 -5.01 -19.62 3.75
C GLY A 1415 -5.34 -21.07 4.09
N GLY A 1416 -5.72 -21.34 5.34
CA GLY A 1416 -6.33 -22.63 5.72
C GLY A 1416 -7.75 -22.73 5.17
N ARG A 1417 -7.97 -23.49 4.08
CA ARG A 1417 -9.30 -23.64 3.48
C ARG A 1417 -10.07 -24.78 4.16
N ALA A 1418 -11.08 -24.43 4.95
CA ALA A 1418 -12.01 -25.41 5.52
C ALA A 1418 -12.78 -26.13 4.39
N THR A 1419 -12.77 -27.46 4.42
CA THR A 1419 -13.56 -28.32 3.55
C THR A 1419 -15.03 -28.27 3.98
N THR A 1420 -15.90 -27.71 3.14
CA THR A 1420 -17.35 -27.80 3.33
C THR A 1420 -17.85 -29.04 2.60
N THR A 1421 -18.10 -30.12 3.35
CA THR A 1421 -18.52 -31.41 2.81
C THR A 1421 -19.99 -31.39 2.40
N THR A 1422 -20.27 -31.22 1.10
CA THR A 1422 -21.60 -31.50 0.54
C THR A 1422 -21.78 -33.01 0.36
N ALA A 1423 -22.38 -33.67 1.34
CA ALA A 1423 -22.60 -35.11 1.32
C ALA A 1423 -23.69 -35.50 0.30
N THR A 1424 -23.31 -36.13 -0.80
CA THR A 1424 -24.24 -36.80 -1.72
C THR A 1424 -24.55 -38.21 -1.22
N ALA A 1425 -25.60 -38.35 -0.42
CA ALA A 1425 -26.10 -39.66 0.01
C ALA A 1425 -26.95 -40.32 -1.09
N THR A 1426 -26.37 -41.27 -1.84
CA THR A 1426 -27.11 -42.13 -2.77
C THR A 1426 -27.63 -43.38 -2.05
N ALA A 1427 -28.94 -43.56 -2.02
CA ALA A 1427 -29.58 -44.84 -1.66
C ALA A 1427 -30.60 -45.22 -2.76
N THR A 1428 -30.65 -46.50 -3.11
CA THR A 1428 -31.39 -47.02 -4.27
C THR A 1428 -32.84 -47.38 -3.93
N GLY A 1429 -33.78 -47.02 -4.81
CA GLY A 1429 -35.19 -47.41 -4.75
C GLY A 1429 -35.77 -47.54 -6.17
N ASP A 1430 -36.50 -48.62 -6.42
CA ASP A 1430 -36.73 -49.18 -7.75
C ASP A 1430 -38.00 -48.69 -8.50
N GLU A 1431 -38.16 -49.18 -9.74
CA GLU A 1431 -39.40 -49.30 -10.53
C GLU A 1431 -39.99 -48.14 -11.39
N LYS A 1432 -39.91 -48.39 -12.72
CA LYS A 1432 -41.03 -48.36 -13.72
C LYS A 1432 -41.55 -47.06 -14.38
N LYS A 1433 -41.22 -46.98 -15.68
CA LYS A 1433 -42.12 -46.82 -16.87
C LYS A 1433 -42.48 -45.43 -17.45
N LYS A 1434 -41.93 -45.21 -18.67
CA LYS A 1434 -42.65 -44.99 -19.97
C LYS A 1434 -42.99 -43.57 -20.51
N THR A 1435 -42.38 -43.25 -21.67
CA THR A 1435 -42.95 -42.72 -22.96
C THR A 1435 -43.85 -41.46 -23.02
N THR A 1436 -43.83 -40.57 -24.04
CA THR A 1436 -42.83 -40.04 -25.03
C THR A 1436 -43.54 -38.98 -25.94
N THR A 1437 -42.76 -38.05 -26.53
CA THR A 1437 -43.01 -37.34 -27.84
C THR A 1437 -44.28 -36.48 -28.11
N THR A 1438 -44.12 -35.14 -28.04
CA THR A 1438 -44.06 -34.14 -29.17
C THR A 1438 -44.91 -34.30 -30.47
N PRO A 1439 -45.17 -33.23 -31.28
CA PRO A 1439 -45.35 -31.77 -30.97
C PRO A 1439 -46.37 -30.98 -31.87
N SER A 1440 -46.60 -29.68 -31.57
CA SER A 1440 -47.08 -28.57 -32.46
C SER A 1440 -48.51 -28.64 -33.06
N TRP A 1441 -49.35 -27.58 -33.06
CA TRP A 1441 -49.32 -26.39 -33.94
C TRP A 1441 -50.11 -25.18 -33.29
N LYS A 1442 -50.35 -24.09 -34.05
CA LYS A 1442 -51.06 -22.82 -33.70
C LYS A 1442 -52.07 -22.46 -34.82
N PRO A 1443 -52.92 -21.38 -34.80
CA PRO A 1443 -53.20 -20.33 -33.78
C PRO A 1443 -54.73 -19.93 -33.62
N VAL A 1444 -55.01 -18.76 -32.99
CA VAL A 1444 -56.15 -17.80 -33.20
C VAL A 1444 -57.42 -17.86 -32.29
N LYS A 1445 -57.58 -16.83 -31.41
CA LYS A 1445 -58.82 -16.19 -30.83
C LYS A 1445 -59.83 -17.11 -30.05
N GLU A 1446 -60.79 -16.63 -29.24
CA GLU A 1446 -61.35 -15.28 -28.99
C GLU A 1446 -61.89 -15.10 -27.52
N SER A 1447 -61.90 -13.85 -27.04
CA SER A 1447 -62.72 -13.17 -25.98
C SER A 1447 -63.49 -13.86 -24.81
N LEU A 1448 -63.39 -13.19 -23.63
CA LEU A 1448 -64.45 -12.77 -22.66
C LEU A 1448 -64.83 -13.56 -21.36
N PHE A 1449 -65.03 -12.77 -20.28
CA PHE A 1449 -65.59 -13.02 -18.92
C PHE A 1449 -64.93 -14.08 -18.00
N GLY A 1450 -64.84 -13.90 -16.67
CA GLY A 1450 -65.07 -12.71 -15.82
C GLY A 1450 -65.24 -13.02 -14.30
N ARG A 1451 -64.77 -12.11 -13.41
CA ARG A 1451 -64.82 -12.14 -11.91
C ARG A 1451 -63.97 -13.26 -11.25
N GLY A 1452 -63.39 -13.11 -10.04
CA GLY A 1452 -63.21 -11.93 -9.17
C GLY A 1452 -63.48 -12.21 -7.67
N VAL A 1453 -62.42 -12.42 -6.86
CA VAL A 1453 -62.45 -12.54 -5.37
C VAL A 1453 -61.17 -11.91 -4.76
N TYR A 1454 -61.22 -11.53 -3.48
CA TYR A 1454 -60.20 -10.79 -2.70
C TYR A 1454 -59.04 -11.65 -2.15
N ILE A 1455 -57.84 -11.02 -2.06
CA ILE A 1455 -56.96 -10.79 -0.86
C ILE A 1455 -57.10 -11.80 0.31
N PRO A 1456 -56.00 -12.33 0.91
CA PRO A 1456 -54.62 -11.80 0.95
C PRO A 1456 -53.76 -11.99 -0.31
#